data_AF-A0A9P1BR85-F1
#
_entry.id   AF-A0A9P1BR85-F1
#
_cell.length_a   1.000
_cell.length_b   1.000
_cell.length_c   1.000
_cell.angle_alpha   90.00
_cell.angle_beta   90.00
_cell.angle_gamma   90.00
#
_symmetry.space_group_name_H-M   'P 1'
#
loop_
_entity.id
_entity.type
_entity.pdbx_description
1 polymer ?
#
loop_
_entity_poly.entity_id
_entity_poly.type
_entity_poly.pdbx_seq_one_letter_code
_entity_poly.pdbx_strand_id
1 'polypeptide(L)'
;MARLGPNGGAMPGQLRHLRFVLDRERQEVIMYSDDVMMVPAGAEPGQFGVPVGGGACRDYSNVQNGSLVCPSVHPPVSEMHLRVVELVVWPEASLEVRCWHRQNIGSPALGLKDSEVPPLEDQIRIAANILWQQAIQTERKAAVQWEDSWGFLRAERQDVPGALAHSSSAGNLVDTEGMSRSQALMGLRLNVPRDRFRKPASTQQELGWRQPLERGGLRFNYGLKHDDGIWPLADIAPWPARAAHMAVPLPDGARISMRRNGDIWTCVPWPLREHLQPHVPQLPGALVDCRHEAEVSSFAEQLLLQPHAARMGNAAARGEKVREAYIKFFVDKKKHDFVQSSPVVPLSDPTLLFANAGMNQFKPIFLGQLEPNSPLQGVTRAANSQKCIRAGGKHNDLDDVGKDVYHHTFFEMLGNWSFGDYFKEEAIDWAWELLTEVYGLDEERLYASYFGGDEELGLPEDLEAKELWLRHLPESRVLPFGKKDNFWEMGATGPCGPCSELHYDRLGSRDAAALVNADDPDVIEIWNLVFMQFFRGDDGRLTELPNRHIDTGMGLERVTSVLQDMRSNYDTDIFGPLLAAVHDLVGGEPYEGRVGADDVGMRDTAYRIVVDHARTLTMAVADGATPSSEGRGYVLRRILRRAVRYGRSKLDAPPGFFSKLVPKVVESLSPGFPDLTKAAGERVQGILQDEEVAFDRTVDRGMQFFDGLKAELEKEGAKVVPGDQAFLLYDSHGFPLDLTEQMALESGLSVDIAGFEAAMEQQKERSRAALREQQAQEQGLRPLQLVAEQTAWLSDEKIPVTDDLKKYTWNIRPSARVEAIYTQQGFVNSSAEIKDQSASVGIVLNTSPFYAEAGGQVGDLGLLTNEDGEELMKVKVVQVFAGYVLHVGPMPVTCAVGDEVFCEVDYEHRSKVAPNHTMTHVLNWALREVLGDGLDQRGSLVTADRLRFDFSYEASSGVSVADLEKVETLVQKTVDAGLPVTSKEVALADAQAIYGLRAMAGEAYPDPVRVVTVGSPIEEVLQSPGAEKWRAQSVEFCGGTHIATTSEAKHFVLLEEKGIAKGVRRIFAATGAVAETALEEAQRVEKRMNELESSSVEEDALMALQKDLDSLVLPAVPKSQLRDRLGELRKQLKKKQKKKKKGKVSKEEQAAALTELKEAVAEAKSLGKNFCVKTFQGAGVDGKSLREAAQGGEFDIAVMVLNQPSPKALECLAAVPEALQSEKAAGKWVQAALATVGGKGGGQAAFAQGAAKGVEEEALQVAAEAARNF
;
A
#
# COMPACT_ATOMS: atom_id res chain seq x y z
N MET A 1 -11.84 18.18 -31.68
CA MET A 1 -12.36 17.86 -33.04
C MET A 1 -12.18 19.08 -33.93
N ALA A 2 -11.28 19.04 -34.91
CA ALA A 2 -11.09 20.10 -35.90
C ALA A 2 -11.74 19.71 -37.24
N ARG A 3 -12.50 20.64 -37.86
CA ARG A 3 -13.12 20.48 -39.19
C ARG A 3 -12.05 20.60 -40.27
N LEU A 4 -11.94 19.58 -41.12
CA LEU A 4 -11.16 19.58 -42.36
C LEU A 4 -11.86 20.43 -43.43
N GLY A 5 -11.11 21.33 -44.06
CA GLY A 5 -11.50 22.04 -45.27
C GLY A 5 -11.25 21.19 -46.52
N PRO A 6 -11.93 21.51 -47.65
CA PRO A 6 -11.95 20.67 -48.83
C PRO A 6 -10.78 21.03 -49.74
N ASN A 7 -9.72 20.21 -49.76
CA ASN A 7 -8.89 19.90 -50.94
C ASN A 7 -7.61 19.19 -50.50
N GLY A 8 -7.41 17.97 -51.03
CA GLY A 8 -6.13 17.24 -50.96
C GLY A 8 -6.14 16.07 -49.98
N GLY A 9 -6.27 14.85 -50.51
CA GLY A 9 -6.28 13.62 -49.72
C GLY A 9 -4.89 13.02 -49.47
N ALA A 10 -4.77 12.24 -48.39
CA ALA A 10 -4.30 10.84 -48.40
C ALA A 10 -4.18 10.27 -46.97
N MET A 11 -4.70 9.03 -46.83
CA MET A 11 -4.42 7.94 -45.88
C MET A 11 -4.66 8.10 -44.35
N PRO A 12 -5.56 7.25 -43.77
CA PRO A 12 -5.76 7.15 -42.32
C PRO A 12 -4.85 6.09 -41.70
N GLY A 13 -4.05 6.49 -40.70
CA GLY A 13 -3.29 5.57 -39.85
C GLY A 13 -2.07 6.25 -39.24
N GLN A 14 -2.05 6.32 -37.90
CA GLN A 14 -1.01 6.92 -37.04
C GLN A 14 -1.09 8.44 -36.81
N LEU A 15 -1.86 8.85 -35.80
CA LEU A 15 -1.59 10.04 -35.00
C LEU A 15 -1.84 9.66 -33.52
N ARG A 16 -0.77 9.30 -32.80
CA ARG A 16 -0.77 9.26 -31.33
C ARG A 16 0.18 10.36 -30.84
N HIS A 17 -0.38 11.29 -30.07
CA HIS A 17 0.23 12.39 -29.30
C HIS A 17 1.12 13.43 -30.03
N LEU A 18 0.71 14.71 -29.95
CA LEU A 18 1.53 15.89 -30.25
C LEU A 18 1.50 16.81 -29.03
N ARG A 19 2.65 17.36 -28.63
CA ARG A 19 2.77 18.38 -27.57
C ARG A 19 3.42 19.64 -28.11
N PHE A 20 3.02 20.78 -27.54
CA PHE A 20 3.51 22.11 -27.88
C PHE A 20 4.21 22.72 -26.67
N VAL A 21 5.37 23.34 -26.90
CA VAL A 21 6.08 24.11 -25.87
C VAL A 21 6.33 25.52 -26.40
N LEU A 22 6.12 26.51 -25.53
CA LEU A 22 6.26 27.93 -25.83
C LEU A 22 7.63 28.39 -25.34
N ASP A 23 8.52 28.75 -26.26
CA ASP A 23 9.83 29.31 -25.92
C ASP A 23 9.65 30.81 -25.61
N ARG A 24 9.71 31.16 -24.33
CA ARG A 24 9.45 32.54 -23.88
C ARG A 24 10.59 33.51 -24.14
N GLU A 25 11.81 33.04 -24.41
CA GLU A 25 12.92 33.92 -24.81
C GLU A 25 12.84 34.31 -26.29
N ARG A 26 12.22 33.47 -27.12
CA ARG A 26 12.07 33.71 -28.58
C ARG A 26 10.65 34.05 -29.03
N GLN A 27 9.66 33.93 -28.15
CA GLN A 27 8.24 34.19 -28.44
C GLN A 27 7.69 33.34 -29.61
N GLU A 28 8.09 32.07 -29.72
CA GLU A 28 7.57 31.13 -30.72
C GLU A 28 7.09 29.81 -30.08
N VAL A 29 6.17 29.13 -30.77
CA VAL A 29 5.64 27.81 -30.39
C VAL A 29 6.27 26.76 -31.28
N ILE A 30 6.98 25.80 -30.68
CA ILE A 30 7.63 24.71 -31.42
C ILE A 30 6.83 23.42 -31.21
N MET A 31 6.59 22.70 -32.32
CA MET A 31 5.81 21.47 -32.38
C MET A 31 6.74 20.25 -32.48
N TYR A 32 6.49 19.22 -31.68
CA TYR A 32 7.19 17.93 -31.79
C TYR A 32 6.22 16.74 -31.77
N SER A 33 6.57 15.66 -32.47
CA SER A 33 5.92 14.35 -32.40
C SER A 33 6.87 13.32 -31.78
N ASP A 34 6.32 12.36 -31.03
CA ASP A 34 7.08 11.42 -30.17
C ASP A 34 7.89 10.32 -30.89
N ASP A 35 8.20 10.50 -32.18
CA ASP A 35 9.02 9.58 -32.97
C ASP A 35 10.28 10.26 -33.56
N VAL A 36 11.04 11.01 -32.74
CA VAL A 36 12.44 11.37 -33.04
C VAL A 36 13.23 11.55 -31.74
N MET A 37 14.20 10.66 -31.47
CA MET A 37 15.28 10.92 -30.51
C MET A 37 16.14 12.09 -30.99
N MET A 38 16.16 13.20 -30.24
CA MET A 38 17.20 14.24 -30.35
C MET A 38 18.25 14.01 -29.26
N VAL A 39 19.34 13.33 -29.62
CA VAL A 39 20.56 13.27 -28.81
C VAL A 39 21.36 14.56 -29.06
N PRO A 40 21.81 15.31 -28.03
CA PRO A 40 22.77 16.39 -28.21
C PRO A 40 24.10 15.81 -28.72
N ALA A 41 24.57 16.27 -29.87
CA ALA A 41 25.88 15.92 -30.38
C ALA A 41 26.97 16.52 -29.48
N GLY A 42 27.62 15.70 -28.65
CA GLY A 42 28.74 16.17 -27.82
C GLY A 42 29.20 15.32 -26.62
N ALA A 43 28.64 14.14 -26.37
CA ALA A 43 29.15 13.23 -25.33
C ALA A 43 29.48 11.86 -25.94
N GLU A 44 30.77 11.53 -26.04
CA GLU A 44 31.18 10.13 -26.21
C GLU A 44 31.25 9.42 -24.85
N PRO A 45 31.01 8.10 -24.82
CA PRO A 45 30.62 7.36 -23.63
C PRO A 45 31.84 6.72 -22.95
N GLY A 46 32.08 7.06 -21.70
CA GLY A 46 33.03 6.32 -20.86
C GLY A 46 33.61 7.13 -19.72
N GLN A 47 32.85 7.32 -18.64
CA GLN A 47 33.35 7.37 -17.25
C GLN A 47 32.15 7.64 -16.34
N PHE A 48 31.64 6.57 -15.76
CA PHE A 48 30.91 6.40 -14.49
C PHE A 48 30.11 5.09 -14.61
N GLY A 49 30.87 4.00 -14.79
CA GLY A 49 30.36 2.67 -14.50
C GLY A 49 30.42 2.48 -13.00
N VAL A 50 29.27 2.28 -12.37
CA VAL A 50 29.17 1.65 -11.05
C VAL A 50 29.36 0.14 -11.27
N PRO A 51 30.26 -0.52 -10.53
CA PRO A 51 30.54 -1.95 -10.75
C PRO A 51 29.45 -2.82 -10.10
N VAL A 52 28.99 -3.82 -10.85
CA VAL A 52 28.29 -4.99 -10.31
C VAL A 52 29.17 -6.21 -10.62
N GLY A 53 29.59 -6.93 -9.58
CA GLY A 53 30.29 -8.21 -9.69
C GLY A 53 30.97 -8.61 -8.39
N GLY A 54 30.47 -9.67 -7.74
CA GLY A 54 31.10 -10.29 -6.57
C GLY A 54 32.32 -11.17 -6.92
N GLY A 55 33.10 -11.52 -5.89
CA GLY A 55 33.94 -12.71 -5.86
C GLY A 55 35.47 -12.52 -5.80
N ALA A 56 35.99 -12.44 -4.58
CA ALA A 56 37.30 -12.93 -4.07
C ALA A 56 38.62 -12.63 -4.82
N CYS A 57 39.56 -11.90 -4.19
CA CYS A 57 40.66 -12.45 -3.36
C CYS A 57 41.79 -11.42 -3.12
N ARG A 58 42.23 -11.35 -1.85
CA ARG A 58 43.57 -11.00 -1.31
C ARG A 58 44.10 -9.55 -1.32
N ASP A 59 44.37 -9.13 -0.08
CA ASP A 59 45.54 -8.38 0.42
C ASP A 59 45.97 -7.12 -0.32
N TYR A 60 45.86 -5.96 0.32
CA TYR A 60 47.03 -5.19 0.78
C TYR A 60 46.59 -4.06 1.72
N SER A 61 47.33 -3.96 2.81
CA SER A 61 47.28 -3.01 3.91
C SER A 61 47.82 -1.61 3.59
N ASN A 62 47.36 -0.62 4.37
CA ASN A 62 48.04 0.61 4.81
C ASN A 62 48.10 1.87 3.91
N VAL A 63 47.88 3.00 4.61
CA VAL A 63 48.37 4.40 4.46
C VAL A 63 47.18 5.37 4.56
N GLN A 64 46.79 5.91 5.73
CA GLN A 64 47.33 7.02 6.54
C GLN A 64 47.50 8.39 5.83
N ASN A 65 46.78 9.39 6.39
CA ASN A 65 47.02 10.84 6.47
C ASN A 65 46.75 11.78 5.25
N GLY A 66 45.71 12.61 5.38
CA GLY A 66 45.88 14.00 5.85
C GLY A 66 46.06 15.16 4.84
N SER A 67 44.96 15.87 4.58
CA SER A 67 44.74 17.34 4.76
C SER A 67 45.33 18.44 3.82
N LEU A 68 44.56 19.57 3.76
CA LEU A 68 44.88 21.00 3.46
C LEU A 68 44.76 21.48 1.97
N VAL A 69 44.16 22.61 1.52
CA VAL A 69 43.71 23.95 2.06
C VAL A 69 42.69 24.66 1.10
N CYS A 70 41.86 25.57 1.66
CA CYS A 70 41.08 26.75 1.12
C CYS A 70 41.79 27.65 0.04
N PRO A 71 41.18 28.69 -0.63
CA PRO A 71 40.18 29.67 -0.14
C PRO A 71 39.11 30.28 -1.13
N SER A 72 38.29 31.15 -0.53
CA SER A 72 37.17 32.04 -0.93
C SER A 72 37.33 33.10 -2.06
N VAL A 73 36.17 33.61 -2.59
CA VAL A 73 35.73 35.04 -2.75
C VAL A 73 34.86 35.31 -4.03
N HIS A 74 33.73 36.02 -3.85
CA HIS A 74 32.71 36.57 -4.80
C HIS A 74 33.22 37.61 -5.84
N PRO A 75 32.48 37.98 -6.96
CA PRO A 75 31.40 39.03 -6.97
C PRO A 75 30.35 38.89 -8.14
N PRO A 76 29.57 39.92 -8.59
CA PRO A 76 28.20 40.28 -8.16
C PRO A 76 27.12 40.26 -9.30
N VAL A 77 25.82 40.33 -8.96
CA VAL A 77 24.73 40.62 -9.92
C VAL A 77 23.89 41.81 -9.42
N SER A 78 23.68 42.79 -10.30
CA SER A 78 22.94 44.04 -10.12
C SER A 78 21.44 43.91 -10.43
N GLU A 79 20.62 44.68 -9.72
CA GLU A 79 19.17 44.84 -9.82
C GLU A 79 18.65 45.33 -11.20
N MET A 80 17.45 44.89 -11.62
CA MET A 80 16.47 45.73 -12.35
C MET A 80 15.03 45.21 -12.23
N HIS A 81 14.10 46.16 -12.12
CA HIS A 81 12.71 46.05 -11.65
C HIS A 81 11.68 45.49 -12.66
N LEU A 82 10.68 44.75 -12.16
CA LEU A 82 9.41 44.41 -12.86
C LEU A 82 8.24 45.22 -12.28
N ARG A 83 7.34 45.72 -13.16
CA ARG A 83 6.10 46.43 -12.82
C ARG A 83 4.91 45.46 -12.81
N VAL A 84 4.06 45.56 -11.79
CA VAL A 84 2.81 44.80 -11.60
C VAL A 84 1.62 45.62 -12.13
N VAL A 85 0.65 44.97 -12.79
CA VAL A 85 -0.71 45.51 -13.04
C VAL A 85 -1.68 44.61 -12.29
N GLU A 86 -2.49 45.20 -11.42
CA GLU A 86 -3.47 44.50 -10.57
C GLU A 86 -4.90 44.78 -11.08
N LEU A 87 -5.72 43.73 -11.20
CA LEU A 87 -7.13 43.80 -11.57
C LEU A 87 -7.95 43.32 -10.38
N VAL A 88 -8.74 44.21 -9.78
CA VAL A 88 -9.62 43.88 -8.63
C VAL A 88 -11.07 43.97 -9.08
N VAL A 89 -11.80 42.87 -8.95
CA VAL A 89 -13.24 42.78 -9.27
C VAL A 89 -14.03 42.72 -7.96
N TRP A 90 -15.03 43.59 -7.81
CA TRP A 90 -15.95 43.59 -6.66
C TRP A 90 -17.32 43.03 -7.05
N PRO A 91 -18.12 42.51 -6.09
CA PRO A 91 -19.31 41.70 -6.35
C PRO A 91 -20.48 42.43 -7.03
N GLU A 92 -20.35 43.71 -7.35
CA GLU A 92 -21.41 44.55 -7.93
C GLU A 92 -20.94 45.24 -9.22
N ALA A 93 -20.65 44.44 -10.24
CA ALA A 93 -20.68 44.77 -11.67
C ALA A 93 -20.30 46.21 -12.12
N SER A 94 -19.14 46.74 -11.73
CA SER A 94 -18.46 47.84 -12.44
C SER A 94 -16.93 47.74 -12.29
N LEU A 95 -16.19 48.13 -13.33
CA LEU A 95 -14.74 47.93 -13.47
C LEU A 95 -14.06 49.30 -13.66
N GLU A 96 -13.18 49.70 -12.73
CA GLU A 96 -12.38 50.93 -12.84
C GLU A 96 -10.90 50.57 -13.07
N VAL A 97 -10.28 51.15 -14.10
CA VAL A 97 -8.86 50.98 -14.43
C VAL A 97 -8.12 52.28 -14.15
N ARG A 98 -7.04 52.25 -13.37
CA ARG A 98 -6.13 53.41 -13.20
C ARG A 98 -4.74 53.09 -13.72
N CYS A 99 -4.26 53.90 -14.67
CA CYS A 99 -2.90 53.85 -15.22
C CYS A 99 -2.16 55.17 -14.93
N TRP A 100 -0.86 55.08 -14.58
CA TRP A 100 0.06 56.22 -14.51
C TRP A 100 0.99 56.22 -15.72
N HIS A 101 1.20 57.40 -16.31
CA HIS A 101 1.76 57.58 -17.65
C HIS A 101 3.00 58.50 -17.67
N ARG A 102 4.00 58.14 -18.47
CA ARG A 102 4.86 58.98 -19.36
C ARG A 102 5.85 58.04 -20.07
N GLN A 103 6.32 58.19 -21.30
CA GLN A 103 6.00 58.90 -22.56
C GLN A 103 7.31 58.84 -23.36
N ASN A 104 7.29 58.33 -24.61
CA ASN A 104 8.02 58.84 -25.79
C ASN A 104 9.58 58.79 -25.78
N ILE A 105 10.34 58.35 -26.80
CA ILE A 105 10.22 58.36 -28.27
C ILE A 105 11.19 57.32 -28.89
N GLY A 106 10.83 56.69 -30.02
CA GLY A 106 11.81 56.47 -31.11
C GLY A 106 11.96 55.06 -31.71
N SER A 107 11.09 54.71 -32.67
CA SER A 107 11.27 53.66 -33.71
C SER A 107 12.44 54.02 -34.67
N PRO A 108 12.94 53.19 -35.64
CA PRO A 108 12.33 51.97 -36.22
C PRO A 108 13.27 50.81 -36.64
N ALA A 109 12.71 49.60 -36.81
CA ALA A 109 12.83 48.77 -38.03
C ALA A 109 12.29 47.35 -37.80
N LEU A 110 11.15 47.02 -38.42
CA LEU A 110 10.91 45.87 -39.31
C LEU A 110 9.39 45.69 -39.43
N GLY A 111 8.86 46.09 -40.58
CA GLY A 111 7.44 46.14 -40.85
C GLY A 111 6.83 44.77 -41.18
N LEU A 112 5.61 44.57 -40.71
CA LEU A 112 4.61 43.69 -41.30
C LEU A 112 3.26 44.42 -41.25
N LYS A 113 2.44 44.23 -42.29
CA LYS A 113 1.24 45.01 -42.60
C LYS A 113 0.03 44.59 -41.76
N ASP A 114 -0.71 45.60 -41.29
CA ASP A 114 -2.05 45.51 -40.71
C ASP A 114 -3.08 45.09 -41.78
N SER A 115 -3.62 43.88 -41.66
CA SER A 115 -5.03 43.54 -42.00
C SER A 115 -5.25 42.03 -41.87
N GLU A 116 -5.64 41.57 -40.67
CA GLU A 116 -6.43 40.35 -40.35
C GLU A 116 -6.30 39.94 -38.86
N VAL A 117 -6.27 40.92 -37.96
CA VAL A 117 -6.32 40.67 -36.50
C VAL A 117 -7.39 41.61 -35.93
N PRO A 118 -8.49 41.10 -35.34
CA PRO A 118 -9.47 41.96 -34.67
C PRO A 118 -8.79 42.74 -33.55
N PRO A 119 -9.18 44.01 -33.29
CA PRO A 119 -8.66 44.78 -32.17
C PRO A 119 -8.73 43.97 -30.87
N LEU A 120 -7.77 44.17 -29.97
CA LEU A 120 -7.68 43.44 -28.69
C LEU A 120 -9.00 43.46 -27.90
N GLU A 121 -9.78 44.55 -28.02
CA GLU A 121 -11.12 44.67 -27.45
C GLU A 121 -12.12 43.64 -27.99
N ASP A 122 -12.09 43.36 -29.30
CA ASP A 122 -12.96 42.36 -29.92
C ASP A 122 -12.48 40.93 -29.60
N GLN A 123 -11.18 40.72 -29.46
CA GLN A 123 -10.64 39.42 -29.01
C GLN A 123 -10.99 39.13 -27.55
N ILE A 124 -10.95 40.15 -26.68
CA ILE A 124 -11.40 40.06 -25.29
C ILE A 124 -12.91 39.84 -25.25
N ARG A 125 -13.68 40.50 -26.12
CA ARG A 125 -15.13 40.27 -26.23
C ARG A 125 -15.47 38.86 -26.70
N ILE A 126 -14.74 38.32 -27.66
CA ILE A 126 -14.91 36.94 -28.15
C ILE A 126 -14.52 35.94 -27.07
N ALA A 127 -13.39 36.15 -26.38
CA ALA A 127 -12.95 35.30 -25.27
C ALA A 127 -13.94 35.35 -24.09
N ALA A 128 -14.45 36.53 -23.73
CA ALA A 128 -15.47 36.68 -22.69
C ALA A 128 -16.80 36.02 -23.09
N ASN A 129 -17.22 36.10 -24.36
CA ASN A 129 -18.42 35.43 -24.84
C ASN A 129 -18.26 33.89 -24.86
N ILE A 130 -17.07 33.39 -25.19
CA ILE A 130 -16.76 31.95 -25.17
C ILE A 130 -16.77 31.43 -23.73
N LEU A 131 -16.14 32.15 -22.80
CA LEU A 131 -16.13 31.81 -21.38
C LEU A 131 -17.53 31.89 -20.77
N TRP A 132 -18.33 32.88 -21.16
CA TRP A 132 -19.73 33.02 -20.74
C TRP A 132 -20.63 31.91 -21.30
N GLN A 133 -20.46 31.54 -22.57
CA GLN A 133 -21.19 30.42 -23.19
C GLN A 133 -20.78 29.07 -22.58
N GLN A 134 -19.50 28.89 -22.23
CA GLN A 134 -19.02 27.70 -21.52
C GLN A 134 -19.56 27.63 -20.09
N ALA A 135 -19.64 28.74 -19.37
CA ALA A 135 -20.27 28.80 -18.04
C ALA A 135 -21.76 28.44 -18.10
N ILE A 136 -22.51 28.99 -19.08
CA ILE A 136 -23.93 28.67 -19.28
C ILE A 136 -24.14 27.20 -19.68
N GLN A 137 -23.27 26.63 -20.51
CA GLN A 137 -23.36 25.21 -20.86
C GLN A 137 -23.01 24.29 -19.68
N THR A 138 -22.11 24.74 -18.81
CA THR A 138 -21.73 24.00 -17.60
C THR A 138 -22.85 24.05 -16.58
N GLU A 139 -23.50 25.20 -16.37
CA GLU A 139 -24.69 25.29 -15.51
C GLU A 139 -25.90 24.56 -16.10
N ARG A 140 -26.10 24.57 -17.43
CA ARG A 140 -27.16 23.76 -18.06
C ARG A 140 -26.90 22.27 -17.89
N LYS A 141 -25.64 21.82 -18.00
CA LYS A 141 -25.27 20.43 -17.74
C LYS A 141 -25.45 20.07 -16.27
N ALA A 142 -25.09 20.97 -15.35
CA ALA A 142 -25.31 20.78 -13.92
C ALA A 142 -26.81 20.75 -13.56
N ALA A 143 -27.64 21.58 -14.18
CA ALA A 143 -29.08 21.59 -13.97
C ALA A 143 -29.79 20.35 -14.54
N VAL A 144 -29.37 19.86 -15.72
CA VAL A 144 -29.86 18.60 -16.31
C VAL A 144 -29.38 17.41 -15.48
N GLN A 145 -28.13 17.41 -15.00
CA GLN A 145 -27.63 16.39 -14.08
C GLN A 145 -28.32 16.45 -12.71
N TRP A 146 -28.77 17.62 -12.25
CA TRP A 146 -29.51 17.77 -11.00
C TRP A 146 -30.95 17.25 -11.12
N GLU A 147 -31.62 17.48 -12.26
CA GLU A 147 -32.93 16.88 -12.57
C GLU A 147 -32.84 15.35 -12.79
N ASP A 148 -31.78 14.85 -13.42
CA ASP A 148 -31.56 13.41 -13.64
C ASP A 148 -31.12 12.67 -12.35
N SER A 149 -30.51 13.35 -11.38
CA SER A 149 -29.99 12.74 -10.14
C SER A 149 -30.99 12.72 -8.97
N TRP A 150 -32.11 13.46 -9.04
CA TRP A 150 -33.10 13.56 -7.95
C TRP A 150 -34.56 13.41 -8.39
N GLY A 151 -34.81 12.83 -9.57
CA GLY A 151 -36.15 12.53 -10.10
C GLY A 151 -36.94 11.40 -9.40
N PHE A 152 -36.45 10.83 -8.29
CA PHE A 152 -37.06 9.69 -7.61
C PHE A 152 -37.57 10.01 -6.19
N LEU A 153 -38.30 11.12 -6.01
CA LEU A 153 -39.21 11.32 -4.88
C LEU A 153 -40.48 12.05 -5.34
N ARG A 154 -41.34 11.33 -6.07
CA ARG A 154 -42.79 11.58 -6.07
C ARG A 154 -43.54 10.26 -6.15
N ALA A 155 -44.01 9.78 -5.01
CA ALA A 155 -45.20 8.95 -4.96
C ALA A 155 -46.06 9.35 -3.75
N GLU A 156 -47.30 9.72 -4.08
CA GLU A 156 -48.52 9.50 -3.29
C GLU A 156 -48.70 10.28 -1.98
N ARG A 157 -49.37 11.43 -2.12
CA ARG A 157 -50.33 11.89 -1.12
C ARG A 157 -51.45 10.84 -1.03
N GLN A 158 -51.65 10.26 0.15
CA GLN A 158 -52.86 9.50 0.45
C GLN A 158 -54.09 10.41 0.35
N ASP A 159 -55.07 9.94 -0.43
CA ASP A 159 -56.46 10.35 -0.33
C ASP A 159 -57.01 10.06 1.07
N VAL A 160 -57.65 11.06 1.66
CA VAL A 160 -58.72 10.89 2.65
C VAL A 160 -60.04 11.05 1.88
N PRO A 161 -61.02 10.14 2.03
CA PRO A 161 -62.08 10.01 1.04
C PRO A 161 -63.16 11.10 1.13
N GLY A 162 -63.57 11.57 -0.06
CA GLY A 162 -64.96 11.87 -0.40
C GLY A 162 -65.48 13.28 -0.06
N ALA A 163 -65.68 14.10 -1.10
CA ALA A 163 -67.02 14.41 -1.62
C ALA A 163 -67.01 15.49 -2.71
N LEU A 164 -67.74 15.16 -3.79
CA LEU A 164 -68.49 16.03 -4.70
C LEU A 164 -67.74 16.70 -5.88
N ALA A 165 -68.04 16.09 -7.03
CA ALA A 165 -67.92 16.54 -8.40
C ALA A 165 -68.27 18.02 -8.64
N HIS A 166 -67.62 18.62 -9.64
CA HIS A 166 -68.33 19.18 -10.80
C HIS A 166 -67.39 19.32 -12.01
N SER A 167 -67.96 19.03 -13.18
CA SER A 167 -67.33 18.88 -14.49
C SER A 167 -67.24 20.19 -15.29
N SER A 168 -66.25 20.21 -16.18
CA SER A 168 -66.24 20.79 -17.54
C SER A 168 -66.40 22.30 -17.74
N SER A 169 -65.44 22.92 -18.44
CA SER A 169 -65.56 23.30 -19.87
C SER A 169 -64.48 24.31 -20.29
N ALA A 170 -64.13 24.25 -21.57
CA ALA A 170 -63.09 25.03 -22.24
C ALA A 170 -63.55 26.45 -22.65
N GLY A 171 -62.60 27.36 -22.89
CA GLY A 171 -62.86 28.65 -23.55
C GLY A 171 -61.65 29.60 -23.71
N ASN A 172 -61.08 29.62 -24.93
CA ASN A 172 -60.61 30.75 -25.76
C ASN A 172 -59.82 31.98 -25.22
N LEU A 173 -58.62 32.14 -25.79
CA LEU A 173 -58.09 33.26 -26.63
C LEU A 173 -58.10 34.74 -26.13
N VAL A 174 -56.92 35.37 -26.07
CA VAL A 174 -56.36 36.41 -27.00
C VAL A 174 -55.30 37.30 -26.29
N ASP A 175 -54.19 37.52 -27.02
CA ASP A 175 -53.08 38.49 -26.93
C ASP A 175 -53.09 39.65 -25.92
N THR A 176 -51.91 39.93 -25.35
CA THR A 176 -51.23 41.24 -25.51
C THR A 176 -49.73 41.08 -25.29
N GLU A 177 -48.96 41.73 -26.17
CA GLU A 177 -47.50 41.77 -26.23
C GLU A 177 -46.87 42.47 -25.03
N GLY A 178 -45.63 42.06 -24.69
CA GLY A 178 -44.64 43.01 -24.19
C GLY A 178 -44.32 43.01 -22.69
N MET A 179 -43.93 41.87 -22.11
CA MET A 179 -43.03 41.83 -20.95
C MET A 179 -42.22 40.53 -20.96
N SER A 180 -40.88 40.63 -20.88
CA SER A 180 -40.03 39.44 -20.82
C SER A 180 -40.12 38.76 -19.45
N ARG A 181 -39.95 37.44 -19.43
CA ARG A 181 -39.96 36.55 -18.25
C ARG A 181 -39.09 37.01 -17.07
N SER A 182 -38.15 37.93 -17.31
CA SER A 182 -37.28 38.53 -16.29
C SER A 182 -38.00 39.51 -15.34
N GLN A 183 -39.08 40.17 -15.77
CA GLN A 183 -39.80 41.14 -14.92
C GLN A 183 -40.90 40.51 -14.07
N ALA A 184 -41.41 39.32 -14.44
CA ALA A 184 -42.32 38.55 -13.58
C ALA A 184 -41.58 37.85 -12.42
N LEU A 185 -40.29 37.53 -12.61
CA LEU A 185 -39.44 36.88 -11.60
C LEU A 185 -38.93 37.83 -10.51
N MET A 186 -38.93 39.15 -10.76
CA MET A 186 -38.56 40.16 -9.76
C MET A 186 -39.71 40.52 -8.79
N GLY A 187 -40.96 40.20 -9.14
CA GLY A 187 -42.14 40.45 -8.29
C GLY A 187 -42.43 39.38 -7.24
N LEU A 188 -41.74 38.23 -7.27
CA LEU A 188 -41.96 37.10 -6.36
C LEU A 188 -40.95 37.02 -5.20
N ARG A 189 -40.10 38.04 -5.02
CA ARG A 189 -39.12 38.12 -3.92
C ARG A 189 -39.55 38.95 -2.71
N LEU A 190 -40.79 39.43 -2.66
CA LEU A 190 -41.32 40.18 -1.53
C LEU A 190 -42.65 39.57 -1.08
N ASN A 191 -42.58 38.50 -0.29
CA ASN A 191 -43.50 38.14 0.80
C ASN A 191 -43.37 36.65 1.17
N VAL A 192 -42.32 36.28 1.91
CA VAL A 192 -42.38 35.14 2.84
C VAL A 192 -41.55 35.49 4.10
N PRO A 193 -42.06 35.27 5.33
CA PRO A 193 -41.47 35.80 6.56
C PRO A 193 -40.10 35.22 6.93
N ARG A 194 -39.26 36.06 7.55
CA ARG A 194 -38.06 35.68 8.29
C ARG A 194 -38.48 34.83 9.49
N ASP A 195 -38.33 33.51 9.39
CA ASP A 195 -38.01 32.58 10.47
C ASP A 195 -38.08 31.14 9.94
N ARG A 196 -36.94 30.60 9.52
CA ARG A 196 -36.61 29.16 9.42
C ARG A 196 -35.29 29.00 8.67
N PHE A 197 -34.18 29.27 9.35
CA PHE A 197 -32.87 28.63 9.12
C PHE A 197 -32.03 28.87 10.40
N ARG A 198 -32.37 28.16 11.48
CA ARG A 198 -31.38 27.85 12.52
C ARG A 198 -30.55 26.70 11.95
N LYS A 199 -29.29 27.01 11.63
CA LYS A 199 -28.24 26.00 11.39
C LYS A 199 -28.14 25.08 12.61
N PRO A 200 -27.90 23.77 12.45
CA PRO A 200 -27.08 23.03 13.41
C PRO A 200 -25.68 23.63 13.33
N ALA A 201 -25.18 24.10 14.47
CA ALA A 201 -23.79 24.52 14.60
C ALA A 201 -22.90 23.27 14.58
N SER A 202 -22.17 23.06 13.49
CA SER A 202 -20.89 22.38 13.56
C SER A 202 -19.82 23.46 13.70
N THR A 203 -19.17 23.53 14.85
CA THR A 203 -17.88 24.24 14.98
C THR A 203 -17.19 23.85 16.28
N GLN A 204 -16.01 23.24 16.16
CA GLN A 204 -14.90 23.40 17.09
C GLN A 204 -13.81 24.25 16.43
N GLN A 205 -14.21 25.42 15.93
CA GLN A 205 -13.32 26.54 15.64
C GLN A 205 -14.11 27.82 15.90
N GLU A 206 -13.97 28.36 17.12
CA GLU A 206 -14.04 29.79 17.49
C GLU A 206 -14.38 29.91 18.99
N LEU A 207 -13.35 30.05 19.83
CA LEU A 207 -13.14 31.19 20.76
C LEU A 207 -12.10 30.83 21.83
N GLY A 208 -10.97 31.54 21.78
CA GLY A 208 -9.94 31.48 22.82
C GLY A 208 -8.82 32.51 22.69
N TRP A 209 -8.91 33.50 21.80
CA TRP A 209 -8.03 34.68 21.81
C TRP A 209 -8.88 35.94 21.65
N ARG A 210 -9.18 36.62 22.76
CA ARG A 210 -9.52 38.05 22.76
C ARG A 210 -8.31 38.81 23.30
N GLN A 211 -7.72 39.67 22.47
CA GLN A 211 -6.83 40.71 22.96
C GLN A 211 -7.63 41.83 23.64
N PRO A 212 -7.08 42.52 24.65
CA PRO A 212 -7.79 43.55 25.40
C PRO A 212 -7.84 44.86 24.61
N LEU A 213 -9.04 45.43 24.47
CA LEU A 213 -9.24 46.83 24.13
C LEU A 213 -8.96 47.68 25.37
N GLU A 214 -7.86 48.43 25.34
CA GLU A 214 -7.60 49.52 26.28
C GLU A 214 -8.66 50.62 26.18
N ARG A 215 -9.33 50.94 27.28
CA ARG A 215 -9.85 52.29 27.60
C ARG A 215 -10.33 52.34 29.05
N GLY A 216 -9.70 53.19 29.86
CA GLY A 216 -10.21 53.62 31.16
C GLY A 216 -9.22 53.36 32.30
N GLY A 217 -8.32 54.32 32.49
CA GLY A 217 -7.23 54.21 33.45
C GLY A 217 -7.65 54.18 34.92
N LEU A 218 -6.86 53.46 35.70
CA LEU A 218 -6.44 53.83 37.05
C LEU A 218 -5.10 53.12 37.29
N ARG A 219 -4.02 53.91 37.33
CA ARG A 219 -2.71 53.47 37.80
C ARG A 219 -2.75 53.40 39.32
N PHE A 220 -2.32 52.28 39.90
CA PHE A 220 -1.58 52.32 41.16
C PHE A 220 -0.31 51.47 41.08
N ASN A 221 0.72 52.04 41.68
CA ASN A 221 2.13 51.72 41.55
C ASN A 221 2.63 50.85 42.73
N TYR A 222 3.74 50.16 42.45
CA TYR A 222 4.84 49.76 43.35
C TYR A 222 4.63 48.68 44.41
N GLY A 223 5.58 47.73 44.44
CA GLY A 223 6.23 47.34 45.70
C GLY A 223 6.71 45.90 45.79
N LEU A 224 8.02 45.69 45.58
CA LEU A 224 8.77 44.57 46.15
C LEU A 224 8.46 44.42 47.65
N LYS A 225 8.28 43.19 48.13
CA LYS A 225 8.75 42.75 49.45
C LYS A 225 8.81 41.22 49.55
N HIS A 226 10.05 40.73 49.63
CA HIS A 226 10.40 39.53 50.38
C HIS A 226 9.96 39.73 51.84
N ASP A 227 9.39 38.69 52.44
CA ASP A 227 9.47 38.47 53.88
C ASP A 227 9.90 37.02 54.11
N ASP A 228 11.16 36.88 54.51
CA ASP A 228 11.72 35.71 55.17
C ASP A 228 11.40 35.81 56.67
N GLY A 229 11.06 34.69 57.31
CA GLY A 229 11.27 34.58 58.75
C GLY A 229 10.29 33.71 59.53
N ILE A 230 10.44 32.39 59.43
CA ILE A 230 10.12 31.47 60.55
C ILE A 230 11.28 30.44 60.68
N TRP A 231 12.27 30.87 61.48
CA TRP A 231 13.35 30.15 62.20
C TRP A 231 14.75 29.88 61.56
N PRO A 232 15.85 30.00 62.34
CA PRO A 232 17.13 30.55 61.89
C PRO A 232 18.36 29.62 61.95
N LEU A 233 19.36 30.01 61.16
CA LEU A 233 20.82 29.80 61.20
C LEU A 233 21.46 29.03 62.37
N ALA A 234 22.31 28.04 62.02
CA ALA A 234 23.71 27.94 62.53
C ALA A 234 24.58 26.97 61.69
N ASP A 235 25.55 27.56 60.98
CA ASP A 235 26.96 27.20 60.78
C ASP A 235 27.48 25.81 60.32
N ILE A 236 28.58 25.94 59.54
CA ILE A 236 29.79 25.08 59.39
C ILE A 236 29.90 24.22 58.09
N ALA A 237 30.84 24.62 57.22
CA ALA A 237 31.64 23.73 56.35
C ALA A 237 33.01 23.45 57.03
N PRO A 238 33.91 22.51 56.63
CA PRO A 238 33.87 21.37 55.67
C PRO A 238 34.51 20.01 56.14
N TRP A 239 34.19 18.87 55.46
CA TRP A 239 34.88 17.53 55.36
C TRP A 239 35.05 16.64 56.65
N PRO A 240 35.24 15.28 56.63
CA PRO A 240 35.86 14.42 55.59
C PRO A 240 35.25 13.00 55.34
N ALA A 241 35.83 12.29 54.37
CA ALA A 241 35.65 10.88 54.06
C ALA A 241 35.67 9.91 55.27
N ARG A 242 34.71 8.98 55.33
CA ARG A 242 34.89 7.62 55.89
C ARG A 242 33.71 6.70 55.51
N ALA A 243 34.06 5.49 55.09
CA ALA A 243 33.15 4.41 54.71
C ALA A 243 32.27 3.95 55.89
N ALA A 244 30.99 3.66 55.62
CA ALA A 244 30.11 2.92 56.51
C ALA A 244 29.41 1.80 55.72
N HIS A 245 29.60 0.57 56.19
CA HIS A 245 28.97 -0.66 55.69
C HIS A 245 27.48 -0.70 56.10
N MET A 246 26.57 -1.00 55.17
CA MET A 246 25.21 -1.48 55.47
C MET A 246 25.14 -2.98 55.17
N ALA A 247 24.64 -3.77 56.12
CA ALA A 247 24.32 -5.18 55.95
C ALA A 247 22.80 -5.34 56.11
N VAL A 248 22.14 -5.93 55.10
CA VAL A 248 20.73 -6.31 55.13
C VAL A 248 20.66 -7.83 55.30
N PRO A 249 19.93 -8.39 56.30
CA PRO A 249 19.76 -9.83 56.45
C PRO A 249 18.63 -10.35 55.54
N LEU A 250 18.87 -11.50 54.90
CA LEU A 250 17.84 -12.30 54.21
C LEU A 250 17.51 -13.58 55.01
N PRO A 251 16.33 -14.19 54.78
CA PRO A 251 15.72 -15.19 55.68
C PRO A 251 16.46 -16.52 55.85
N ASP A 252 17.51 -16.76 55.09
CA ASP A 252 18.28 -18.02 55.02
C ASP A 252 19.76 -17.87 55.43
N GLY A 253 20.16 -16.72 55.96
CA GLY A 253 21.48 -16.53 56.58
C GLY A 253 22.64 -16.26 55.62
N ALA A 254 22.38 -16.06 54.32
CA ALA A 254 23.38 -15.55 53.38
C ALA A 254 23.61 -14.03 53.57
N ARG A 255 24.86 -13.56 53.35
CA ARG A 255 25.23 -12.13 53.41
C ARG A 255 25.78 -11.66 52.06
N ILE A 256 25.27 -10.55 51.53
CA ILE A 256 25.79 -9.86 50.35
C ILE A 256 26.63 -8.65 50.80
N SER A 257 27.79 -8.44 50.19
CA SER A 257 28.65 -7.26 50.41
C SER A 257 28.61 -6.36 49.17
N MET A 258 28.15 -5.12 49.32
CA MET A 258 28.22 -4.10 48.28
C MET A 258 29.49 -3.26 48.42
N ARG A 259 30.20 -3.01 47.31
CA ARG A 259 31.24 -1.99 47.22
C ARG A 259 30.87 -0.96 46.15
N ARG A 260 31.10 0.31 46.47
CA ARG A 260 30.94 1.44 45.57
C ARG A 260 32.28 1.77 44.92
N ASN A 261 32.29 1.86 43.60
CA ASN A 261 33.43 2.38 42.82
C ASN A 261 32.87 3.46 41.89
N GLY A 262 32.98 4.73 42.28
CA GLY A 262 32.31 5.85 41.58
C GLY A 262 30.78 5.83 41.78
N ASP A 263 30.02 6.10 40.74
CA ASP A 263 28.55 6.22 40.78
C ASP A 263 27.79 4.92 40.44
N ILE A 264 28.50 3.77 40.44
CA ILE A 264 27.91 2.47 40.18
C ILE A 264 28.01 1.58 41.42
N TRP A 265 26.90 0.93 41.78
CA TRP A 265 26.84 -0.14 42.77
C TRP A 265 27.01 -1.49 42.06
N THR A 266 27.99 -2.29 42.47
CA THR A 266 28.21 -3.63 41.88
C THR A 266 28.06 -4.73 42.94
N CYS A 267 27.23 -5.74 42.62
CA CYS A 267 27.11 -6.99 43.36
C CYS A 267 28.05 -8.04 42.76
N VAL A 268 28.87 -8.69 43.58
CA VAL A 268 29.76 -9.77 43.12
C VAL A 268 29.62 -10.99 44.05
N PRO A 269 29.31 -12.20 43.54
CA PRO A 269 29.38 -13.43 44.32
C PRO A 269 30.85 -13.90 44.50
N TRP A 270 31.24 -14.28 45.72
CA TRP A 270 32.59 -14.77 46.04
C TRP A 270 32.69 -16.32 45.88
N PRO A 271 33.86 -16.90 45.49
CA PRO A 271 33.91 -18.14 44.71
C PRO A 271 34.35 -19.38 45.50
N LEU A 272 34.13 -20.57 44.93
CA LEU A 272 34.82 -21.81 45.30
C LEU A 272 35.11 -22.65 44.04
N ARG A 273 36.38 -22.64 43.60
CA ARG A 273 37.02 -23.77 42.92
C ARG A 273 38.49 -23.78 43.32
N GLU A 274 38.92 -24.85 43.96
CA GLU A 274 40.14 -25.59 43.57
C GLU A 274 40.24 -26.95 44.28
N HIS A 275 40.69 -27.94 43.50
CA HIS A 275 41.35 -29.20 43.86
C HIS A 275 40.57 -30.55 43.93
N LEU A 276 40.99 -31.41 42.98
CA LEU A 276 41.19 -32.88 43.03
C LEU A 276 40.04 -33.81 42.58
N GLN A 277 40.20 -34.36 41.36
CA GLN A 277 39.85 -35.74 40.99
C GLN A 277 40.80 -36.74 41.72
N PRO A 278 40.61 -38.09 41.78
CA PRO A 278 39.75 -38.96 40.94
C PRO A 278 39.00 -40.14 41.64
N HIS A 279 38.10 -40.77 40.88
CA HIS A 279 37.58 -42.16 40.86
C HIS A 279 37.76 -43.14 42.04
N VAL A 280 36.69 -43.91 42.35
CA VAL A 280 36.62 -45.40 42.52
C VAL A 280 35.16 -45.83 42.85
N PRO A 281 34.71 -47.08 42.55
CA PRO A 281 33.41 -47.37 41.93
C PRO A 281 32.39 -48.19 42.77
N GLN A 282 31.17 -48.27 42.20
CA GLN A 282 30.23 -49.42 42.15
C GLN A 282 29.44 -49.94 43.38
N LEU A 283 28.11 -49.98 43.15
CA LEU A 283 27.04 -50.95 43.56
C LEU A 283 26.20 -50.67 44.83
N PRO A 284 24.93 -51.15 44.91
CA PRO A 284 23.96 -51.49 43.85
C PRO A 284 22.50 -50.97 44.08
N GLY A 285 21.79 -50.75 42.97
CA GLY A 285 20.41 -51.20 42.71
C GLY A 285 19.24 -50.73 43.58
N ALA A 286 18.37 -49.88 43.00
CA ALA A 286 16.95 -50.21 42.73
C ALA A 286 16.26 -49.05 41.98
N LEU A 287 15.59 -49.41 40.88
CA LEU A 287 14.57 -48.62 40.19
C LEU A 287 13.28 -48.53 41.03
N VAL A 288 12.39 -47.64 40.57
CA VAL A 288 10.96 -47.41 40.91
C VAL A 288 10.76 -46.23 41.87
N ASP A 289 9.85 -45.28 41.69
CA ASP A 289 9.01 -44.77 40.58
C ASP A 289 8.31 -43.54 41.19
N CYS A 290 8.04 -42.55 40.35
CA CYS A 290 7.38 -41.31 40.69
C CYS A 290 5.93 -41.56 41.15
N ARG A 291 5.53 -41.02 42.32
CA ARG A 291 4.15 -40.59 42.60
C ARG A 291 4.03 -39.85 43.94
N HIS A 292 3.31 -38.73 43.91
CA HIS A 292 2.88 -37.83 45.00
C HIS A 292 3.63 -36.50 45.17
N GLU A 293 3.63 -35.68 44.12
CA GLU A 293 3.51 -34.22 44.27
C GLU A 293 2.02 -33.85 44.18
N ALA A 294 1.29 -33.97 45.29
CA ALA A 294 -0.10 -33.49 45.37
C ALA A 294 -0.47 -32.88 46.74
N GLU A 295 0.39 -32.93 47.76
CA GLU A 295 -0.01 -32.53 49.13
C GLU A 295 0.77 -31.35 49.73
N VAL A 296 1.71 -30.73 49.00
CA VAL A 296 2.42 -29.53 49.50
C VAL A 296 1.79 -28.22 48.99
N SER A 297 0.90 -28.28 47.97
CA SER A 297 0.29 -27.08 47.39
C SER A 297 -0.98 -26.59 48.10
N SER A 298 -1.70 -27.46 48.82
CA SER A 298 -3.03 -27.09 49.37
C SER A 298 -2.97 -26.33 50.71
N PHE A 299 -1.85 -26.37 51.44
CA PHE A 299 -1.73 -25.69 52.73
C PHE A 299 -1.22 -24.23 52.61
N ALA A 300 -0.51 -23.91 51.52
CA ALA A 300 -0.05 -22.56 51.23
C ALA A 300 -1.15 -21.66 50.62
N GLU A 301 -2.10 -22.25 49.88
CA GLU A 301 -3.22 -21.50 49.29
C GLU A 301 -4.31 -21.10 50.30
N GLN A 302 -4.44 -21.80 51.42
CA GLN A 302 -5.49 -21.49 52.42
C GLN A 302 -5.11 -20.36 53.41
N LEU A 303 -3.87 -19.87 53.41
CA LEU A 303 -3.41 -18.81 54.32
C LEU A 303 -3.43 -17.39 53.70
N LEU A 304 -3.83 -17.25 52.43
CA LEU A 304 -3.82 -15.98 51.68
C LEU A 304 -5.17 -15.23 51.64
N LEU A 305 -6.18 -15.68 52.38
CA LEU A 305 -7.48 -15.02 52.45
C LEU A 305 -7.70 -14.38 53.82
N GLN A 306 -7.15 -13.17 54.03
CA GLN A 306 -7.56 -12.13 55.00
C GLN A 306 -6.89 -10.78 54.62
N PRO A 307 -7.48 -9.62 54.97
CA PRO A 307 -7.84 -8.54 54.05
C PRO A 307 -6.65 -7.91 53.32
N HIS A 308 -6.74 -7.95 51.99
CA HIS A 308 -5.63 -7.81 51.04
C HIS A 308 -5.54 -6.42 50.39
N ALA A 309 -5.87 -5.34 51.11
CA ALA A 309 -5.87 -3.98 50.53
C ALA A 309 -4.57 -3.17 50.78
N ALA A 310 -3.63 -3.64 51.62
CA ALA A 310 -2.48 -2.84 52.02
C ALA A 310 -1.12 -3.23 51.36
N ARG A 311 -1.08 -4.20 50.44
CA ARG A 311 0.20 -4.73 49.89
C ARG A 311 0.09 -5.28 48.46
N MET A 312 -0.20 -4.47 47.47
CA MET A 312 0.37 -4.71 46.14
C MET A 312 1.60 -3.83 46.00
N GLY A 313 2.79 -4.38 46.29
CA GLY A 313 4.03 -3.72 45.88
C GLY A 313 4.15 -3.74 44.35
N ASN A 314 4.98 -2.87 43.75
CA ASN A 314 5.19 -2.77 42.29
C ASN A 314 5.44 -4.10 41.55
N ALA A 315 5.86 -5.16 42.24
CA ALA A 315 6.02 -6.50 41.64
C ALA A 315 4.70 -7.26 41.42
N ALA A 316 3.62 -6.93 42.13
CA ALA A 316 2.30 -7.56 42.02
C ALA A 316 1.40 -6.93 40.93
N ALA A 317 1.68 -5.68 40.53
CA ALA A 317 0.91 -4.92 39.54
C ALA A 317 1.43 -5.05 38.09
N ARG A 318 2.30 -6.03 37.81
CA ARG A 318 2.84 -6.29 36.47
C ARG A 318 1.72 -6.60 35.48
N GLY A 319 1.79 -6.12 34.25
CA GLY A 319 0.71 -6.30 33.25
C GLY A 319 0.29 -7.77 33.07
N GLU A 320 1.25 -8.70 33.11
CA GLU A 320 0.99 -10.15 33.10
C GLU A 320 0.11 -10.60 34.27
N LYS A 321 0.38 -10.11 35.49
CA LYS A 321 -0.38 -10.45 36.69
C LYS A 321 -1.75 -9.79 36.72
N VAL A 322 -1.87 -8.59 36.17
CA VAL A 322 -3.17 -7.94 35.96
C VAL A 322 -4.05 -8.77 35.03
N ARG A 323 -3.50 -9.21 33.88
CA ARG A 323 -4.19 -10.13 32.95
C ARG A 323 -4.59 -11.44 33.63
N GLU A 324 -3.66 -12.10 34.33
CA GLU A 324 -3.94 -13.35 35.04
C GLU A 324 -5.06 -13.19 36.08
N ALA A 325 -5.02 -12.11 36.87
CA ALA A 325 -6.03 -11.84 37.90
C ALA A 325 -7.43 -11.64 37.29
N TYR A 326 -7.53 -10.91 36.16
CA TYR A 326 -8.78 -10.76 35.42
C TYR A 326 -9.36 -12.10 34.98
N ILE A 327 -8.55 -12.91 34.29
CA ILE A 327 -8.99 -14.20 33.76
C ILE A 327 -9.38 -15.13 34.90
N LYS A 328 -8.56 -15.21 35.95
CA LYS A 328 -8.85 -16.03 37.13
C LYS A 328 -10.16 -15.62 37.81
N PHE A 329 -10.41 -14.32 37.94
CA PHE A 329 -11.65 -13.81 38.53
C PHE A 329 -12.89 -14.31 37.76
N PHE A 330 -12.92 -14.11 36.43
CA PHE A 330 -14.08 -14.48 35.64
C PHE A 330 -14.23 -16.00 35.44
N VAL A 331 -13.14 -16.72 35.24
CA VAL A 331 -13.15 -18.17 35.01
C VAL A 331 -13.40 -18.91 36.33
N ASP A 332 -12.57 -18.70 37.35
CA ASP A 332 -12.63 -19.49 38.58
C ASP A 332 -13.82 -19.09 39.46
N LYS A 333 -14.06 -17.78 39.65
CA LYS A 333 -15.12 -17.29 40.55
C LYS A 333 -16.46 -17.14 39.84
N LYS A 334 -16.50 -16.57 38.63
CA LYS A 334 -17.75 -16.26 37.91
C LYS A 334 -18.16 -17.31 36.86
N LYS A 335 -17.38 -18.38 36.71
CA LYS A 335 -17.67 -19.54 35.84
C LYS A 335 -17.84 -19.18 34.37
N HIS A 336 -17.02 -18.27 33.87
CA HIS A 336 -16.90 -18.03 32.44
C HIS A 336 -15.99 -19.09 31.82
N ASP A 337 -16.25 -19.46 30.57
CA ASP A 337 -15.31 -20.26 29.79
C ASP A 337 -14.14 -19.38 29.34
N PHE A 338 -12.92 -19.87 29.50
CA PHE A 338 -11.77 -19.21 28.89
C PHE A 338 -11.76 -19.51 27.39
N VAL A 339 -11.92 -18.47 26.57
CA VAL A 339 -11.90 -18.60 25.10
C VAL A 339 -10.63 -17.94 24.57
N GLN A 340 -9.80 -18.70 23.87
CA GLN A 340 -8.57 -18.19 23.25
C GLN A 340 -8.85 -16.96 22.37
N SER A 341 -7.95 -15.97 22.39
CA SER A 341 -8.09 -14.79 21.55
C SER A 341 -8.06 -15.15 20.06
N SER A 342 -9.06 -14.68 19.31
CA SER A 342 -9.06 -14.76 17.85
C SER A 342 -7.95 -13.91 17.21
N PRO A 343 -7.51 -14.24 15.98
CA PRO A 343 -6.57 -13.41 15.22
C PRO A 343 -7.04 -11.95 15.07
N VAL A 344 -6.11 -10.99 15.10
CA VAL A 344 -6.42 -9.56 14.81
C VAL A 344 -6.90 -9.36 13.37
N VAL A 345 -6.66 -10.34 12.51
CA VAL A 345 -7.09 -10.39 11.11
C VAL A 345 -8.38 -11.23 11.07
N PRO A 346 -9.57 -10.61 11.12
CA PRO A 346 -10.81 -11.38 11.01
C PRO A 346 -10.89 -12.00 9.61
N LEU A 347 -10.95 -13.33 9.59
CA LEU A 347 -10.99 -14.14 8.36
C LEU A 347 -12.44 -14.29 7.84
N SER A 348 -13.40 -14.39 8.77
CA SER A 348 -14.82 -14.62 8.48
C SER A 348 -15.67 -13.34 8.38
N ASP A 349 -15.08 -12.16 8.63
CA ASP A 349 -15.78 -10.89 8.56
C ASP A 349 -15.11 -9.94 7.54
N PRO A 350 -15.64 -9.85 6.30
CA PRO A 350 -15.08 -8.98 5.27
C PRO A 350 -15.36 -7.49 5.53
N THR A 351 -16.20 -7.15 6.51
CA THR A 351 -16.54 -5.75 6.85
C THR A 351 -15.49 -5.07 7.72
N LEU A 352 -14.55 -5.84 8.31
CA LEU A 352 -13.52 -5.34 9.21
C LEU A 352 -12.11 -5.57 8.65
N LEU A 353 -11.26 -4.54 8.70
CA LEU A 353 -9.83 -4.66 8.36
C LEU A 353 -9.05 -5.38 9.46
N PHE A 354 -9.39 -5.09 10.72
CA PHE A 354 -8.84 -5.72 11.91
C PHE A 354 -9.92 -5.89 12.97
N ALA A 355 -9.73 -6.83 13.89
CA ALA A 355 -10.54 -6.92 15.10
C ALA A 355 -10.28 -5.67 15.96
N ASN A 356 -11.28 -4.81 16.10
CA ASN A 356 -11.22 -3.53 16.79
C ASN A 356 -11.78 -3.59 18.22
N ALA A 357 -12.46 -4.71 18.56
CA ALA A 357 -13.08 -4.96 19.85
C ALA A 357 -13.09 -6.46 20.20
N GLY A 358 -13.24 -6.74 21.48
CA GLY A 358 -13.36 -8.09 22.04
C GLY A 358 -14.50 -8.91 21.43
N MET A 359 -15.64 -8.25 21.20
CA MET A 359 -16.87 -8.88 20.71
C MET A 359 -16.80 -9.42 19.27
N ASN A 360 -15.84 -8.97 18.45
CA ASN A 360 -15.79 -9.32 17.02
C ASN A 360 -15.79 -10.83 16.79
N GLN A 361 -15.08 -11.59 17.64
CA GLN A 361 -14.99 -13.05 17.54
C GLN A 361 -16.29 -13.78 17.89
N PHE A 362 -17.19 -13.11 18.62
CA PHE A 362 -18.46 -13.66 19.09
C PHE A 362 -19.66 -13.16 18.30
N LYS A 363 -19.45 -12.37 17.25
CA LYS A 363 -20.50 -11.87 16.35
C LYS A 363 -21.50 -12.96 15.92
N PRO A 364 -21.09 -14.19 15.54
CA PRO A 364 -22.04 -15.24 15.20
C PRO A 364 -22.96 -15.67 16.36
N ILE A 365 -22.47 -15.61 17.61
CA ILE A 365 -23.30 -15.93 18.79
C ILE A 365 -24.36 -14.84 18.99
N PHE A 366 -23.96 -13.55 18.96
CA PHE A 366 -24.90 -12.43 19.14
C PHE A 366 -26.00 -12.41 18.08
N LEU A 367 -25.68 -12.84 16.86
CA LEU A 367 -26.63 -12.87 15.75
C LEU A 367 -27.45 -14.16 15.66
N GLY A 368 -27.17 -15.16 16.50
CA GLY A 368 -27.79 -16.48 16.39
C GLY A 368 -27.43 -17.22 15.09
N GLN A 369 -26.31 -16.86 14.47
CA GLN A 369 -25.80 -17.40 13.20
C GLN A 369 -24.69 -18.42 13.44
N LEU A 370 -24.76 -19.14 14.55
CA LEU A 370 -23.72 -20.09 14.91
C LEU A 370 -23.81 -21.34 14.05
N GLU A 371 -22.72 -21.70 13.38
CA GLU A 371 -22.64 -22.96 12.66
C GLU A 371 -22.80 -24.15 13.63
N PRO A 372 -23.54 -25.22 13.27
CA PRO A 372 -23.84 -26.35 14.15
C PRO A 372 -22.62 -27.06 14.77
N ASN A 373 -21.42 -26.91 14.20
CA ASN A 373 -20.17 -27.52 14.67
C ASN A 373 -19.10 -26.48 15.09
N SER A 374 -19.48 -25.23 15.32
CA SER A 374 -18.52 -24.18 15.72
C SER A 374 -17.89 -24.47 17.09
N PRO A 375 -16.58 -24.18 17.31
CA PRO A 375 -15.95 -24.27 18.64
C PRO A 375 -16.64 -23.41 19.71
N LEU A 376 -17.44 -22.43 19.29
CA LEU A 376 -18.21 -21.54 20.16
C LEU A 376 -19.58 -22.13 20.57
N GLN A 377 -19.90 -23.34 20.11
CA GLN A 377 -21.17 -23.98 20.43
C GLN A 377 -21.27 -24.30 21.93
N GLY A 378 -22.40 -23.92 22.54
CA GLY A 378 -22.65 -24.15 23.96
C GLY A 378 -21.98 -23.14 24.90
N VAL A 379 -21.16 -22.22 24.38
CA VAL A 379 -20.58 -21.14 25.18
C VAL A 379 -21.70 -20.16 25.55
N THR A 380 -21.95 -20.02 26.85
CA THR A 380 -22.96 -19.09 27.40
C THR A 380 -22.32 -17.90 28.10
N ARG A 381 -21.08 -18.07 28.57
CA ARG A 381 -20.24 -17.04 29.20
C ARG A 381 -18.82 -17.20 28.71
N ALA A 382 -18.15 -16.12 28.33
CA ALA A 382 -16.75 -16.17 27.91
C ALA A 382 -15.92 -15.09 28.58
N ALA A 383 -14.63 -15.34 28.82
CA ALA A 383 -13.69 -14.32 29.24
C ALA A 383 -12.31 -14.54 28.61
N ASN A 384 -11.66 -13.46 28.17
CA ASN A 384 -10.32 -13.54 27.58
C ASN A 384 -9.57 -12.19 27.60
N SER A 385 -8.33 -12.20 27.09
CA SER A 385 -7.58 -11.01 26.67
C SER A 385 -7.57 -10.98 25.14
N GLN A 386 -8.42 -10.17 24.51
CA GLN A 386 -8.52 -10.12 23.06
C GLN A 386 -7.48 -9.16 22.47
N LYS A 387 -6.78 -9.64 21.43
CA LYS A 387 -5.93 -8.83 20.57
C LYS A 387 -6.78 -7.84 19.76
N CYS A 388 -6.55 -6.54 19.90
CA CYS A 388 -7.27 -5.51 19.15
C CYS A 388 -6.32 -4.58 18.41
N ILE A 389 -6.68 -4.21 17.17
CA ILE A 389 -5.99 -3.18 16.39
C ILE A 389 -6.99 -2.07 16.02
N ARG A 390 -6.62 -0.83 16.35
CA ARG A 390 -7.34 0.39 15.96
C ARG A 390 -6.46 1.24 15.06
N ALA A 391 -6.34 0.79 13.81
CA ALA A 391 -5.65 1.50 12.75
C ALA A 391 -6.46 1.37 11.46
N GLY A 392 -7.14 2.46 11.06
CA GLY A 392 -8.06 2.51 9.93
C GLY A 392 -9.52 2.16 10.27
N GLY A 393 -10.46 2.60 9.42
CA GLY A 393 -11.91 2.45 9.64
C GLY A 393 -12.50 3.52 10.56
N LYS A 394 -13.66 3.23 11.19
CA LYS A 394 -14.35 4.13 12.14
C LYS A 394 -13.53 4.41 13.40
N HIS A 395 -12.87 3.38 13.93
CA HIS A 395 -12.03 3.44 15.13
C HIS A 395 -10.56 3.45 14.71
N ASN A 396 -9.95 4.63 14.70
CA ASN A 396 -8.60 4.84 14.16
C ASN A 396 -7.79 5.74 15.08
N ASP A 397 -6.94 5.12 15.91
CA ASP A 397 -6.13 5.82 16.89
C ASP A 397 -4.71 6.09 16.35
N LEU A 398 -4.44 5.71 15.09
CA LEU A 398 -3.13 5.79 14.47
C LEU A 398 -2.52 7.19 14.66
N ASP A 399 -3.26 8.24 14.34
CA ASP A 399 -2.73 9.61 14.36
C ASP A 399 -2.54 10.20 15.76
N ASP A 400 -3.11 9.59 16.80
CA ASP A 400 -2.99 10.00 18.21
C ASP A 400 -1.80 9.31 18.90
N VAL A 401 -1.46 8.09 18.47
CA VAL A 401 -0.30 7.35 19.02
C VAL A 401 0.98 8.19 19.00
N GLY A 402 1.55 8.32 20.20
CA GLY A 402 2.78 9.04 20.48
C GLY A 402 2.61 10.52 20.78
N LYS A 403 1.46 11.12 20.44
CA LYS A 403 1.12 12.51 20.84
C LYS A 403 0.63 12.55 22.28
N ASP A 404 -0.21 11.59 22.65
CA ASP A 404 -0.63 11.37 24.04
C ASP A 404 0.07 10.14 24.65
N VAL A 405 -0.39 9.78 25.84
CA VAL A 405 0.23 8.80 26.72
C VAL A 405 -0.59 7.53 26.91
N TYR A 406 -1.73 7.39 26.24
CA TYR A 406 -2.72 6.34 26.51
C TYR A 406 -3.41 5.73 25.28
N HIS A 407 -3.25 6.28 24.08
CA HIS A 407 -3.68 5.65 22.83
C HIS A 407 -2.62 4.70 22.28
N HIS A 408 -3.10 3.63 21.64
CA HIS A 408 -2.30 2.55 21.06
C HIS A 408 -2.92 2.08 19.75
N THR A 409 -2.09 1.72 18.76
CA THR A 409 -2.63 1.06 17.56
C THR A 409 -2.94 -0.41 17.82
N PHE A 410 -2.20 -1.04 18.73
CA PHE A 410 -2.47 -2.38 19.25
C PHE A 410 -2.55 -2.35 20.76
N PHE A 411 -3.61 -2.95 21.30
CA PHE A 411 -3.78 -3.09 22.74
C PHE A 411 -4.51 -4.39 23.05
N GLU A 412 -4.47 -4.78 24.32
CA GLU A 412 -5.18 -5.93 24.81
C GLU A 412 -6.48 -5.51 25.48
N MET A 413 -7.59 -6.01 24.96
CA MET A 413 -8.91 -5.80 25.53
C MET A 413 -9.26 -6.99 26.42
N LEU A 414 -9.17 -6.80 27.74
CA LEU A 414 -9.70 -7.73 28.72
C LEU A 414 -11.23 -7.65 28.64
N GLY A 415 -11.88 -8.77 28.32
CA GLY A 415 -13.33 -8.79 28.11
C GLY A 415 -13.99 -9.99 28.76
N ASN A 416 -15.23 -9.78 29.19
CA ASN A 416 -16.15 -10.83 29.62
C ASN A 416 -17.48 -10.66 28.87
N TRP A 417 -18.05 -11.79 28.43
CA TRP A 417 -19.25 -11.82 27.61
C TRP A 417 -20.33 -12.69 28.23
N SER A 418 -21.57 -12.27 28.03
CA SER A 418 -22.79 -13.03 28.34
C SER A 418 -23.60 -13.25 27.07
N PHE A 419 -23.95 -14.51 26.82
CA PHE A 419 -24.78 -14.91 25.69
C PHE A 419 -26.19 -15.29 26.14
N GLY A 420 -26.93 -14.31 26.70
CA GLY A 420 -28.29 -14.52 27.20
C GLY A 420 -28.38 -15.12 28.61
N ASP A 421 -27.28 -15.10 29.38
CA ASP A 421 -27.21 -15.73 30.69
C ASP A 421 -27.34 -14.74 31.87
N TYR A 422 -26.52 -13.69 31.91
CA TYR A 422 -26.62 -12.56 32.83
C TYR A 422 -26.66 -11.22 32.09
N PHE A 423 -27.04 -10.13 32.76
CA PHE A 423 -27.13 -8.80 32.15
C PHE A 423 -26.53 -7.71 33.05
N LYS A 424 -27.20 -6.55 33.19
CA LYS A 424 -26.64 -5.33 33.81
C LYS A 424 -26.27 -5.50 35.28
N GLU A 425 -27.11 -6.15 36.08
CA GLU A 425 -26.91 -6.26 37.54
C GLU A 425 -25.60 -6.99 37.85
N GLU A 426 -25.42 -8.19 37.31
CA GLU A 426 -24.18 -8.95 37.51
C GLU A 426 -22.97 -8.27 36.86
N ALA A 427 -23.13 -7.67 35.66
CA ALA A 427 -22.02 -6.99 34.99
C ALA A 427 -21.48 -5.81 35.82
N ILE A 428 -22.37 -4.99 36.39
CA ILE A 428 -22.01 -3.84 37.22
C ILE A 428 -21.43 -4.30 38.56
N ASP A 429 -22.07 -5.25 39.23
CA ASP A 429 -21.60 -5.76 40.54
C ASP A 429 -20.23 -6.43 40.42
N TRP A 430 -19.99 -7.22 39.37
CA TRP A 430 -18.70 -7.88 39.16
C TRP A 430 -17.61 -6.90 38.70
N ALA A 431 -17.97 -5.85 37.96
CA ALA A 431 -17.03 -4.80 37.62
C ALA A 431 -16.55 -4.06 38.88
N TRP A 432 -17.49 -3.72 39.77
CA TRP A 432 -17.16 -3.12 41.06
C TRP A 432 -16.28 -4.02 41.92
N GLU A 433 -16.66 -5.29 42.11
CA GLU A 433 -15.89 -6.27 42.90
C GLU A 433 -14.46 -6.45 42.36
N LEU A 434 -14.30 -6.55 41.04
CA LEU A 434 -12.97 -6.68 40.45
C LEU A 434 -12.10 -5.44 40.72
N LEU A 435 -12.63 -4.23 40.46
CA LEU A 435 -11.84 -3.00 40.60
C LEU A 435 -11.47 -2.72 42.06
N THR A 436 -12.38 -2.94 43.00
CA THR A 436 -12.23 -2.49 44.39
C THR A 436 -11.68 -3.60 45.30
N GLU A 437 -12.14 -4.84 45.15
CA GLU A 437 -11.72 -5.94 46.03
C GLU A 437 -10.52 -6.72 45.49
N VAL A 438 -10.47 -6.96 44.16
CA VAL A 438 -9.38 -7.73 43.53
C VAL A 438 -8.19 -6.85 43.23
N TYR A 439 -8.42 -5.72 42.55
CA TYR A 439 -7.37 -4.77 42.20
C TYR A 439 -7.09 -3.74 43.29
N GLY A 440 -7.99 -3.54 44.26
CA GLY A 440 -7.75 -2.65 45.38
C GLY A 440 -7.76 -1.17 45.01
N LEU A 441 -8.46 -0.78 43.93
CA LEU A 441 -8.58 0.62 43.55
C LEU A 441 -9.43 1.37 44.58
N ASP A 442 -9.00 2.59 44.87
CA ASP A 442 -9.70 3.51 45.76
C ASP A 442 -11.09 3.86 45.19
N GLU A 443 -12.13 3.40 45.89
CA GLU A 443 -13.55 3.63 45.59
C GLU A 443 -13.86 5.14 45.48
N GLU A 444 -13.14 5.98 46.22
CA GLU A 444 -13.38 7.42 46.22
C GLU A 444 -12.91 8.13 44.93
N ARG A 445 -12.26 7.40 44.02
CA ARG A 445 -11.72 7.94 42.77
C ARG A 445 -12.43 7.40 41.53
N LEU A 446 -13.39 6.50 41.71
CA LEU A 446 -14.17 5.91 40.63
C LEU A 446 -15.40 6.76 40.30
N TYR A 447 -15.67 6.88 39.00
CA TYR A 447 -16.87 7.48 38.43
C TYR A 447 -17.48 6.50 37.43
N ALA A 448 -18.80 6.46 37.33
CA ALA A 448 -19.50 5.63 36.37
C ALA A 448 -20.43 6.50 35.53
N SER A 449 -20.49 6.21 34.23
CA SER A 449 -21.45 6.83 33.32
C SER A 449 -22.60 5.89 32.99
N TYR A 450 -23.72 6.45 32.52
CA TYR A 450 -24.85 5.69 32.01
C TYR A 450 -25.53 6.43 30.84
N PHE A 451 -26.25 5.69 30.01
CA PHE A 451 -26.89 6.24 28.82
C PHE A 451 -28.05 7.17 29.16
N GLY A 452 -27.91 8.45 28.82
CA GLY A 452 -28.87 9.54 29.03
C GLY A 452 -30.07 9.54 28.09
N GLY A 453 -30.14 8.62 27.12
CA GLY A 453 -31.18 8.59 26.10
C GLY A 453 -30.78 9.27 24.79
N ASP A 454 -31.57 9.03 23.74
CA ASP A 454 -31.43 9.66 22.42
C ASP A 454 -32.82 9.84 21.78
N GLU A 455 -33.27 11.08 21.64
CA GLU A 455 -34.59 11.41 21.08
C GLU A 455 -34.71 11.07 19.58
N GLU A 456 -33.61 11.18 18.82
CA GLU A 456 -33.62 10.91 17.37
C GLU A 456 -33.82 9.43 17.06
N LEU A 457 -33.24 8.56 17.89
CA LEU A 457 -33.40 7.10 17.82
C LEU A 457 -34.60 6.58 18.61
N GLY A 458 -35.30 7.45 19.36
CA GLY A 458 -36.42 7.05 20.21
C GLY A 458 -36.03 6.17 21.38
N LEU A 459 -34.80 6.29 21.88
CA LEU A 459 -34.28 5.48 22.98
C LEU A 459 -34.34 6.26 24.31
N PRO A 460 -34.98 5.70 25.35
CA PRO A 460 -35.03 6.35 26.66
C PRO A 460 -33.69 6.26 27.40
N GLU A 461 -33.58 7.06 28.46
CA GLU A 461 -32.50 7.00 29.45
C GLU A 461 -32.45 5.61 30.12
N ASP A 462 -31.24 5.09 30.32
CA ASP A 462 -30.99 3.80 30.97
C ASP A 462 -31.00 3.94 32.50
N LEU A 463 -32.20 4.15 33.05
CA LEU A 463 -32.42 4.29 34.50
C LEU A 463 -32.09 3.01 35.28
N GLU A 464 -32.13 1.84 34.63
CA GLU A 464 -31.75 0.58 35.27
C GLU A 464 -30.26 0.57 35.62
N ALA A 465 -29.39 0.93 34.67
CA ALA A 465 -27.95 1.04 34.92
C ALA A 465 -27.65 2.11 35.99
N LYS A 466 -28.35 3.25 35.96
CA LYS A 466 -28.22 4.30 36.99
C LYS A 466 -28.50 3.77 38.40
N GLU A 467 -29.64 3.13 38.61
CA GLU A 467 -30.04 2.60 39.93
C GLU A 467 -29.10 1.49 40.43
N LEU A 468 -28.53 0.70 39.52
CA LEU A 468 -27.51 -0.30 39.85
C LEU A 468 -26.21 0.37 40.32
N TRP A 469 -25.72 1.39 39.61
CA TRP A 469 -24.52 2.13 40.02
C TRP A 469 -24.68 2.88 41.33
N LEU A 470 -25.87 3.41 41.63
CA LEU A 470 -26.17 4.09 42.89
C LEU A 470 -26.07 3.19 44.14
N ARG A 471 -25.98 1.86 43.97
CA ARG A 471 -25.70 0.92 45.06
C ARG A 471 -24.23 0.97 45.50
N HIS A 472 -23.34 1.37 44.61
CA HIS A 472 -21.88 1.36 44.81
C HIS A 472 -21.30 2.77 44.91
N LEU A 473 -21.81 3.71 44.12
CA LEU A 473 -21.31 5.08 44.01
C LEU A 473 -22.35 6.12 44.46
N PRO A 474 -21.90 7.26 45.02
CA PRO A 474 -22.80 8.37 45.31
C PRO A 474 -23.33 9.01 44.02
N GLU A 475 -24.51 9.63 44.10
CA GLU A 475 -25.19 10.24 42.95
C GLU A 475 -24.33 11.24 42.16
N SER A 476 -23.46 12.00 42.85
CA SER A 476 -22.55 12.95 42.21
C SER A 476 -21.48 12.31 41.30
N ARG A 477 -21.35 10.98 41.30
CA ARG A 477 -20.38 10.22 40.49
C ARG A 477 -21.01 9.24 39.52
N VAL A 478 -22.35 9.26 39.42
CA VAL A 478 -23.12 8.48 38.45
C VAL A 478 -23.69 9.45 37.42
N LEU A 479 -23.05 9.54 36.26
CA LEU A 479 -23.21 10.67 35.33
C LEU A 479 -23.92 10.25 34.02
N PRO A 480 -24.93 11.01 33.54
CA PRO A 480 -25.57 10.73 32.25
C PRO A 480 -24.77 11.31 31.08
N PHE A 481 -24.59 10.53 30.00
CA PHE A 481 -24.15 11.05 28.70
C PHE A 481 -24.97 10.52 27.53
N GLY A 482 -24.95 11.23 26.41
CA GLY A 482 -25.72 10.89 25.21
C GLY A 482 -25.11 9.74 24.40
N LYS A 483 -25.67 9.53 23.21
CA LYS A 483 -25.27 8.47 22.26
C LYS A 483 -23.78 8.46 21.91
N LYS A 484 -23.11 9.61 21.90
CA LYS A 484 -21.69 9.70 21.53
C LYS A 484 -20.81 8.84 22.46
N ASP A 485 -21.11 8.87 23.75
CA ASP A 485 -20.24 8.31 24.79
C ASP A 485 -20.87 7.02 25.38
N ASN A 486 -22.19 7.02 25.66
CA ASN A 486 -22.86 5.89 26.31
C ASN A 486 -23.74 5.02 25.38
N PHE A 487 -23.48 5.01 24.07
CA PHE A 487 -24.11 4.06 23.15
C PHE A 487 -23.07 3.44 22.21
N TRP A 488 -22.80 2.16 22.40
CA TRP A 488 -21.73 1.46 21.69
C TRP A 488 -22.24 0.74 20.45
N GLU A 489 -21.50 0.88 19.35
CA GLU A 489 -21.75 0.19 18.10
C GLU A 489 -20.42 -0.12 17.38
N MET A 490 -20.27 -1.36 16.92
CA MET A 490 -19.04 -1.87 16.31
C MET A 490 -18.70 -1.19 14.96
N GLY A 491 -19.72 -0.80 14.20
CA GLY A 491 -19.60 -0.32 12.83
C GLY A 491 -20.89 0.32 12.33
N ALA A 492 -21.04 0.47 11.01
CA ALA A 492 -22.28 1.00 10.41
C ALA A 492 -23.47 0.04 10.60
N THR A 493 -23.20 -1.26 10.67
CA THR A 493 -24.17 -2.31 10.97
C THR A 493 -23.63 -3.32 11.98
N GLY A 494 -24.55 -4.01 12.67
CA GLY A 494 -24.23 -5.05 13.62
C GLY A 494 -24.88 -4.89 14.99
N PRO A 495 -24.55 -5.78 15.95
CA PRO A 495 -25.00 -5.70 17.33
C PRO A 495 -24.53 -4.40 18.01
N CYS A 496 -25.40 -3.78 18.79
CA CYS A 496 -25.16 -2.52 19.49
C CYS A 496 -26.05 -2.39 20.75
N GLY A 497 -25.77 -1.38 21.58
CA GLY A 497 -26.57 -1.12 22.78
C GLY A 497 -26.07 0.05 23.62
N PRO A 498 -26.87 0.49 24.60
CA PRO A 498 -26.41 1.43 25.62
C PRO A 498 -25.25 0.83 26.40
N CYS A 499 -24.39 1.66 26.97
CA CYS A 499 -23.26 1.21 27.78
C CYS A 499 -23.02 2.10 28.99
N SER A 500 -22.23 1.59 29.93
CA SER A 500 -21.68 2.31 31.08
C SER A 500 -20.16 2.32 31.01
N GLU A 501 -19.53 3.47 31.24
CA GLU A 501 -18.09 3.60 31.25
C GLU A 501 -17.59 3.92 32.67
N LEU A 502 -16.58 3.18 33.12
CA LEU A 502 -15.91 3.39 34.39
C LEU A 502 -14.67 4.24 34.17
N HIS A 503 -14.60 5.32 34.93
CA HIS A 503 -13.52 6.29 34.92
C HIS A 503 -12.79 6.32 36.25
N TYR A 504 -11.48 6.57 36.21
CA TYR A 504 -10.64 6.68 37.41
C TYR A 504 -9.90 8.02 37.43
N ASP A 505 -10.08 8.78 38.52
CA ASP A 505 -9.32 10.01 38.77
C ASP A 505 -7.98 9.69 39.45
N ARG A 506 -6.89 9.84 38.71
CA ARG A 506 -5.52 9.55 39.18
C ARG A 506 -5.08 10.47 40.31
N LEU A 507 -5.54 11.73 40.34
CA LEU A 507 -5.14 12.68 41.37
C LEU A 507 -5.86 12.41 42.69
N GLY A 508 -7.17 12.12 42.61
CA GLY A 508 -8.04 11.91 43.75
C GLY A 508 -8.24 13.17 44.60
N SER A 509 -8.96 13.01 45.71
CA SER A 509 -9.26 14.09 46.68
C SER A 509 -9.89 15.35 46.08
N ARG A 510 -10.54 15.22 44.93
CA ARG A 510 -11.26 16.28 44.22
C ARG A 510 -12.56 15.72 43.62
N ASP A 511 -13.46 16.61 43.23
CA ASP A 511 -14.56 16.28 42.34
C ASP A 511 -14.08 16.42 40.89
N ALA A 512 -14.10 15.31 40.16
CA ALA A 512 -13.66 15.20 38.78
C ALA A 512 -14.83 14.95 37.82
N ALA A 513 -16.09 15.07 38.27
CA ALA A 513 -17.26 14.77 37.45
C ALA A 513 -17.30 15.55 36.12
N ALA A 514 -16.83 16.80 36.12
CA ALA A 514 -16.75 17.65 34.92
C ALA A 514 -15.66 17.24 33.92
N LEU A 515 -14.75 16.33 34.31
CA LEU A 515 -13.63 15.85 33.49
C LEU A 515 -13.90 14.45 32.91
N VAL A 516 -14.94 13.75 33.38
CA VAL A 516 -15.39 12.47 32.82
C VAL A 516 -15.84 12.70 31.37
N ASN A 517 -15.36 11.88 30.43
CA ASN A 517 -15.57 12.04 28.98
C ASN A 517 -15.13 13.42 28.41
N ALA A 518 -14.17 14.09 29.06
CA ALA A 518 -13.59 15.36 28.60
C ALA A 518 -12.16 15.23 28.03
N ASP A 519 -11.72 14.01 27.70
CA ASP A 519 -10.38 13.69 27.19
C ASP A 519 -9.22 14.18 28.11
N ASP A 520 -9.44 14.17 29.44
CA ASP A 520 -8.42 14.56 30.42
C ASP A 520 -7.47 13.39 30.74
N PRO A 521 -6.14 13.58 30.66
CA PRO A 521 -5.18 12.50 30.86
C PRO A 521 -5.11 11.97 32.32
N ASP A 522 -5.60 12.74 33.29
CA ASP A 522 -5.64 12.36 34.70
C ASP A 522 -7.01 11.76 35.11
N VAL A 523 -8.02 11.78 34.23
CA VAL A 523 -9.35 11.17 34.44
C VAL A 523 -9.68 10.26 33.26
N ILE A 524 -9.26 9.00 33.36
CA ILE A 524 -9.28 8.08 32.23
C ILE A 524 -10.38 7.05 32.33
N GLU A 525 -11.00 6.73 31.19
CA GLU A 525 -11.85 5.56 31.02
C GLU A 525 -11.01 4.29 31.11
N ILE A 526 -11.32 3.41 32.06
CA ILE A 526 -10.62 2.15 32.28
C ILE A 526 -11.42 0.94 31.81
N TRP A 527 -12.76 1.01 31.77
CA TRP A 527 -13.60 -0.13 31.40
C TRP A 527 -14.95 0.33 30.83
N ASN A 528 -15.35 -0.23 29.69
CA ASN A 528 -16.67 -0.05 29.10
C ASN A 528 -17.52 -1.33 29.25
N LEU A 529 -18.76 -1.19 29.73
CA LEU A 529 -19.75 -2.24 29.90
C LEU A 529 -20.91 -2.01 28.93
N VAL A 530 -20.95 -2.75 27.83
CA VAL A 530 -21.97 -2.63 26.79
C VAL A 530 -23.13 -3.59 27.05
N PHE A 531 -24.33 -3.03 27.16
CA PHE A 531 -25.59 -3.73 27.37
C PHE A 531 -26.25 -4.01 26.02
N MET A 532 -25.69 -4.97 25.30
CA MET A 532 -26.01 -5.23 23.90
C MET A 532 -27.40 -5.87 23.78
N GLN A 533 -28.31 -5.14 23.14
CA GLN A 533 -29.73 -5.50 23.06
C GLN A 533 -30.38 -5.12 21.72
N PHE A 534 -29.65 -4.44 20.83
CA PHE A 534 -30.14 -4.03 19.52
C PHE A 534 -29.22 -4.50 18.40
N PHE A 535 -29.78 -4.63 17.20
CA PHE A 535 -29.06 -4.80 15.94
C PHE A 535 -29.32 -3.58 15.06
N ARG A 536 -28.26 -2.97 14.52
CA ARG A 536 -28.37 -1.89 13.54
C ARG A 536 -28.30 -2.45 12.13
N GLY A 537 -29.38 -2.24 11.36
CA GLY A 537 -29.45 -2.58 9.95
C GLY A 537 -28.77 -1.54 9.05
N ASP A 538 -28.58 -1.86 7.77
CA ASP A 538 -27.93 -0.98 6.78
C ASP A 538 -28.69 0.32 6.54
N ASP A 539 -30.00 0.34 6.80
CA ASP A 539 -30.86 1.53 6.75
C ASP A 539 -30.76 2.41 8.01
N GLY A 540 -29.90 2.02 8.95
CA GLY A 540 -29.68 2.69 10.23
C GLY A 540 -30.74 2.38 11.29
N ARG A 541 -31.77 1.58 10.99
CA ARG A 541 -32.81 1.21 11.98
C ARG A 541 -32.26 0.25 13.01
N LEU A 542 -32.82 0.35 14.23
CA LEU A 542 -32.54 -0.54 15.35
C LEU A 542 -33.67 -1.57 15.49
N THR A 543 -33.30 -2.84 15.53
CA THR A 543 -34.18 -3.96 15.89
C THR A 543 -33.69 -4.62 17.17
N GLU A 544 -34.58 -5.23 17.95
CA GLU A 544 -34.15 -5.95 19.16
C GLU A 544 -33.44 -7.27 18.79
N LEU A 545 -32.39 -7.60 19.54
CA LEU A 545 -31.72 -8.89 19.43
C LEU A 545 -32.58 -10.00 20.08
N PRO A 546 -32.46 -11.26 19.63
CA PRO A 546 -33.23 -12.38 20.20
C PRO A 546 -32.98 -12.59 21.71
N ASN A 547 -31.76 -12.29 22.16
CA ASN A 547 -31.35 -12.32 23.56
C ASN A 547 -30.64 -11.01 23.91
N ARG A 548 -30.60 -10.71 25.22
CA ARG A 548 -29.78 -9.62 25.75
C ARG A 548 -28.40 -10.15 26.11
N HIS A 549 -27.39 -9.36 25.82
CA HIS A 549 -26.00 -9.76 25.87
C HIS A 549 -25.17 -8.76 26.66
N ILE A 550 -24.09 -9.25 27.25
CA ILE A 550 -23.04 -8.39 27.84
C ILE A 550 -21.80 -8.50 26.98
N ASP A 551 -21.22 -7.35 26.68
CA ASP A 551 -19.91 -7.19 26.07
C ASP A 551 -19.14 -6.17 26.88
N THR A 552 -18.00 -6.56 27.44
CA THR A 552 -17.16 -5.64 28.21
C THR A 552 -15.79 -5.51 27.57
N GLY A 553 -15.19 -4.33 27.72
CA GLY A 553 -13.84 -4.06 27.25
C GLY A 553 -13.06 -3.18 28.22
N MET A 554 -12.08 -3.77 28.91
CA MET A 554 -11.11 -3.08 29.75
C MET A 554 -9.74 -3.11 29.08
N GLY A 555 -9.13 -1.94 28.87
CA GLY A 555 -7.80 -1.85 28.27
C GLY A 555 -6.73 -2.26 29.28
N LEU A 556 -6.01 -3.37 29.02
CA LEU A 556 -4.95 -3.87 29.90
C LEU A 556 -3.89 -2.80 30.20
N GLU A 557 -3.46 -2.08 29.17
CA GLU A 557 -2.46 -1.02 29.26
C GLU A 557 -2.90 0.11 30.20
N ARG A 558 -4.18 0.52 30.12
CA ARG A 558 -4.75 1.59 30.94
C ARG A 558 -4.87 1.16 32.41
N VAL A 559 -5.44 -0.01 32.68
CA VAL A 559 -5.60 -0.47 34.06
C VAL A 559 -4.24 -0.76 34.72
N THR A 560 -3.27 -1.26 33.95
CA THR A 560 -1.90 -1.50 34.46
C THR A 560 -1.22 -0.20 34.86
N SER A 561 -1.36 0.88 34.07
CA SER A 561 -0.78 2.18 34.43
C SER A 561 -1.49 2.82 35.63
N VAL A 562 -2.77 2.56 35.85
CA VAL A 562 -3.46 2.95 37.10
C VAL A 562 -2.89 2.19 38.30
N LEU A 563 -2.76 0.86 38.20
CA LEU A 563 -2.28 0.02 39.31
C LEU A 563 -0.81 0.24 39.65
N GLN A 564 -0.01 0.70 38.70
CA GLN A 564 1.40 1.05 38.91
C GLN A 564 1.60 2.54 39.27
N ASP A 565 0.52 3.32 39.39
CA ASP A 565 0.55 4.78 39.63
C ASP A 565 1.42 5.54 38.60
N MET A 566 1.31 5.15 37.34
CA MET A 566 2.03 5.75 36.21
C MET A 566 1.10 6.62 35.37
N ARG A 567 1.53 7.85 35.04
CA ARG A 567 0.74 8.78 34.21
C ARG A 567 0.66 8.37 32.74
N SER A 568 1.61 7.56 32.26
CA SER A 568 1.62 7.03 30.90
C SER A 568 1.50 5.51 30.89
N ASN A 569 0.76 4.98 29.91
CA ASN A 569 0.77 3.56 29.61
C ASN A 569 2.18 3.09 29.20
N TYR A 570 2.96 3.95 28.53
CA TYR A 570 4.31 3.65 28.06
C TYR A 570 5.35 3.56 29.18
N ASP A 571 5.05 4.11 30.37
CA ASP A 571 5.97 4.10 31.51
C ASP A 571 5.81 2.82 32.37
N THR A 572 4.94 1.90 31.96
CA THR A 572 4.66 0.65 32.65
C THR A 572 5.63 -0.48 32.26
N ASP A 573 5.56 -1.59 32.99
CA ASP A 573 6.33 -2.80 32.68
C ASP A 573 5.96 -3.46 31.33
N ILE A 574 4.83 -3.07 30.72
CA ILE A 574 4.40 -3.52 29.39
C ILE A 574 5.34 -2.96 28.30
N PHE A 575 5.79 -1.72 28.43
CA PHE A 575 6.56 -1.02 27.39
C PHE A 575 8.02 -0.77 27.78
N GLY A 576 8.35 -0.67 29.07
CA GLY A 576 9.71 -0.41 29.55
C GLY A 576 10.80 -1.27 28.88
N PRO A 577 10.63 -2.60 28.78
CA PRO A 577 11.61 -3.46 28.09
C PRO A 577 11.76 -3.17 26.58
N LEU A 578 10.70 -2.72 25.91
CA LEU A 578 10.74 -2.34 24.49
C LEU A 578 11.41 -0.98 24.30
N LEU A 579 11.12 -0.01 25.17
CA LEU A 579 11.76 1.31 25.17
C LEU A 579 13.28 1.18 25.38
N ALA A 580 13.69 0.33 26.33
CA ALA A 580 15.10 0.00 26.53
C ALA A 580 15.74 -0.64 25.29
N ALA A 581 15.04 -1.57 24.63
CA ALA A 581 15.53 -2.19 23.39
C ALA A 581 15.70 -1.18 22.24
N VAL A 582 14.80 -0.18 22.13
CA VAL A 582 14.97 0.92 21.16
C VAL A 582 16.23 1.72 21.49
N HIS A 583 16.43 2.09 22.76
CA HIS A 583 17.62 2.80 23.20
C HIS A 583 18.91 2.01 22.93
N ASP A 584 18.93 0.70 23.19
CA ASP A 584 20.08 -0.16 22.93
C ASP A 584 20.43 -0.27 21.43
N LEU A 585 19.42 -0.22 20.56
CA LEU A 585 19.60 -0.30 19.10
C LEU A 585 20.02 1.01 18.46
N VAL A 586 19.54 2.14 19.01
CA VAL A 586 19.67 3.46 18.40
C VAL A 586 20.79 4.29 19.05
N GLY A 587 20.99 4.15 20.36
CA GLY A 587 21.85 5.03 21.16
C GLY A 587 21.20 6.39 21.47
N GLY A 588 22.02 7.36 21.87
CA GLY A 588 21.57 8.70 22.30
C GLY A 588 21.03 8.73 23.74
N GLU A 589 20.27 9.76 24.13
CA GLU A 589 19.61 9.80 25.45
C GLU A 589 18.52 8.71 25.60
N PRO A 590 18.14 8.32 26.82
CA PRO A 590 16.99 7.43 27.01
C PRO A 590 15.65 8.17 26.79
N TYR A 591 14.57 7.39 26.76
CA TYR A 591 13.20 7.90 26.88
C TYR A 591 12.98 8.47 28.29
N GLU A 592 12.33 9.63 28.39
CA GLU A 592 12.14 10.33 29.67
C GLU A 592 10.66 10.60 30.04
N GLY A 593 9.70 10.19 29.21
CA GLY A 593 8.27 10.37 29.48
C GLY A 593 7.72 11.77 29.17
N ARG A 594 8.45 12.61 28.45
CA ARG A 594 8.04 13.98 28.10
C ARG A 594 6.98 13.98 27.00
N VAL A 595 6.11 15.00 27.00
CA VAL A 595 5.01 15.19 26.04
C VAL A 595 4.85 16.64 25.63
N GLY A 596 4.23 16.87 24.48
CA GLY A 596 3.86 18.21 24.02
C GLY A 596 5.04 19.18 23.95
N ALA A 597 4.92 20.34 24.58
CA ALA A 597 5.97 21.36 24.58
C ALA A 597 7.25 20.95 25.33
N ASP A 598 7.17 19.97 26.24
CA ASP A 598 8.31 19.50 27.03
C ASP A 598 9.17 18.48 26.26
N ASP A 599 8.62 17.82 25.24
CA ASP A 599 9.33 16.89 24.34
C ASP A 599 9.96 17.65 23.16
N VAL A 600 10.98 18.46 23.48
CA VAL A 600 11.72 19.25 22.48
C VAL A 600 12.38 18.31 21.47
N GLY A 601 11.93 18.38 20.22
CA GLY A 601 12.41 17.51 19.13
C GLY A 601 11.60 16.23 18.93
N MET A 602 10.51 16.03 19.68
CA MET A 602 9.59 14.88 19.56
C MET A 602 10.28 13.53 19.75
N ARG A 603 11.28 13.47 20.64
CA ARG A 603 12.09 12.29 20.88
C ARG A 603 11.25 11.22 21.57
N ASP A 604 10.59 11.58 22.66
CA ASP A 604 9.79 10.63 23.44
C ASP A 604 8.54 10.20 22.66
N THR A 605 7.98 11.09 21.84
CA THR A 605 6.95 10.75 20.85
C THR A 605 7.44 9.70 19.86
N ALA A 606 8.68 9.82 19.36
CA ALA A 606 9.24 8.81 18.46
C ALA A 606 9.45 7.46 19.15
N TYR A 607 9.92 7.44 20.40
CA TYR A 607 10.01 6.21 21.21
C TYR A 607 8.66 5.52 21.34
N ARG A 608 7.61 6.26 21.73
CA ARG A 608 6.23 5.75 21.85
C ARG A 608 5.70 5.15 20.55
N ILE A 609 5.83 5.88 19.44
CA ILE A 609 5.40 5.43 18.10
C ILE A 609 6.12 4.13 17.71
N VAL A 610 7.44 4.07 17.90
CA VAL A 610 8.24 2.91 17.50
C VAL A 610 7.82 1.66 18.27
N VAL A 611 7.69 1.74 19.60
CA VAL A 611 7.36 0.55 20.40
C VAL A 611 5.92 0.08 20.20
N ASP A 612 4.96 1.01 20.07
CA ASP A 612 3.56 0.70 19.78
C ASP A 612 3.44 0.00 18.42
N HIS A 613 3.99 0.61 17.37
CA HIS A 613 3.88 0.08 16.02
C HIS A 613 4.64 -1.24 15.84
N ALA A 614 5.72 -1.47 16.61
CA ALA A 614 6.40 -2.76 16.63
C ALA A 614 5.51 -3.86 17.23
N ARG A 615 4.72 -3.58 18.28
CA ARG A 615 3.71 -4.52 18.81
C ARG A 615 2.64 -4.83 17.76
N THR A 616 2.08 -3.78 17.13
CA THR A 616 1.01 -3.91 16.13
C THR A 616 1.43 -4.72 14.92
N LEU A 617 2.60 -4.41 14.34
CA LEU A 617 3.09 -5.11 13.15
C LEU A 617 3.47 -6.54 13.45
N THR A 618 4.10 -6.79 14.60
CA THR A 618 4.43 -8.17 15.00
C THR A 618 3.17 -9.00 15.13
N MET A 619 2.14 -8.48 15.80
CA MET A 619 0.90 -9.24 15.99
C MET A 619 0.13 -9.43 14.67
N ALA A 620 -0.04 -8.38 13.88
CA ALA A 620 -0.77 -8.47 12.61
C ALA A 620 -0.10 -9.41 11.61
N VAL A 621 1.24 -9.39 11.53
CA VAL A 621 1.99 -10.27 10.61
C VAL A 621 2.08 -11.71 11.14
N ALA A 622 2.11 -11.89 12.46
CA ALA A 622 1.97 -13.21 13.07
C ALA A 622 0.62 -13.84 12.70
N ASP A 623 -0.46 -13.06 12.77
CA ASP A 623 -1.84 -13.46 12.44
C ASP A 623 -2.15 -13.50 10.92
N GLY A 624 -1.13 -13.46 10.07
CA GLY A 624 -1.25 -13.76 8.63
C GLY A 624 -1.42 -12.55 7.69
N ALA A 625 -1.50 -11.32 8.21
CA ALA A 625 -1.45 -10.14 7.35
C ALA A 625 -0.02 -9.82 6.89
N THR A 626 0.13 -9.09 5.79
CA THR A 626 1.43 -8.62 5.30
C THR A 626 1.33 -7.20 4.77
N PRO A 627 2.37 -6.35 4.93
CA PRO A 627 2.39 -5.03 4.30
C PRO A 627 2.20 -5.13 2.77
N SER A 628 1.24 -4.38 2.23
CA SER A 628 0.90 -4.40 0.80
C SER A 628 0.41 -3.02 0.34
N SER A 629 0.01 -2.88 -0.93
CA SER A 629 -0.53 -1.62 -1.48
C SER A 629 -2.03 -1.45 -1.29
N GLU A 630 -2.74 -2.46 -0.76
CA GLU A 630 -4.20 -2.47 -0.71
C GLU A 630 -4.76 -3.04 0.60
N GLY A 631 -6.00 -2.65 0.92
CA GLY A 631 -6.75 -3.17 2.07
C GLY A 631 -5.99 -3.05 3.40
N ARG A 632 -6.06 -4.09 4.22
CA ARG A 632 -5.35 -4.13 5.52
C ARG A 632 -3.83 -4.08 5.38
N GLY A 633 -3.29 -4.62 4.28
CA GLY A 633 -1.85 -4.57 4.02
C GLY A 633 -1.35 -3.15 3.76
N TYR A 634 -2.17 -2.29 3.15
CA TYR A 634 -1.87 -0.86 3.02
C TYR A 634 -1.75 -0.18 4.39
N VAL A 635 -2.65 -0.49 5.33
CA VAL A 635 -2.57 0.05 6.70
C VAL A 635 -1.30 -0.40 7.41
N LEU A 636 -0.93 -1.69 7.33
CA LEU A 636 0.31 -2.17 7.95
C LEU A 636 1.55 -1.52 7.33
N ARG A 637 1.56 -1.33 6.01
CA ARG A 637 2.62 -0.59 5.33
C ARG A 637 2.72 0.86 5.86
N ARG A 638 1.58 1.52 6.10
CA ARG A 638 1.52 2.88 6.68
C ARG A 638 2.15 2.92 8.08
N ILE A 639 1.75 2.00 8.96
CA ILE A 639 2.26 1.87 10.32
C ILE A 639 3.79 1.66 10.33
N LEU A 640 4.29 0.74 9.50
CA LEU A 640 5.74 0.46 9.40
C LEU A 640 6.51 1.71 8.98
N ARG A 641 6.05 2.35 7.89
CA ARG A 641 6.75 3.52 7.33
C ARG A 641 6.77 4.69 8.29
N ARG A 642 5.68 4.89 9.05
CA ARG A 642 5.63 5.89 10.12
C ARG A 642 6.66 5.59 11.21
N ALA A 643 6.70 4.37 11.74
CA ALA A 643 7.63 4.01 12.79
C ALA A 643 9.10 4.18 12.34
N VAL A 644 9.42 3.68 11.14
CA VAL A 644 10.77 3.84 10.56
C VAL A 644 11.11 5.30 10.36
N ARG A 645 10.21 6.12 9.81
CA ARG A 645 10.46 7.57 9.60
C ARG A 645 10.71 8.30 10.93
N TYR A 646 9.92 8.06 11.96
CA TYR A 646 10.14 8.69 13.27
C TYR A 646 11.46 8.24 13.90
N GLY A 647 11.79 6.94 13.83
CA GLY A 647 13.08 6.45 14.27
C GLY A 647 14.26 7.10 13.53
N ARG A 648 14.18 7.20 12.20
CA ARG A 648 15.22 7.80 11.36
C ARG A 648 15.40 9.31 11.61
N SER A 649 14.31 10.05 11.73
CA SER A 649 14.34 11.53 11.76
C SER A 649 14.41 12.16 13.15
N LYS A 650 13.94 11.46 14.20
CA LYS A 650 13.88 11.99 15.57
C LYS A 650 14.82 11.26 16.54
N LEU A 651 15.18 10.02 16.23
CA LEU A 651 16.09 9.21 17.07
C LEU A 651 17.45 8.94 16.41
N ASP A 652 17.66 9.36 15.16
CA ASP A 652 18.87 9.03 14.37
C ASP A 652 19.10 7.50 14.22
N ALA A 653 18.01 6.72 14.21
CA ALA A 653 18.09 5.27 14.14
C ALA A 653 18.79 4.77 12.87
N PRO A 654 19.62 3.71 12.93
CA PRO A 654 20.27 3.16 11.74
C PRO A 654 19.26 2.45 10.81
N PRO A 655 19.53 2.33 9.50
CA PRO A 655 18.71 1.52 8.60
C PRO A 655 18.58 0.08 9.09
N GLY A 656 17.38 -0.50 9.01
CA GLY A 656 17.13 -1.87 9.48
C GLY A 656 17.06 -2.03 11.01
N PHE A 657 16.80 -0.97 11.78
CA PHE A 657 16.69 -1.06 13.24
C PHE A 657 15.33 -1.62 13.70
N PHE A 658 14.26 -1.31 12.99
CA PHE A 658 12.89 -1.53 13.44
C PHE A 658 12.58 -3.02 13.51
N SER A 659 12.94 -3.77 12.47
CA SER A 659 12.80 -5.24 12.43
C SER A 659 13.55 -5.95 13.57
N LYS A 660 14.60 -5.36 14.14
CA LYS A 660 15.34 -5.94 15.28
C LYS A 660 14.60 -5.85 16.61
N LEU A 661 13.48 -5.11 16.68
CA LEU A 661 12.61 -5.05 17.86
C LEU A 661 11.71 -6.28 17.98
N VAL A 662 11.45 -6.99 16.88
CA VAL A 662 10.51 -8.13 16.83
C VAL A 662 10.79 -9.20 17.90
N PRO A 663 12.04 -9.66 18.11
CA PRO A 663 12.32 -10.65 19.15
C PRO A 663 11.90 -10.21 20.55
N LYS A 664 12.09 -8.92 20.88
CA LYS A 664 11.70 -8.37 22.18
C LYS A 664 10.18 -8.24 22.32
N VAL A 665 9.49 -7.91 21.23
CA VAL A 665 8.02 -7.91 21.19
C VAL A 665 7.47 -9.32 21.40
N VAL A 666 8.05 -10.32 20.74
CA VAL A 666 7.64 -11.73 20.90
C VAL A 666 7.85 -12.18 22.34
N GLU A 667 9.00 -11.90 22.95
CA GLU A 667 9.27 -12.19 24.36
C GLU A 667 8.22 -11.57 25.29
N SER A 668 7.78 -10.34 25.00
CA SER A 668 6.81 -9.61 25.82
C SER A 668 5.38 -10.12 25.67
N LEU A 669 4.97 -10.56 24.48
CA LEU A 669 3.57 -10.89 24.16
C LEU A 669 3.29 -12.40 24.16
N SER A 670 4.28 -13.26 23.92
CA SER A 670 4.07 -14.71 23.83
C SER A 670 3.44 -15.36 25.07
N PRO A 671 3.65 -14.88 26.33
CA PRO A 671 2.96 -15.48 27.48
C PRO A 671 1.43 -15.31 27.44
N GLY A 672 0.94 -14.21 26.88
CA GLY A 672 -0.51 -13.97 26.70
C GLY A 672 -1.07 -14.60 25.42
N PHE A 673 -0.20 -14.86 24.43
CA PHE A 673 -0.58 -15.35 23.11
C PHE A 673 0.31 -16.52 22.66
N PRO A 674 -0.02 -17.76 23.07
CA PRO A 674 0.74 -18.97 22.74
C PRO A 674 1.00 -19.19 21.25
N ASP A 675 0.11 -18.69 20.39
CA ASP A 675 0.23 -18.80 18.93
C ASP A 675 1.36 -17.93 18.36
N LEU A 676 1.84 -16.93 19.12
CA LEU A 676 3.01 -16.11 18.79
C LEU A 676 4.31 -16.86 19.15
N THR A 677 4.60 -17.91 18.40
CA THR A 677 5.79 -18.74 18.59
C THR A 677 7.08 -18.03 18.15
N LYS A 678 8.23 -18.55 18.60
CA LYS A 678 9.54 -18.07 18.12
C LYS A 678 9.68 -18.15 16.59
N ALA A 679 9.21 -19.23 15.98
CA ALA A 679 9.24 -19.40 14.52
C ALA A 679 8.36 -18.37 13.81
N ALA A 680 7.18 -18.06 14.37
CA ALA A 680 6.35 -16.96 13.87
C ALA A 680 7.08 -15.61 13.98
N GLY A 681 7.77 -15.37 15.10
CA GLY A 681 8.62 -14.19 15.31
C GLY A 681 9.74 -14.03 14.27
N GLU A 682 10.45 -15.10 13.94
CA GLU A 682 11.52 -15.09 12.94
C GLU A 682 10.97 -14.76 11.53
N ARG A 683 9.82 -15.34 11.16
CA ARG A 683 9.11 -15.01 9.91
C ARG A 683 8.68 -13.54 9.87
N VAL A 684 8.07 -13.04 10.95
CA VAL A 684 7.67 -11.64 11.08
C VAL A 684 8.88 -10.73 10.91
N GLN A 685 9.98 -11.02 11.60
CA GLN A 685 11.22 -10.24 11.53
C GLN A 685 11.73 -10.14 10.09
N GLY A 686 11.74 -11.26 9.34
CA GLY A 686 12.14 -11.28 7.93
C GLY A 686 11.26 -10.37 7.06
N ILE A 687 9.93 -10.47 7.21
CA ILE A 687 8.97 -9.65 6.44
C ILE A 687 9.15 -8.16 6.73
N LEU A 688 9.28 -7.78 8.01
CA LEU A 688 9.45 -6.37 8.39
C LEU A 688 10.82 -5.84 7.96
N GLN A 689 11.88 -6.64 8.09
CA GLN A 689 13.22 -6.27 7.61
C GLN A 689 13.20 -5.98 6.11
N ASP A 690 12.45 -6.79 5.37
CA ASP A 690 12.31 -6.65 3.94
C ASP A 690 11.60 -5.35 3.54
N GLU A 691 10.46 -5.03 4.16
CA GLU A 691 9.75 -3.78 3.87
C GLU A 691 10.56 -2.56 4.35
N GLU A 692 11.25 -2.66 5.49
CA GLU A 692 12.14 -1.62 6.02
C GLU A 692 13.28 -1.30 5.05
N VAL A 693 14.01 -2.31 4.55
CA VAL A 693 15.08 -2.12 3.54
C VAL A 693 14.54 -1.52 2.23
N ALA A 694 13.31 -1.88 1.84
CA ALA A 694 12.69 -1.31 0.65
C ALA A 694 12.36 0.18 0.85
N PHE A 695 11.81 0.52 2.02
CA PHE A 695 11.43 1.88 2.36
C PHE A 695 12.64 2.80 2.63
N ASP A 696 13.71 2.29 3.23
CA ASP A 696 14.95 3.04 3.48
C ASP A 696 15.54 3.61 2.18
N ARG A 697 15.36 2.93 1.04
CA ARG A 697 15.80 3.42 -0.29
C ARG A 697 14.99 4.61 -0.82
N THR A 698 13.80 4.82 -0.28
CA THR A 698 12.85 5.86 -0.72
C THR A 698 12.71 6.98 0.30
N VAL A 699 12.82 6.69 1.59
CA VAL A 699 12.56 7.64 2.67
C VAL A 699 13.51 8.85 2.62
N ASP A 700 14.81 8.63 2.42
CA ASP A 700 15.80 9.71 2.37
C ASP A 700 15.52 10.67 1.20
N ARG A 701 15.13 10.13 0.03
CA ARG A 701 14.77 10.93 -1.14
C ARG A 701 13.45 11.68 -0.94
N GLY A 702 12.45 11.03 -0.33
CA GLY A 702 11.17 11.65 -0.02
C GLY A 702 11.29 12.80 0.98
N MET A 703 12.09 12.62 2.04
CA MET A 703 12.36 13.67 3.02
C MET A 703 13.09 14.86 2.39
N GLN A 704 14.13 14.62 1.59
CA GLN A 704 14.84 15.69 0.86
C GLN A 704 13.92 16.47 -0.09
N PHE A 705 13.03 15.78 -0.79
CA PHE A 705 12.07 16.43 -1.68
C PHE A 705 11.09 17.30 -0.88
N PHE A 706 10.54 16.78 0.22
CA PHE A 706 9.63 17.53 1.08
C PHE A 706 10.32 18.76 1.69
N ASP A 707 11.56 18.64 2.15
CA ASP A 707 12.33 19.78 2.68
C ASP A 707 12.55 20.87 1.62
N GLY A 708 12.77 20.47 0.36
CA GLY A 708 12.82 21.38 -0.77
C GLY A 708 11.48 22.10 -1.01
N LEU A 709 10.38 21.34 -1.03
CA LEU A 709 9.03 21.88 -1.20
C LEU A 709 8.65 22.83 -0.06
N LYS A 710 8.99 22.49 1.17
CA LYS A 710 8.81 23.36 2.34
C LYS A 710 9.57 24.68 2.16
N ALA A 711 10.83 24.63 1.75
CA ALA A 711 11.63 25.84 1.54
C ALA A 711 11.07 26.73 0.41
N GLU A 712 10.40 26.15 -0.59
CA GLU A 712 9.70 26.89 -1.64
C GLU A 712 8.41 27.53 -1.11
N LEU A 713 7.57 26.77 -0.40
CA LEU A 713 6.34 27.27 0.21
C LEU A 713 6.61 28.39 1.24
N GLU A 714 7.67 28.26 2.03
CA GLU A 714 8.10 29.30 2.98
C GLU A 714 8.51 30.60 2.26
N LYS A 715 9.19 30.50 1.11
CA LYS A 715 9.54 31.68 0.29
C LYS A 715 8.31 32.35 -0.32
N GLU A 716 7.32 31.56 -0.71
CA GLU A 716 6.08 32.03 -1.32
C GLU A 716 5.03 32.48 -0.29
N GLY A 717 5.27 32.23 1.00
CA GLY A 717 4.31 32.48 2.08
C GLY A 717 3.09 31.57 2.03
N ALA A 718 3.18 30.45 1.30
CA ALA A 718 2.12 29.46 1.17
C ALA A 718 2.13 28.51 2.38
N LYS A 719 0.93 28.17 2.89
CA LYS A 719 0.75 27.26 4.02
C LYS A 719 0.21 25.89 3.63
N VAL A 720 -0.03 25.66 2.34
CA VAL A 720 -0.68 24.46 1.82
C VAL A 720 0.24 23.80 0.80
N VAL A 721 0.59 22.54 1.03
CA VAL A 721 1.26 21.66 0.08
C VAL A 721 0.26 21.31 -1.04
N PRO A 722 0.54 21.66 -2.30
CA PRO A 722 -0.35 21.35 -3.43
C PRO A 722 -0.58 19.85 -3.61
N GLY A 723 -1.81 19.46 -3.96
CA GLY A 723 -2.20 18.05 -4.07
C GLY A 723 -1.48 17.28 -5.17
N ASP A 724 -1.06 17.95 -6.24
CA ASP A 724 -0.24 17.38 -7.33
C ASP A 724 1.20 17.10 -6.88
N GLN A 725 1.78 17.95 -6.02
CA GLN A 725 3.09 17.72 -5.39
C GLN A 725 3.05 16.59 -4.37
N ALA A 726 1.99 16.53 -3.55
CA ALA A 726 1.74 15.40 -2.66
C ALA A 726 1.53 14.09 -3.46
N PHE A 727 0.85 14.17 -4.60
CA PHE A 727 0.68 13.04 -5.51
C PHE A 727 2.00 12.61 -6.15
N LEU A 728 2.88 13.55 -6.52
CA LEU A 728 4.21 13.26 -7.06
C LEU A 728 5.09 12.54 -6.02
N LEU A 729 5.06 12.99 -4.76
CA LEU A 729 5.71 12.31 -3.64
C LEU A 729 5.22 10.86 -3.50
N TYR A 730 3.90 10.65 -3.61
CA TYR A 730 3.29 9.33 -3.56
C TYR A 730 3.66 8.43 -4.76
N ASP A 731 3.39 8.90 -5.98
CA ASP A 731 3.48 8.11 -7.21
C ASP A 731 4.93 7.89 -7.67
N SER A 732 5.74 8.95 -7.68
CA SER A 732 7.10 8.91 -8.23
C SER A 732 8.17 8.59 -7.18
N HIS A 733 7.94 8.98 -5.93
CA HIS A 733 8.93 8.78 -4.85
C HIS A 733 8.53 7.69 -3.85
N GLY A 734 7.34 7.10 -4.01
CA GLY A 734 6.83 6.04 -3.13
C GLY A 734 6.60 6.54 -1.69
N PHE A 735 6.53 7.86 -1.49
CA PHE A 735 6.41 8.53 -0.21
C PHE A 735 4.93 8.72 0.14
N PRO A 736 4.41 8.02 1.16
CA PRO A 736 2.99 8.02 1.48
C PRO A 736 2.40 9.42 1.74
N LEU A 737 1.13 9.62 1.38
CA LEU A 737 0.41 10.87 1.66
C LEU A 737 0.40 11.17 3.16
N ASP A 738 0.17 10.17 4.01
CA ASP A 738 0.08 10.37 5.45
C ASP A 738 1.39 10.85 6.06
N LEU A 739 2.54 10.38 5.57
CA LEU A 739 3.83 10.93 5.99
C LEU A 739 4.01 12.37 5.52
N THR A 740 3.50 12.70 4.33
CA THR A 740 3.51 14.07 3.80
C THR A 740 2.64 14.99 4.67
N GLU A 741 1.45 14.54 5.06
CA GLU A 741 0.55 15.25 5.97
C GLU A 741 1.17 15.46 7.35
N GLN A 742 1.82 14.43 7.90
CA GLN A 742 2.52 14.54 9.18
C GLN A 742 3.68 15.53 9.13
N MET A 743 4.51 15.48 8.09
CA MET A 743 5.62 16.41 7.91
C MET A 743 5.14 17.85 7.66
N ALA A 744 4.02 18.00 6.94
CA ALA A 744 3.35 19.28 6.77
C ALA A 744 2.90 19.83 8.12
N LEU A 745 2.17 19.02 8.92
CA LEU A 745 1.68 19.42 10.23
C LEU A 745 2.81 19.81 11.19
N GLU A 746 3.89 19.02 11.25
CA GLU A 746 5.11 19.33 12.03
C GLU A 746 5.76 20.66 11.63
N SER A 747 5.58 21.07 10.37
CA SER A 747 6.09 22.33 9.84
C SER A 747 5.06 23.46 9.87
N GLY A 748 3.88 23.24 10.45
CA GLY A 748 2.79 24.23 10.46
C GLY A 748 2.13 24.45 9.10
N LEU A 749 2.27 23.49 8.18
CA LEU A 749 1.65 23.43 6.85
C LEU A 749 0.46 22.46 6.86
N SER A 750 -0.42 22.56 5.87
CA SER A 750 -1.45 21.56 5.56
C SER A 750 -1.22 20.98 4.16
N VAL A 751 -1.90 19.87 3.82
CA VAL A 751 -1.85 19.29 2.47
C VAL A 751 -3.21 19.47 1.80
N ASP A 752 -3.23 19.78 0.51
CA ASP A 752 -4.44 19.77 -0.31
C ASP A 752 -4.84 18.32 -0.66
N ILE A 753 -5.57 17.69 0.26
CA ILE A 753 -6.07 16.31 0.13
C ILE A 753 -7.01 16.19 -1.09
N ALA A 754 -7.87 17.18 -1.32
CA ALA A 754 -8.82 17.16 -2.43
C ALA A 754 -8.09 17.17 -3.79
N GLY A 755 -7.04 17.97 -3.92
CA GLY A 755 -6.16 17.97 -5.09
C GLY A 755 -5.42 16.64 -5.28
N PHE A 756 -4.96 16.01 -4.20
CA PHE A 756 -4.34 14.70 -4.24
C PHE A 756 -5.33 13.62 -4.70
N GLU A 757 -6.54 13.59 -4.14
CA GLU A 757 -7.59 12.64 -4.50
C GLU A 757 -8.02 12.81 -5.96
N ALA A 758 -8.11 14.04 -6.45
CA ALA A 758 -8.38 14.31 -7.86
C ALA A 758 -7.28 13.75 -8.78
N ALA A 759 -6.00 13.89 -8.41
CA ALA A 759 -4.88 13.32 -9.15
C ALA A 759 -4.88 11.77 -9.11
N MET A 760 -5.20 11.19 -7.95
CA MET A 760 -5.38 9.75 -7.76
C MET A 760 -6.54 9.20 -8.60
N GLU A 761 -7.69 9.87 -8.63
CA GLU A 761 -8.83 9.41 -9.43
C GLU A 761 -8.52 9.52 -10.93
N GLN A 762 -7.83 10.58 -11.38
CA GLN A 762 -7.34 10.65 -12.77
C GLN A 762 -6.35 9.51 -13.10
N GLN A 763 -5.53 9.06 -12.15
CA GLN A 763 -4.67 7.88 -12.35
C GLN A 763 -5.49 6.58 -12.39
N LYS A 764 -6.46 6.41 -11.47
CA LYS A 764 -7.37 5.25 -11.45
C LYS A 764 -8.24 5.17 -12.69
N GLU A 765 -8.75 6.29 -13.19
CA GLU A 765 -9.50 6.35 -14.44
C GLU A 765 -8.63 5.97 -15.63
N ARG A 766 -7.36 6.40 -15.67
CA ARG A 766 -6.40 5.96 -16.70
C ARG A 766 -6.14 4.46 -16.63
N SER A 767 -5.96 3.90 -15.43
CA SER A 767 -5.76 2.45 -15.21
C SER A 767 -7.02 1.62 -15.48
N ARG A 768 -8.20 2.12 -15.09
CA ARG A 768 -9.51 1.51 -15.37
C ARG A 768 -9.88 1.63 -16.84
N ALA A 769 -9.52 2.71 -17.52
CA ALA A 769 -9.67 2.84 -18.96
C ALA A 769 -8.81 1.80 -19.67
N ALA A 770 -7.55 1.60 -19.25
CA ALA A 770 -6.69 0.55 -19.78
C ALA A 770 -7.22 -0.87 -19.50
N LEU A 771 -7.74 -1.12 -18.29
CA LEU A 771 -8.35 -2.40 -17.91
C LEU A 771 -9.69 -2.63 -18.64
N ARG A 772 -10.51 -1.59 -18.83
CA ARG A 772 -11.74 -1.61 -19.63
C ARG A 772 -11.44 -1.81 -21.11
N GLU A 773 -10.37 -1.26 -21.65
CA GLU A 773 -9.93 -1.52 -23.03
C GLU A 773 -9.49 -2.98 -23.19
N GLN A 774 -8.86 -3.56 -22.16
CA GLN A 774 -8.42 -4.96 -22.13
C GLN A 774 -9.60 -5.94 -21.93
N GLN A 775 -10.57 -5.60 -21.06
CA GLN A 775 -11.77 -6.41 -20.81
C GLN A 775 -12.85 -6.26 -21.90
N ALA A 776 -12.98 -5.07 -22.50
CA ALA A 776 -13.89 -4.84 -23.62
C ALA A 776 -13.42 -5.53 -24.91
N GLN A 777 -12.16 -5.95 -24.99
CA GLN A 777 -11.66 -6.79 -26.08
C GLN A 777 -11.97 -8.28 -25.91
N GLU A 778 -12.32 -8.77 -24.72
CA GLU A 778 -12.48 -10.22 -24.47
C GLU A 778 -13.88 -10.73 -24.15
N GLN A 779 -14.89 -9.90 -23.80
CA GLN A 779 -16.30 -10.31 -23.89
C GLN A 779 -17.26 -9.14 -23.60
N GLY A 780 -18.09 -8.79 -24.58
CA GLY A 780 -19.06 -7.68 -24.52
C GLY A 780 -20.31 -7.92 -23.66
N LEU A 781 -20.18 -8.52 -22.46
CA LEU A 781 -21.30 -8.79 -21.55
C LEU A 781 -21.11 -7.98 -20.26
N ARG A 782 -22.12 -7.21 -19.86
CA ARG A 782 -22.14 -6.60 -18.51
C ARG A 782 -22.38 -7.73 -17.49
N PRO A 783 -21.61 -7.81 -16.39
CA PRO A 783 -21.83 -8.85 -15.40
C PRO A 783 -23.19 -8.65 -14.72
N LEU A 784 -24.06 -9.67 -14.80
CA LEU A 784 -25.21 -9.80 -13.90
C LEU A 784 -24.71 -10.40 -12.59
N GLN A 785 -25.03 -9.76 -11.48
CA GLN A 785 -24.64 -10.17 -10.14
C GLN A 785 -25.87 -10.12 -9.22
N LEU A 786 -26.00 -11.12 -8.35
CA LEU A 786 -26.95 -11.07 -7.23
C LEU A 786 -26.24 -10.41 -6.05
N VAL A 787 -26.71 -9.24 -5.61
CA VAL A 787 -26.23 -8.62 -4.36
C VAL A 787 -27.09 -9.08 -3.18
N ALA A 788 -26.80 -8.58 -1.98
CA ALA A 788 -27.48 -8.99 -0.74
C ALA A 788 -29.01 -8.90 -0.85
N GLU A 789 -29.53 -7.85 -1.47
CA GLU A 789 -30.98 -7.67 -1.69
C GLU A 789 -31.59 -8.82 -2.53
N GLN A 790 -30.95 -9.23 -3.63
CA GLN A 790 -31.51 -10.28 -4.48
C GLN A 790 -31.38 -11.68 -3.87
N THR A 791 -30.28 -11.93 -3.14
CA THR A 791 -30.13 -13.20 -2.41
C THR A 791 -31.09 -13.31 -1.23
N ALA A 792 -31.37 -12.20 -0.54
CA ALA A 792 -32.41 -12.13 0.49
C ALA A 792 -33.80 -12.36 -0.12
N TRP A 793 -34.12 -11.74 -1.26
CA TRP A 793 -35.39 -11.96 -1.96
C TRP A 793 -35.61 -13.44 -2.32
N LEU A 794 -34.59 -14.13 -2.84
CA LEU A 794 -34.66 -15.56 -3.15
C LEU A 794 -34.97 -16.40 -1.90
N SER A 795 -34.33 -16.07 -0.77
CA SER A 795 -34.57 -16.73 0.51
C SER A 795 -35.98 -16.45 1.05
N ASP A 796 -36.46 -15.20 0.98
CA ASP A 796 -37.78 -14.77 1.45
C ASP A 796 -38.91 -15.43 0.64
N GLU A 797 -38.72 -15.58 -0.67
CA GLU A 797 -39.60 -16.34 -1.56
C GLU A 797 -39.45 -17.86 -1.40
N LYS A 798 -38.62 -18.31 -0.46
CA LYS A 798 -38.38 -19.72 -0.12
C LYS A 798 -37.84 -20.55 -1.29
N ILE A 799 -37.10 -19.90 -2.19
CA ILE A 799 -36.36 -20.59 -3.25
C ILE A 799 -35.20 -21.36 -2.60
N PRO A 800 -35.12 -22.69 -2.75
CA PRO A 800 -34.03 -23.47 -2.19
C PRO A 800 -32.70 -23.14 -2.91
N VAL A 801 -31.58 -23.23 -2.18
CA VAL A 801 -30.24 -23.14 -2.77
C VAL A 801 -30.05 -24.24 -3.83
N THR A 802 -29.22 -23.96 -4.83
CA THR A 802 -29.02 -24.89 -5.96
C THR A 802 -28.22 -26.12 -5.52
N ASP A 803 -28.73 -27.33 -5.80
CA ASP A 803 -27.96 -28.57 -5.68
C ASP A 803 -26.99 -28.71 -6.87
N ASP A 804 -25.72 -28.37 -6.64
CA ASP A 804 -24.67 -28.36 -7.65
C ASP A 804 -23.73 -29.58 -7.60
N LEU A 805 -24.03 -30.61 -6.80
CA LEU A 805 -23.16 -31.79 -6.65
C LEU A 805 -22.93 -32.55 -7.97
N LYS A 806 -23.87 -32.42 -8.92
CA LYS A 806 -23.77 -33.02 -10.26
C LYS A 806 -22.60 -32.45 -11.07
N LYS A 807 -22.01 -31.31 -10.70
CA LYS A 807 -20.84 -30.72 -11.38
C LYS A 807 -19.63 -31.65 -11.44
N TYR A 808 -19.52 -32.59 -10.50
CA TYR A 808 -18.43 -33.58 -10.47
C TYR A 808 -18.70 -34.81 -11.36
N THR A 809 -19.91 -34.99 -11.88
CA THR A 809 -20.22 -36.07 -12.81
C THR A 809 -20.02 -35.60 -14.24
N TRP A 810 -19.21 -36.32 -15.01
CA TRP A 810 -18.91 -35.97 -16.40
C TRP A 810 -19.93 -36.56 -17.36
N ASN A 811 -20.12 -35.90 -18.51
CA ASN A 811 -20.91 -36.37 -19.65
C ASN A 811 -22.38 -36.69 -19.32
N ILE A 812 -23.00 -35.88 -18.47
CA ILE A 812 -24.44 -35.96 -18.14
C ILE A 812 -25.23 -34.78 -18.72
N ARG A 813 -26.52 -35.03 -18.98
CA ARG A 813 -27.54 -34.05 -19.38
C ARG A 813 -28.76 -34.15 -18.44
N PRO A 814 -28.65 -33.69 -17.18
CA PRO A 814 -29.76 -33.77 -16.25
C PRO A 814 -30.85 -32.75 -16.61
N SER A 815 -32.11 -33.08 -16.30
CA SER A 815 -33.16 -32.06 -16.23
C SER A 815 -33.06 -31.26 -14.92
N ALA A 816 -33.51 -30.01 -14.98
CA ALA A 816 -33.55 -29.05 -13.89
C ALA A 816 -34.78 -28.15 -14.05
N ARG A 817 -35.30 -27.65 -12.94
CA ARG A 817 -36.42 -26.70 -12.93
C ARG A 817 -35.88 -25.29 -12.76
N VAL A 818 -36.44 -24.35 -13.52
CA VAL A 818 -36.16 -22.91 -13.38
C VAL A 818 -36.84 -22.38 -12.12
N GLU A 819 -36.06 -21.91 -11.17
CA GLU A 819 -36.55 -21.38 -9.89
C GLU A 819 -36.64 -19.85 -9.89
N ALA A 820 -35.75 -19.16 -10.63
CA ALA A 820 -35.82 -17.72 -10.79
C ALA A 820 -35.18 -17.25 -12.10
N ILE A 821 -35.70 -16.16 -12.65
CA ILE A 821 -35.17 -15.46 -13.83
C ILE A 821 -34.81 -14.03 -13.42
N TYR A 822 -33.55 -13.66 -13.60
CA TYR A 822 -32.99 -12.38 -13.17
C TYR A 822 -32.47 -11.55 -14.35
N THR A 823 -32.73 -10.25 -14.30
CA THR A 823 -32.33 -9.28 -15.32
C THR A 823 -31.74 -8.03 -14.66
N GLN A 824 -31.21 -7.09 -15.45
CA GLN A 824 -30.77 -5.78 -14.92
C GLN A 824 -31.89 -4.95 -14.28
N GLN A 825 -33.16 -5.32 -14.51
CA GLN A 825 -34.34 -4.62 -13.99
C GLN A 825 -34.93 -5.35 -12.77
N GLY A 826 -34.31 -6.44 -12.32
CA GLY A 826 -34.80 -7.29 -11.23
C GLY A 826 -35.27 -8.67 -11.69
N PHE A 827 -35.96 -9.37 -10.79
CA PHE A 827 -36.56 -10.67 -11.05
C PHE A 827 -37.84 -10.55 -11.87
N VAL A 828 -38.03 -11.49 -12.80
CA VAL A 828 -39.22 -11.58 -13.67
C VAL A 828 -39.77 -13.00 -13.64
N ASN A 829 -41.07 -13.15 -13.91
CA ASN A 829 -41.71 -14.47 -13.94
C ASN A 829 -41.52 -15.18 -15.28
N SER A 830 -41.28 -14.42 -16.35
CA SER A 830 -40.97 -14.96 -17.67
C SER A 830 -39.93 -14.13 -18.41
N SER A 831 -39.05 -14.78 -19.17
CA SER A 831 -38.12 -14.11 -20.08
C SER A 831 -38.84 -13.42 -21.26
N ALA A 832 -40.15 -13.66 -21.47
CA ALA A 832 -40.97 -12.89 -22.40
C ALA A 832 -41.11 -11.40 -22.01
N GLU A 833 -40.90 -11.06 -20.74
CA GLU A 833 -40.94 -9.68 -20.24
C GLU A 833 -39.69 -8.87 -20.66
N ILE A 834 -38.69 -9.54 -21.23
CA ILE A 834 -37.41 -8.98 -21.64
C ILE A 834 -37.53 -8.40 -23.05
N LYS A 835 -37.50 -7.06 -23.14
CA LYS A 835 -37.68 -6.33 -24.41
C LYS A 835 -36.55 -6.55 -25.42
N ASP A 836 -35.36 -6.87 -24.95
CA ASP A 836 -34.18 -7.13 -25.77
C ASP A 836 -33.70 -8.57 -25.53
N GLN A 837 -34.07 -9.49 -26.42
CA GLN A 837 -33.68 -10.91 -26.35
C GLN A 837 -32.17 -11.14 -26.53
N SER A 838 -31.41 -10.11 -26.95
CA SER A 838 -29.95 -10.16 -26.98
C SER A 838 -29.30 -9.76 -25.66
N ALA A 839 -30.08 -9.23 -24.71
CA ALA A 839 -29.60 -8.90 -23.37
C ALA A 839 -29.26 -10.16 -22.57
N SER A 840 -28.30 -10.04 -21.67
CA SER A 840 -27.96 -11.11 -20.74
C SER A 840 -29.11 -11.33 -19.75
N VAL A 841 -29.45 -12.60 -19.55
CA VAL A 841 -30.43 -13.07 -18.57
C VAL A 841 -29.72 -14.02 -17.63
N GLY A 842 -30.04 -13.95 -16.34
CA GLY A 842 -29.58 -14.88 -15.31
C GLY A 842 -30.67 -15.90 -14.98
N ILE A 843 -30.34 -17.18 -14.91
CA ILE A 843 -31.26 -18.25 -14.52
C ILE A 843 -30.73 -18.97 -13.28
N VAL A 844 -31.58 -19.10 -12.26
CA VAL A 844 -31.35 -19.95 -11.10
C VAL A 844 -32.12 -21.24 -11.28
N LEU A 845 -31.44 -22.37 -11.06
CA LEU A 845 -31.99 -23.72 -11.18
C LEU A 845 -32.02 -24.40 -9.81
N ASN A 846 -32.91 -25.37 -9.64
CA ASN A 846 -32.94 -26.21 -8.44
C ASN A 846 -31.72 -27.15 -8.34
N THR A 847 -31.18 -27.60 -9.48
CA THR A 847 -29.98 -28.44 -9.58
C THR A 847 -29.17 -28.04 -10.80
N SER A 848 -27.84 -28.11 -10.73
CA SER A 848 -26.98 -27.76 -11.87
C SER A 848 -25.76 -28.69 -12.00
N PRO A 849 -25.43 -29.17 -13.22
CA PRO A 849 -24.16 -29.82 -13.50
C PRO A 849 -23.04 -28.83 -13.87
N PHE A 850 -23.32 -27.52 -13.95
CA PHE A 850 -22.31 -26.52 -14.31
C PHE A 850 -21.45 -26.19 -13.09
N TYR A 851 -20.13 -26.13 -13.30
CA TYR A 851 -19.20 -25.57 -12.35
C TYR A 851 -19.29 -24.04 -12.41
N ALA A 852 -19.63 -23.42 -11.28
CA ALA A 852 -19.53 -21.97 -11.11
C ALA A 852 -18.08 -21.56 -10.91
N GLU A 853 -17.68 -20.42 -11.48
CA GLU A 853 -16.33 -19.88 -11.32
C GLU A 853 -15.99 -19.70 -9.82
N ALA A 854 -15.01 -20.45 -9.35
CA ALA A 854 -14.59 -20.49 -7.96
C ALA A 854 -13.19 -21.12 -7.83
N GLY A 855 -12.51 -20.92 -6.70
CA GLY A 855 -11.22 -21.57 -6.40
C GLY A 855 -10.11 -21.31 -7.44
N GLY A 856 -10.22 -20.22 -8.21
CA GLY A 856 -9.33 -19.91 -9.33
C GLY A 856 -9.69 -20.60 -10.65
N GLN A 857 -10.61 -21.56 -10.68
CA GLN A 857 -11.07 -22.20 -11.92
C GLN A 857 -12.20 -21.38 -12.58
N VAL A 858 -12.09 -21.14 -13.88
CA VAL A 858 -13.17 -20.52 -14.68
C VAL A 858 -14.43 -21.40 -14.71
N GLY A 859 -15.58 -20.76 -14.71
CA GLY A 859 -16.88 -21.44 -14.79
C GLY A 859 -17.05 -22.19 -16.11
N ASP A 860 -17.97 -23.16 -16.11
CA ASP A 860 -18.30 -23.89 -17.32
C ASP A 860 -19.06 -23.04 -18.34
N LEU A 861 -18.96 -23.48 -19.59
CA LEU A 861 -19.78 -23.02 -20.71
C LEU A 861 -20.78 -24.12 -21.07
N GLY A 862 -21.84 -23.77 -21.79
CA GLY A 862 -22.76 -24.77 -22.32
C GLY A 862 -24.11 -24.18 -22.72
N LEU A 863 -25.13 -25.01 -22.70
CA LEU A 863 -26.49 -24.69 -23.14
C LEU A 863 -27.51 -25.12 -22.09
N LEU A 864 -28.60 -24.36 -21.99
CA LEU A 864 -29.87 -24.86 -21.45
C LEU A 864 -30.77 -25.15 -22.64
N THR A 865 -31.32 -26.36 -22.71
CA THR A 865 -32.14 -26.84 -23.82
C THR A 865 -33.50 -27.34 -23.32
N ASN A 866 -34.47 -27.48 -24.22
CA ASN A 866 -35.71 -28.22 -23.90
C ASN A 866 -35.51 -29.74 -24.07
N GLU A 867 -36.57 -30.53 -23.89
CA GLU A 867 -36.51 -32.00 -24.03
C GLU A 867 -35.99 -32.43 -25.41
N ASP A 868 -36.45 -31.76 -26.48
CA ASP A 868 -36.10 -32.02 -27.88
C ASP A 868 -34.69 -31.52 -28.28
N GLY A 869 -33.98 -30.83 -27.39
CA GLY A 869 -32.63 -30.29 -27.63
C GLY A 869 -32.61 -28.92 -28.31
N GLU A 870 -33.73 -28.20 -28.36
CA GLU A 870 -33.77 -26.81 -28.82
C GLU A 870 -33.08 -25.90 -27.80
N GLU A 871 -32.20 -25.01 -28.28
CA GLU A 871 -31.45 -24.06 -27.46
C GLU A 871 -32.37 -23.00 -26.85
N LEU A 872 -32.50 -23.01 -25.51
CA LEU A 872 -33.21 -21.99 -24.76
C LEU A 872 -32.28 -20.85 -24.36
N MET A 873 -31.08 -21.18 -23.88
CA MET A 873 -30.06 -20.23 -23.45
C MET A 873 -28.67 -20.76 -23.77
N LYS A 874 -27.79 -19.88 -24.24
CA LYS A 874 -26.35 -20.14 -24.30
C LYS A 874 -25.66 -19.65 -23.04
N VAL A 875 -25.28 -20.56 -22.16
CA VAL A 875 -24.59 -20.25 -20.90
C VAL A 875 -23.15 -19.83 -21.19
N LYS A 876 -22.82 -18.59 -20.83
CA LYS A 876 -21.48 -18.00 -21.03
C LYS A 876 -20.75 -17.71 -19.73
N VAL A 877 -21.48 -17.51 -18.65
CA VAL A 877 -20.93 -17.25 -17.31
C VAL A 877 -21.77 -18.02 -16.30
N VAL A 878 -21.09 -18.67 -15.36
CA VAL A 878 -21.73 -19.38 -14.24
C VAL A 878 -21.07 -18.90 -12.95
N GLN A 879 -21.87 -18.37 -12.03
CA GLN A 879 -21.41 -17.75 -10.78
C GLN A 879 -22.27 -18.27 -9.62
N VAL A 880 -21.72 -18.26 -8.40
CA VAL A 880 -22.45 -18.68 -7.20
C VAL A 880 -22.60 -17.51 -6.22
N PHE A 881 -23.82 -17.32 -5.70
CA PHE A 881 -24.14 -16.28 -4.74
C PHE A 881 -24.96 -16.87 -3.60
N ALA A 882 -24.42 -16.91 -2.37
CA ALA A 882 -25.10 -17.46 -1.19
C ALA A 882 -25.71 -18.87 -1.41
N GLY A 883 -25.04 -19.72 -2.19
CA GLY A 883 -25.51 -21.08 -2.54
C GLY A 883 -26.41 -21.17 -3.78
N TYR A 884 -26.83 -20.06 -4.38
CA TYR A 884 -27.57 -20.03 -5.65
C TYR A 884 -26.61 -19.99 -6.84
N VAL A 885 -26.74 -20.94 -7.78
CA VAL A 885 -25.94 -20.94 -9.02
C VAL A 885 -26.68 -20.18 -10.11
N LEU A 886 -26.09 -19.06 -10.54
CA LEU A 886 -26.62 -18.19 -11.59
C LEU A 886 -25.97 -18.52 -12.94
N HIS A 887 -26.80 -18.91 -13.90
CA HIS A 887 -26.40 -19.19 -15.29
C HIS A 887 -26.70 -17.97 -16.14
N VAL A 888 -25.69 -17.35 -16.71
CA VAL A 888 -25.82 -16.07 -17.43
C VAL A 888 -25.52 -16.26 -18.91
N GLY A 889 -26.46 -15.79 -19.73
CA GLY A 889 -26.37 -15.93 -21.18
C GLY A 889 -27.45 -15.14 -21.93
N PRO A 890 -27.30 -14.97 -23.26
CA PRO A 890 -28.42 -14.57 -24.10
C PRO A 890 -29.48 -15.69 -24.13
N MET A 891 -30.76 -15.30 -24.14
CA MET A 891 -31.89 -16.21 -24.10
C MET A 891 -32.84 -15.94 -25.29
N PRO A 892 -32.63 -16.61 -26.44
CA PRO A 892 -33.43 -16.37 -27.65
C PRO A 892 -34.87 -16.91 -27.55
N VAL A 893 -35.13 -17.90 -26.69
CA VAL A 893 -36.44 -18.53 -26.53
C VAL A 893 -37.03 -18.19 -25.16
N THR A 894 -38.34 -17.92 -25.12
CA THR A 894 -39.04 -17.58 -23.88
C THR A 894 -39.14 -18.78 -22.95
N CYS A 895 -38.87 -18.56 -21.66
CA CYS A 895 -38.97 -19.51 -20.57
C CYS A 895 -39.61 -18.82 -19.36
N ALA A 896 -40.36 -19.55 -18.57
CA ALA A 896 -40.99 -19.08 -17.35
C ALA A 896 -40.43 -19.78 -16.10
N VAL A 897 -40.57 -19.12 -14.96
CA VAL A 897 -40.30 -19.76 -13.67
C VAL A 897 -41.22 -20.99 -13.52
N GLY A 898 -40.63 -22.11 -13.14
CA GLY A 898 -41.29 -23.41 -13.04
C GLY A 898 -41.08 -24.34 -14.24
N ASP A 899 -40.59 -23.85 -15.37
CA ASP A 899 -40.32 -24.68 -16.55
C ASP A 899 -39.20 -25.70 -16.29
N GLU A 900 -39.30 -26.84 -16.96
CA GLU A 900 -38.24 -27.86 -16.99
C GLU A 900 -37.29 -27.61 -18.15
N VAL A 901 -35.99 -27.59 -17.86
CA VAL A 901 -34.91 -27.40 -18.82
C VAL A 901 -33.86 -28.50 -18.66
N PHE A 902 -33.10 -28.77 -19.72
CA PHE A 902 -32.02 -29.74 -19.74
C PHE A 902 -30.68 -29.01 -19.77
N CYS A 903 -29.77 -29.42 -18.89
CA CYS A 903 -28.46 -28.79 -18.75
C CYS A 903 -27.42 -29.52 -19.59
N GLU A 904 -26.85 -28.85 -20.59
CA GLU A 904 -25.80 -29.39 -21.46
C GLU A 904 -24.48 -28.62 -21.25
N VAL A 905 -23.59 -29.17 -20.43
CA VAL A 905 -22.25 -28.60 -20.23
C VAL A 905 -21.38 -28.87 -21.45
N ASP A 906 -20.58 -27.88 -21.85
CA ASP A 906 -19.48 -28.05 -22.80
C ASP A 906 -18.32 -28.81 -22.16
N TYR A 907 -18.43 -30.14 -22.16
CA TYR A 907 -17.37 -31.02 -21.63
C TYR A 907 -16.09 -30.97 -22.46
N GLU A 908 -16.11 -30.50 -23.71
CA GLU A 908 -14.88 -30.27 -24.48
C GLU A 908 -14.08 -29.12 -23.88
N HIS A 909 -14.74 -28.01 -23.54
CA HIS A 909 -14.14 -26.91 -22.80
C HIS A 909 -13.65 -27.38 -21.43
N ARG A 910 -14.49 -28.07 -20.65
CA ARG A 910 -14.10 -28.59 -19.32
C ARG A 910 -12.90 -29.54 -19.39
N SER A 911 -12.80 -30.37 -20.44
CA SER A 911 -11.66 -31.29 -20.66
C SER A 911 -10.33 -30.56 -20.88
N LYS A 912 -10.35 -29.28 -21.22
CA LYS A 912 -9.15 -28.42 -21.34
C LYS A 912 -8.83 -27.70 -20.02
N VAL A 913 -9.85 -27.40 -19.20
CA VAL A 913 -9.71 -26.72 -17.91
C VAL A 913 -9.28 -27.67 -16.77
N ALA A 914 -9.94 -28.83 -16.63
CA ALA A 914 -9.70 -29.76 -15.53
C ALA A 914 -8.26 -30.32 -15.43
N PRO A 915 -7.54 -30.57 -16.54
CA PRO A 915 -6.13 -30.96 -16.46
C PRO A 915 -5.25 -29.83 -15.94
N ASN A 916 -5.48 -28.59 -16.37
CA ASN A 916 -4.78 -27.41 -15.83
C ASN A 916 -5.06 -27.25 -14.32
N HIS A 917 -6.30 -27.50 -13.86
CA HIS A 917 -6.60 -27.46 -12.42
C HIS A 917 -5.83 -28.52 -11.66
N THR A 918 -5.90 -29.78 -12.11
CA THR A 918 -5.23 -30.89 -11.45
C THR A 918 -3.71 -30.68 -11.41
N MET A 919 -3.12 -30.17 -12.49
CA MET A 919 -1.69 -29.85 -12.53
C MET A 919 -1.32 -28.63 -11.70
N THR A 920 -2.27 -27.77 -11.32
CA THR A 920 -2.02 -26.69 -10.34
C THR A 920 -1.68 -27.29 -8.96
N HIS A 921 -2.39 -28.33 -8.53
CA HIS A 921 -2.09 -29.04 -7.28
C HIS A 921 -0.74 -29.78 -7.36
N VAL A 922 -0.47 -30.47 -8.47
CA VAL A 922 0.82 -31.14 -8.67
C VAL A 922 1.97 -30.13 -8.74
N LEU A 923 1.76 -28.96 -9.35
CA LEU A 923 2.73 -27.87 -9.37
C LEU A 923 3.00 -27.32 -7.96
N ASN A 924 1.95 -27.09 -7.16
CA ASN A 924 2.08 -26.66 -5.77
C ASN A 924 2.94 -27.64 -4.95
N TRP A 925 2.66 -28.94 -5.07
CA TRP A 925 3.49 -29.98 -4.48
C TRP A 925 4.94 -29.96 -4.99
N ALA A 926 5.16 -29.90 -6.31
CA ALA A 926 6.49 -29.92 -6.91
C ALA A 926 7.33 -28.69 -6.51
N LEU A 927 6.72 -27.51 -6.41
CA LEU A 927 7.36 -26.29 -5.94
C LEU A 927 7.86 -26.46 -4.50
N ARG A 928 7.06 -27.04 -3.62
CA ARG A 928 7.47 -27.30 -2.23
C ARG A 928 8.60 -28.32 -2.14
N GLU A 929 8.56 -29.35 -2.98
CA GLU A 929 9.58 -30.38 -3.00
C GLU A 929 10.95 -29.82 -3.41
N VAL A 930 10.96 -28.84 -4.33
CA VAL A 930 12.20 -28.24 -4.84
C VAL A 930 12.64 -27.02 -4.01
N LEU A 931 11.70 -26.19 -3.56
CA LEU A 931 11.96 -24.88 -2.96
C LEU A 931 11.79 -24.85 -1.43
N GLY A 932 11.14 -25.85 -0.83
CA GLY A 932 10.91 -25.96 0.62
C GLY A 932 9.45 -25.76 1.05
N ASP A 933 9.17 -25.92 2.34
CA ASP A 933 7.78 -25.89 2.87
C ASP A 933 7.23 -24.50 3.20
N GLY A 934 8.05 -23.45 3.15
CA GLY A 934 7.64 -22.06 3.44
C GLY A 934 6.88 -21.34 2.31
N LEU A 935 6.47 -22.08 1.28
CA LEU A 935 5.71 -21.55 0.15
C LEU A 935 4.21 -21.69 0.42
N ASP A 936 3.51 -20.55 0.38
CA ASP A 936 2.05 -20.46 0.47
C ASP A 936 1.46 -19.96 -0.84
N GLN A 937 0.33 -20.53 -1.25
CA GLN A 937 -0.44 -20.04 -2.38
C GLN A 937 -0.97 -18.63 -2.08
N ARG A 938 -0.80 -17.70 -3.02
CA ARG A 938 -1.29 -16.32 -2.98
C ARG A 938 -2.37 -16.03 -4.02
N GLY A 939 -2.56 -16.92 -4.97
CA GLY A 939 -3.56 -16.78 -6.02
C GLY A 939 -3.46 -17.90 -7.04
N SER A 940 -4.58 -18.21 -7.69
CA SER A 940 -4.66 -19.15 -8.79
C SER A 940 -5.56 -18.59 -9.88
N LEU A 941 -5.33 -19.00 -11.13
CA LEU A 941 -6.28 -18.84 -12.23
C LEU A 941 -6.08 -20.03 -13.18
N VAL A 942 -7.15 -20.74 -13.49
CA VAL A 942 -7.15 -21.93 -14.34
C VAL A 942 -8.15 -21.71 -15.47
N THR A 943 -7.64 -21.66 -16.70
CA THR A 943 -8.41 -21.49 -17.92
C THR A 943 -8.18 -22.69 -18.85
N ALA A 944 -8.87 -22.71 -20.00
CA ALA A 944 -8.68 -23.77 -21.00
C ALA A 944 -7.30 -23.71 -21.68
N ASP A 945 -6.68 -22.53 -21.75
CA ASP A 945 -5.39 -22.30 -22.41
C ASP A 945 -4.19 -22.41 -21.47
N ARG A 946 -4.35 -22.12 -20.16
CA ARG A 946 -3.23 -22.09 -19.21
C ARG A 946 -3.69 -22.17 -17.75
N LEU A 947 -2.74 -22.37 -16.86
CA LEU A 947 -2.86 -22.08 -15.44
C LEU A 947 -1.86 -21.01 -15.01
N ARG A 948 -2.25 -20.25 -13.98
CA ARG A 948 -1.46 -19.24 -13.30
C ARG A 948 -1.44 -19.58 -11.83
N PHE A 949 -0.25 -19.70 -11.26
CA PHE A 949 -0.05 -20.00 -9.85
C PHE A 949 0.83 -18.92 -9.20
N ASP A 950 0.27 -18.26 -8.18
CA ASP A 950 0.97 -17.24 -7.41
C ASP A 950 1.34 -17.82 -6.05
N PHE A 951 2.58 -17.63 -5.61
CA PHE A 951 3.08 -18.19 -4.36
C PHE A 951 4.06 -17.26 -3.65
N SER A 952 4.16 -17.40 -2.33
CA SER A 952 5.20 -16.71 -1.56
C SER A 952 6.56 -17.36 -1.79
N TYR A 953 7.56 -16.54 -2.11
CA TYR A 953 8.94 -16.97 -2.24
C TYR A 953 9.88 -15.80 -1.92
N GLU A 954 10.60 -15.92 -0.83
CA GLU A 954 11.38 -14.83 -0.22
C GLU A 954 12.69 -14.52 -0.96
N ALA A 955 13.14 -15.40 -1.87
CA ALA A 955 14.39 -15.16 -2.58
C ALA A 955 14.25 -14.00 -3.59
N SER A 956 15.04 -12.95 -3.36
CA SER A 956 15.09 -11.76 -4.21
C SER A 956 15.55 -12.03 -5.65
N SER A 957 16.32 -13.11 -5.88
CA SER A 957 16.84 -13.50 -7.20
C SER A 957 15.83 -14.22 -8.10
N GLY A 958 14.65 -14.59 -7.57
CA GLY A 958 13.70 -15.46 -8.25
C GLY A 958 14.08 -16.91 -8.31
N VAL A 959 13.17 -17.72 -8.86
CA VAL A 959 13.38 -19.16 -8.97
C VAL A 959 14.45 -19.40 -10.03
N SER A 960 15.48 -20.15 -9.67
CA SER A 960 16.57 -20.42 -10.60
C SER A 960 16.07 -21.26 -11.78
N VAL A 961 16.67 -21.11 -12.97
CA VAL A 961 16.30 -21.92 -14.14
C VAL A 961 16.45 -23.41 -13.86
N ALA A 962 17.48 -23.81 -13.08
CA ALA A 962 17.69 -25.19 -12.67
C ALA A 962 16.59 -25.72 -11.74
N ASP A 963 16.04 -24.88 -10.87
CA ASP A 963 14.93 -25.27 -10.00
C ASP A 963 13.61 -25.31 -10.77
N LEU A 964 13.38 -24.38 -11.71
CA LEU A 964 12.24 -24.46 -12.63
C LEU A 964 12.27 -25.76 -13.45
N GLU A 965 13.44 -26.17 -13.94
CA GLU A 965 13.62 -27.44 -14.66
C GLU A 965 13.31 -28.66 -13.79
N LYS A 966 13.75 -28.66 -12.52
CA LYS A 966 13.38 -29.73 -11.57
C LYS A 966 11.87 -29.77 -11.32
N VAL A 967 11.24 -28.61 -11.12
CA VAL A 967 9.79 -28.51 -10.91
C VAL A 967 9.03 -29.06 -12.11
N GLU A 968 9.34 -28.57 -13.32
CA GLU A 968 8.72 -29.05 -14.56
C GLU A 968 8.91 -30.57 -14.74
N THR A 969 10.11 -31.08 -14.48
CA THR A 969 10.43 -32.51 -14.55
C THR A 969 9.60 -33.34 -13.55
N LEU A 970 9.43 -32.86 -12.32
CA LEU A 970 8.62 -33.55 -11.30
C LEU A 970 7.14 -33.61 -11.70
N VAL A 971 6.59 -32.50 -12.21
CA VAL A 971 5.19 -32.46 -12.67
C VAL A 971 5.00 -33.38 -13.87
N GLN A 972 5.88 -33.31 -14.87
CA GLN A 972 5.79 -34.18 -16.05
C GLN A 972 5.95 -35.66 -15.68
N LYS A 973 6.84 -36.00 -14.74
CA LYS A 973 6.97 -37.38 -14.23
C LYS A 973 5.68 -37.87 -13.58
N THR A 974 4.96 -37.01 -12.88
CA THR A 974 3.64 -37.33 -12.32
C THR A 974 2.59 -37.54 -13.41
N VAL A 975 2.62 -36.75 -14.49
CA VAL A 975 1.79 -36.97 -15.68
C VAL A 975 2.08 -38.34 -16.30
N ASP A 976 3.35 -38.65 -16.54
CA ASP A 976 3.80 -39.90 -17.16
C ASP A 976 3.47 -41.13 -16.31
N ALA A 977 3.44 -40.98 -14.99
CA ALA A 977 3.08 -42.05 -14.06
C ALA A 977 1.59 -42.44 -14.10
N GLY A 978 0.71 -41.60 -14.67
CA GLY A 978 -0.72 -41.89 -14.78
C GLY A 978 -1.39 -42.16 -13.44
N LEU A 979 -1.03 -41.40 -12.41
CA LEU A 979 -1.53 -41.54 -11.06
C LEU A 979 -3.05 -41.28 -10.99
N PRO A 980 -3.80 -42.02 -10.16
CA PRO A 980 -5.23 -41.76 -9.97
C PRO A 980 -5.45 -40.48 -9.17
N VAL A 981 -6.51 -39.76 -9.51
CA VAL A 981 -6.98 -38.57 -8.78
C VAL A 981 -8.30 -38.91 -8.11
N THR A 982 -8.36 -38.82 -6.78
CA THR A 982 -9.56 -39.18 -6.02
C THR A 982 -10.02 -38.03 -5.15
N SER A 983 -11.31 -37.99 -4.82
CA SER A 983 -11.87 -36.95 -3.97
C SER A 983 -12.99 -37.48 -3.08
N LYS A 984 -13.14 -36.91 -1.88
CA LYS A 984 -14.21 -37.28 -0.94
C LYS A 984 -14.53 -36.14 0.01
N GLU A 985 -15.78 -36.08 0.44
CA GLU A 985 -16.20 -35.26 1.59
C GLU A 985 -15.79 -35.94 2.89
N VAL A 986 -14.99 -35.25 3.69
CA VAL A 986 -14.38 -35.73 4.92
C VAL A 986 -14.70 -34.74 6.04
N ALA A 987 -14.90 -35.23 7.26
CA ALA A 987 -15.02 -34.34 8.42
C ALA A 987 -13.77 -33.44 8.51
N LEU A 988 -13.96 -32.14 8.75
CA LEU A 988 -12.89 -31.15 8.71
C LEU A 988 -11.73 -31.50 9.64
N ALA A 989 -12.04 -32.01 10.84
CA ALA A 989 -11.05 -32.43 11.83
C ALA A 989 -10.18 -33.61 11.35
N ASP A 990 -10.79 -34.62 10.73
CA ASP A 990 -10.06 -35.79 10.20
C ASP A 990 -9.19 -35.39 9.01
N ALA A 991 -9.68 -34.47 8.18
CA ALA A 991 -8.96 -33.97 7.03
C ALA A 991 -7.73 -33.14 7.47
N GLN A 992 -7.89 -32.24 8.43
CA GLN A 992 -6.80 -31.44 9.01
C GLN A 992 -5.70 -32.28 9.67
N ALA A 993 -6.01 -33.50 10.11
CA ALA A 993 -5.02 -34.42 10.66
C ALA A 993 -4.07 -35.03 9.60
N ILE A 994 -4.37 -34.87 8.30
CA ILE A 994 -3.56 -35.43 7.21
C ILE A 994 -2.23 -34.68 7.09
N TYR A 995 -1.13 -35.39 7.29
CA TYR A 995 0.21 -34.84 7.18
C TYR A 995 0.53 -34.43 5.74
N GLY A 996 0.93 -33.18 5.56
CA GLY A 996 1.25 -32.62 4.24
C GLY A 996 0.06 -32.06 3.46
N LEU A 997 -1.17 -32.18 3.99
CA LEU A 997 -2.38 -31.55 3.46
C LEU A 997 -2.15 -30.06 3.20
N ARG A 998 -2.65 -29.57 2.07
CA ARG A 998 -2.73 -28.14 1.78
C ARG A 998 -4.15 -27.60 1.87
N ALA A 999 -4.23 -26.49 2.56
CA ALA A 999 -5.36 -25.59 2.64
C ALA A 999 -4.81 -24.18 2.45
N MET A 1000 -5.59 -23.29 1.86
CA MET A 1000 -5.22 -21.88 1.78
C MET A 1000 -5.28 -21.28 3.18
N ALA A 1001 -4.18 -20.66 3.59
CA ALA A 1001 -4.10 -20.01 4.89
C ALA A 1001 -5.15 -18.89 4.98
N GLY A 1002 -6.01 -18.97 6.00
CA GLY A 1002 -7.04 -17.96 6.25
C GLY A 1002 -8.40 -18.22 5.61
N GLU A 1003 -8.58 -19.29 4.83
CA GLU A 1003 -9.91 -19.66 4.32
C GLU A 1003 -10.70 -20.49 5.34
N ALA A 1004 -12.00 -20.21 5.43
CA ALA A 1004 -12.94 -21.06 6.15
C ALA A 1004 -13.40 -22.19 5.21
N TYR A 1005 -13.27 -23.43 5.68
CA TYR A 1005 -13.71 -24.61 4.94
C TYR A 1005 -15.00 -25.17 5.55
N PRO A 1006 -15.96 -25.61 4.73
CA PRO A 1006 -17.17 -26.25 5.23
C PRO A 1006 -16.83 -27.58 5.92
N ASP A 1007 -17.68 -28.03 6.84
CA ASP A 1007 -17.62 -29.35 7.44
C ASP A 1007 -18.91 -30.12 7.08
N PRO A 1008 -18.84 -31.20 6.27
CA PRO A 1008 -17.64 -31.84 5.74
C PRO A 1008 -16.94 -31.03 4.64
N VAL A 1009 -15.61 -31.19 4.53
CA VAL A 1009 -14.76 -30.56 3.52
C VAL A 1009 -14.45 -31.55 2.40
N ARG A 1010 -14.40 -31.09 1.15
CA ARG A 1010 -13.96 -31.91 0.02
C ARG A 1010 -12.43 -31.93 -0.07
N VAL A 1011 -11.85 -33.12 0.08
CA VAL A 1011 -10.41 -33.38 -0.05
C VAL A 1011 -10.14 -34.04 -1.39
N VAL A 1012 -9.10 -33.57 -2.09
CA VAL A 1012 -8.61 -34.13 -3.36
C VAL A 1012 -7.20 -34.69 -3.15
N THR A 1013 -6.94 -35.88 -3.67
CA THR A 1013 -5.64 -36.56 -3.62
C THR A 1013 -5.17 -36.95 -5.02
N VAL A 1014 -3.87 -36.83 -5.28
CA VAL A 1014 -3.21 -37.31 -6.50
C VAL A 1014 -2.22 -38.42 -6.12
N GLY A 1015 -2.47 -39.65 -6.56
CA GLY A 1015 -1.62 -40.81 -6.27
C GLY A 1015 -2.31 -41.89 -5.44
N SER A 1016 -2.61 -41.59 -4.17
CA SER A 1016 -3.24 -42.55 -3.26
C SER A 1016 -4.73 -42.25 -3.05
N PRO A 1017 -5.58 -43.29 -2.95
CA PRO A 1017 -6.99 -43.11 -2.60
C PRO A 1017 -7.13 -42.44 -1.23
N ILE A 1018 -8.06 -41.48 -1.12
CA ILE A 1018 -8.34 -40.78 0.14
C ILE A 1018 -8.68 -41.73 1.30
N GLU A 1019 -9.30 -42.88 1.02
CA GLU A 1019 -9.54 -43.92 2.02
C GLU A 1019 -8.26 -44.46 2.68
N GLU A 1020 -7.18 -44.62 1.92
CA GLU A 1020 -5.88 -45.07 2.46
C GLU A 1020 -5.23 -43.97 3.31
N VAL A 1021 -5.36 -42.71 2.84
CA VAL A 1021 -4.85 -41.54 3.55
C VAL A 1021 -5.51 -41.41 4.92
N LEU A 1022 -6.84 -41.53 4.98
CA LEU A 1022 -7.63 -41.44 6.21
C LEU A 1022 -7.40 -42.60 7.20
N GLN A 1023 -6.87 -43.74 6.75
CA GLN A 1023 -6.48 -44.83 7.66
C GLN A 1023 -5.21 -44.52 8.46
N SER A 1024 -4.37 -43.60 7.96
CA SER A 1024 -3.09 -43.25 8.60
C SER A 1024 -2.74 -41.78 8.38
N PRO A 1025 -3.60 -40.83 8.78
CA PRO A 1025 -3.49 -39.43 8.38
C PRO A 1025 -2.16 -38.79 8.79
N GLY A 1026 -1.57 -39.17 9.94
CA GLY A 1026 -0.28 -38.66 10.40
C GLY A 1026 0.97 -39.26 9.73
N ALA A 1027 0.86 -40.12 8.70
CA ALA A 1027 2.02 -40.76 8.10
C ALA A 1027 2.82 -39.80 7.21
N GLU A 1028 4.13 -39.73 7.41
CA GLU A 1028 5.02 -38.81 6.67
C GLU A 1028 5.00 -39.00 5.15
N LYS A 1029 4.68 -40.20 4.67
CA LYS A 1029 4.61 -40.53 3.23
C LYS A 1029 3.62 -39.66 2.45
N TRP A 1030 2.59 -39.12 3.10
CA TRP A 1030 1.58 -38.27 2.45
C TRP A 1030 2.12 -36.92 2.00
N ARG A 1031 3.19 -36.42 2.63
CA ARG A 1031 3.91 -35.20 2.21
C ARG A 1031 4.57 -35.33 0.83
N ALA A 1032 4.81 -36.55 0.37
CA ALA A 1032 5.38 -36.83 -0.95
C ALA A 1032 4.31 -36.90 -2.07
N GLN A 1033 3.06 -36.53 -1.77
CA GLN A 1033 1.96 -36.49 -2.72
C GLN A 1033 1.16 -35.19 -2.60
N SER A 1034 0.31 -34.92 -3.58
CA SER A 1034 -0.60 -33.77 -3.55
C SER A 1034 -1.89 -34.16 -2.86
N VAL A 1035 -2.16 -33.57 -1.69
CA VAL A 1035 -3.40 -33.74 -0.93
C VAL A 1035 -3.89 -32.35 -0.51
N GLU A 1036 -5.04 -31.92 -1.00
CA GLU A 1036 -5.51 -30.54 -0.81
C GLU A 1036 -7.03 -30.44 -0.60
N PHE A 1037 -7.48 -29.39 0.10
CA PHE A 1037 -8.89 -28.98 0.07
C PHE A 1037 -9.20 -28.34 -1.27
N CYS A 1038 -10.16 -28.90 -2.01
CA CYS A 1038 -10.53 -28.36 -3.31
C CYS A 1038 -11.96 -28.73 -3.72
N GLY A 1039 -12.72 -27.71 -4.12
CA GLY A 1039 -14.07 -27.83 -4.69
C GLY A 1039 -14.10 -27.87 -6.23
N GLY A 1040 -12.95 -27.89 -6.90
CA GLY A 1040 -12.82 -27.84 -8.35
C GLY A 1040 -13.12 -29.14 -9.09
N THR A 1041 -13.20 -29.06 -10.42
CA THR A 1041 -13.29 -30.23 -11.29
C THR A 1041 -11.89 -30.76 -11.62
N HIS A 1042 -11.74 -32.08 -11.59
CA HIS A 1042 -10.46 -32.76 -11.80
C HIS A 1042 -10.58 -33.85 -12.86
N ILE A 1043 -9.45 -34.16 -13.50
CA ILE A 1043 -9.26 -35.36 -14.33
C ILE A 1043 -9.26 -36.60 -13.44
N ALA A 1044 -9.54 -37.78 -14.01
CA ALA A 1044 -9.53 -39.03 -13.24
C ALA A 1044 -8.11 -39.57 -13.04
N THR A 1045 -7.23 -39.33 -14.01
CA THR A 1045 -5.82 -39.76 -13.98
C THR A 1045 -4.90 -38.67 -14.49
N THR A 1046 -3.69 -38.56 -13.94
CA THR A 1046 -2.73 -37.51 -14.33
C THR A 1046 -2.27 -37.59 -15.78
N SER A 1047 -2.37 -38.76 -16.42
CA SER A 1047 -2.01 -38.96 -17.83
C SER A 1047 -2.94 -38.21 -18.80
N GLU A 1048 -4.16 -37.84 -18.37
CA GLU A 1048 -5.08 -37.03 -19.16
C GLU A 1048 -4.52 -35.61 -19.44
N ALA A 1049 -3.59 -35.12 -18.62
CA ALA A 1049 -2.89 -33.86 -18.88
C ALA A 1049 -1.96 -33.93 -20.11
N LYS A 1050 -1.54 -35.13 -20.52
CA LYS A 1050 -0.62 -35.45 -21.62
C LYS A 1050 0.79 -34.85 -21.46
N HIS A 1051 0.89 -33.53 -21.47
CA HIS A 1051 2.12 -32.76 -21.32
C HIS A 1051 1.91 -31.64 -20.31
N PHE A 1052 2.98 -31.23 -19.65
CA PHE A 1052 3.03 -30.06 -18.78
C PHE A 1052 4.27 -29.23 -19.11
N VAL A 1053 4.09 -27.92 -19.26
CA VAL A 1053 5.21 -26.98 -19.46
C VAL A 1053 5.01 -25.70 -18.65
N LEU A 1054 6.09 -25.21 -18.06
CA LEU A 1054 6.18 -23.88 -17.49
C LEU A 1054 6.40 -22.88 -18.63
N LEU A 1055 5.54 -21.88 -18.75
CA LEU A 1055 5.60 -20.87 -19.81
C LEU A 1055 6.36 -19.61 -19.39
N GLU A 1056 6.18 -19.19 -18.14
CA GLU A 1056 6.79 -17.96 -17.61
C GLU A 1056 6.90 -18.03 -16.08
N GLU A 1057 7.96 -17.44 -15.54
CA GLU A 1057 8.12 -17.13 -14.11
C GLU A 1057 8.42 -15.63 -13.98
N LYS A 1058 7.69 -14.92 -13.10
CA LYS A 1058 8.00 -13.53 -12.77
C LYS A 1058 7.60 -13.13 -11.35
N GLY A 1059 8.31 -12.15 -10.79
CA GLY A 1059 7.89 -11.47 -9.57
C GLY A 1059 6.72 -10.52 -9.84
N ILE A 1060 5.68 -10.58 -8.99
CA ILE A 1060 4.56 -9.62 -9.02
C ILE A 1060 4.80 -8.50 -8.00
N ALA A 1061 5.19 -8.91 -6.79
CA ALA A 1061 5.44 -8.05 -5.65
C ALA A 1061 6.61 -8.64 -4.87
N LYS A 1062 7.14 -7.88 -3.92
CA LYS A 1062 8.21 -8.38 -3.05
C LYS A 1062 7.70 -9.62 -2.30
N GLY A 1063 8.45 -10.72 -2.39
CA GLY A 1063 8.09 -12.00 -1.75
C GLY A 1063 6.97 -12.79 -2.44
N VAL A 1064 6.41 -12.31 -3.57
CA VAL A 1064 5.34 -13.02 -4.30
C VAL A 1064 5.71 -13.22 -5.76
N ARG A 1065 5.66 -14.47 -6.21
CA ARG A 1065 6.04 -14.89 -7.56
C ARG A 1065 4.89 -15.56 -8.27
N ARG A 1066 4.90 -15.46 -9.60
CA ARG A 1066 3.86 -15.96 -10.51
C ARG A 1066 4.49 -16.89 -11.50
N ILE A 1067 3.92 -18.09 -11.59
CA ILE A 1067 4.21 -19.05 -12.65
C ILE A 1067 2.99 -19.14 -13.57
N PHE A 1068 3.24 -19.10 -14.88
CA PHE A 1068 2.29 -19.56 -15.88
C PHE A 1068 2.73 -20.92 -16.38
N ALA A 1069 1.79 -21.85 -16.52
CA ALA A 1069 2.03 -23.17 -17.10
C ALA A 1069 0.86 -23.56 -18.00
N ALA A 1070 1.03 -24.60 -18.80
CA ALA A 1070 -0.02 -25.15 -19.65
C ALA A 1070 0.07 -26.67 -19.71
N THR A 1071 -1.06 -27.29 -20.07
CA THR A 1071 -1.17 -28.73 -20.32
C THR A 1071 -1.71 -29.04 -21.71
N GLY A 1072 -1.76 -30.32 -22.07
CA GLY A 1072 -2.41 -30.80 -23.29
C GLY A 1072 -1.83 -30.20 -24.57
N ALA A 1073 -2.71 -29.81 -25.50
CA ALA A 1073 -2.33 -29.34 -26.83
C ALA A 1073 -1.52 -28.03 -26.81
N VAL A 1074 -1.76 -27.14 -25.84
CA VAL A 1074 -1.00 -25.89 -25.71
C VAL A 1074 0.44 -26.19 -25.29
N ALA A 1075 0.63 -27.11 -24.34
CA ALA A 1075 1.95 -27.56 -23.92
C ALA A 1075 2.70 -28.27 -25.07
N GLU A 1076 2.02 -29.15 -25.80
CA GLU A 1076 2.57 -29.85 -26.97
C GLU A 1076 3.05 -28.85 -28.04
N THR A 1077 2.20 -27.87 -28.39
CA THR A 1077 2.55 -26.82 -29.36
C THR A 1077 3.77 -26.00 -28.91
N ALA A 1078 3.84 -25.66 -27.62
CA ALA A 1078 4.98 -24.91 -27.08
C ALA A 1078 6.29 -25.72 -27.16
N LEU A 1079 6.24 -27.02 -26.90
CA LEU A 1079 7.40 -27.92 -27.04
C LEU A 1079 7.85 -28.05 -28.50
N GLU A 1080 6.92 -28.21 -29.44
CA GLU A 1080 7.22 -28.29 -30.87
C GLU A 1080 7.88 -27.01 -31.39
N GLU A 1081 7.34 -25.83 -31.02
CA GLU A 1081 7.93 -24.54 -31.39
C GLU A 1081 9.31 -24.34 -30.75
N ALA A 1082 9.52 -24.78 -29.51
CA ALA A 1082 10.84 -24.75 -28.87
C ALA A 1082 11.87 -25.60 -29.63
N GLN A 1083 11.51 -26.82 -30.02
CA GLN A 1083 12.37 -27.69 -30.83
C GLN A 1083 12.68 -27.07 -32.20
N ARG A 1084 11.69 -26.40 -32.82
CA ARG A 1084 11.88 -25.70 -34.10
C ARG A 1084 12.86 -24.53 -33.99
N VAL A 1085 12.74 -23.73 -32.93
CA VAL A 1085 13.67 -22.61 -32.67
C VAL A 1085 15.06 -23.14 -32.33
N GLU A 1086 15.15 -24.20 -31.54
CA GLU A 1086 16.43 -24.84 -31.19
C GLU A 1086 17.15 -25.40 -32.42
N LYS A 1087 16.44 -26.07 -33.32
CA LYS A 1087 17.01 -26.55 -34.59
C LYS A 1087 17.62 -25.40 -35.41
N ARG A 1088 16.91 -24.28 -35.52
CA ARG A 1088 17.42 -23.08 -36.21
C ARG A 1088 18.61 -22.46 -35.49
N MET A 1089 18.63 -22.48 -34.16
CA MET A 1089 19.79 -22.04 -33.36
C MET A 1089 21.02 -22.91 -33.68
N ASN A 1090 20.87 -24.24 -33.71
CA ASN A 1090 21.95 -25.18 -34.03
C ASN A 1090 22.49 -24.97 -35.46
N GLU A 1091 21.61 -24.70 -36.42
CA GLU A 1091 21.98 -24.37 -37.81
C GLU A 1091 22.78 -23.05 -37.90
N LEU A 1092 22.43 -22.04 -37.09
CA LEU A 1092 23.18 -20.77 -37.03
C LEU A 1092 24.52 -20.87 -36.30
N GLU A 1093 24.60 -21.69 -35.25
CA GLU A 1093 25.86 -21.95 -34.55
C GLU A 1093 26.87 -22.72 -35.43
N SER A 1094 26.37 -23.56 -36.34
CA SER A 1094 27.20 -24.35 -37.26
C SER A 1094 27.54 -23.64 -38.58
N SER A 1095 26.95 -22.48 -38.86
CA SER A 1095 27.15 -21.71 -40.11
C SER A 1095 27.72 -20.31 -39.85
N SER A 1096 27.92 -19.52 -40.92
CA SER A 1096 28.32 -18.12 -40.76
C SER A 1096 27.16 -17.31 -40.21
N VAL A 1097 27.29 -16.86 -38.96
CA VAL A 1097 26.33 -15.97 -38.29
C VAL A 1097 26.01 -14.73 -39.13
N GLU A 1098 24.82 -14.71 -39.72
CA GLU A 1098 24.26 -13.55 -40.43
C GLU A 1098 23.38 -12.71 -39.50
N GLU A 1099 23.39 -11.39 -39.71
CA GLU A 1099 22.69 -10.43 -38.84
C GLU A 1099 21.16 -10.56 -38.95
N ASP A 1100 20.64 -10.74 -40.16
CA ASP A 1100 19.21 -10.89 -40.41
C ASP A 1100 18.63 -12.16 -39.77
N ALA A 1101 19.39 -13.26 -39.79
CA ALA A 1101 18.97 -14.51 -39.19
C ALA A 1101 18.93 -14.44 -37.65
N LEU A 1102 19.85 -13.70 -37.02
CA LEU A 1102 19.81 -13.42 -35.58
C LEU A 1102 18.63 -12.52 -35.20
N MET A 1103 18.26 -11.55 -36.04
CA MET A 1103 17.08 -10.70 -35.80
C MET A 1103 15.79 -11.51 -35.92
N ALA A 1104 15.69 -12.40 -36.91
CA ALA A 1104 14.56 -13.31 -37.04
C ALA A 1104 14.42 -14.22 -35.81
N LEU A 1105 15.52 -14.81 -35.33
CA LEU A 1105 15.48 -15.72 -34.17
C LEU A 1105 15.17 -14.99 -32.86
N GLN A 1106 15.60 -13.74 -32.71
CA GLN A 1106 15.15 -12.88 -31.61
C GLN A 1106 13.64 -12.64 -31.66
N LYS A 1107 13.11 -12.31 -32.84
CA LYS A 1107 11.67 -12.08 -33.02
C LYS A 1107 10.87 -13.31 -32.63
N ASP A 1108 11.31 -14.49 -33.07
CA ASP A 1108 10.67 -15.76 -32.74
C ASP A 1108 10.66 -16.01 -31.21
N LEU A 1109 11.80 -15.81 -30.53
CA LEU A 1109 11.88 -15.94 -29.07
C LEU A 1109 10.98 -14.96 -28.31
N ASP A 1110 10.70 -13.78 -28.88
CA ASP A 1110 9.87 -12.77 -28.24
C ASP A 1110 8.38 -12.94 -28.53
N SER A 1111 8.00 -13.44 -29.72
CA SER A 1111 6.59 -13.59 -30.11
C SER A 1111 5.99 -14.98 -29.86
N LEU A 1112 6.79 -16.05 -29.85
CA LEU A 1112 6.28 -17.41 -29.66
C LEU A 1112 6.08 -17.73 -28.17
N VAL A 1113 5.07 -18.56 -27.91
CA VAL A 1113 4.85 -19.20 -26.61
C VAL A 1113 5.76 -20.41 -26.53
N LEU A 1114 6.80 -20.31 -25.70
CA LEU A 1114 7.84 -21.33 -25.54
C LEU A 1114 7.97 -21.68 -24.06
N PRO A 1115 8.37 -22.92 -23.71
CA PRO A 1115 8.64 -23.28 -22.33
C PRO A 1115 9.79 -22.43 -21.75
N ALA A 1116 9.64 -22.00 -20.50
CA ALA A 1116 10.47 -21.00 -19.84
C ALA A 1116 11.94 -21.43 -19.78
N VAL A 1117 12.20 -22.72 -19.50
CA VAL A 1117 13.54 -23.28 -19.37
C VAL A 1117 14.30 -23.26 -20.71
N PRO A 1118 13.81 -23.90 -21.79
CA PRO A 1118 14.39 -23.77 -23.14
C PRO A 1118 14.52 -22.32 -23.60
N LYS A 1119 13.51 -21.47 -23.36
CA LYS A 1119 13.53 -20.06 -23.77
C LYS A 1119 14.69 -19.29 -23.12
N SER A 1120 14.96 -19.53 -21.83
CA SER A 1120 16.10 -18.93 -21.14
C SER A 1120 17.43 -19.38 -21.75
N GLN A 1121 17.60 -20.70 -21.96
CA GLN A 1121 18.82 -21.27 -22.54
C GLN A 1121 19.07 -20.75 -23.97
N LEU A 1122 18.03 -20.65 -24.79
CA LEU A 1122 18.12 -20.11 -26.15
C LEU A 1122 18.47 -18.61 -26.16
N ARG A 1123 17.96 -17.82 -25.20
CA ARG A 1123 18.33 -16.39 -25.06
C ARG A 1123 19.81 -16.21 -24.71
N ASP A 1124 20.34 -17.04 -23.83
CA ASP A 1124 21.77 -16.98 -23.47
C ASP A 1124 22.66 -17.31 -24.67
N ARG A 1125 22.33 -18.36 -25.42
CA ARG A 1125 23.01 -18.74 -26.67
C ARG A 1125 22.95 -17.64 -27.72
N LEU A 1126 21.78 -17.02 -27.92
CA LEU A 1126 21.61 -15.88 -28.82
C LEU A 1126 22.50 -14.69 -28.42
N GLY A 1127 22.61 -14.43 -27.12
CA GLY A 1127 23.48 -13.40 -26.56
C GLY A 1127 24.95 -13.64 -26.89
N GLU A 1128 25.42 -14.88 -26.83
CA GLU A 1128 26.80 -15.24 -27.18
C GLU A 1128 27.07 -15.11 -28.68
N LEU A 1129 26.16 -15.57 -29.54
CA LEU A 1129 26.25 -15.39 -30.99
C LEU A 1129 26.35 -13.90 -31.38
N ARG A 1130 25.57 -13.03 -30.73
CA ARG A 1130 25.67 -11.57 -30.93
C ARG A 1130 27.03 -11.01 -30.53
N LYS A 1131 27.63 -11.48 -29.43
CA LYS A 1131 28.99 -11.07 -29.03
C LYS A 1131 30.02 -11.51 -30.07
N GLN A 1132 29.88 -12.72 -30.62
CA GLN A 1132 30.75 -13.22 -31.69
C GLN A 1132 30.65 -12.38 -32.97
N LEU A 1133 29.43 -12.01 -33.37
CA LEU A 1133 29.20 -11.13 -34.52
C LEU A 1133 29.85 -9.75 -34.32
N LYS A 1134 29.64 -9.11 -33.16
CA LYS A 1134 30.28 -7.82 -32.81
C LYS A 1134 31.81 -7.91 -32.81
N LYS A 1135 32.39 -9.03 -32.33
CA LYS A 1135 33.84 -9.29 -32.40
C LYS A 1135 34.33 -9.42 -33.84
N LYS A 1136 33.60 -10.13 -34.72
CA LYS A 1136 33.92 -10.24 -36.16
C LYS A 1136 33.83 -8.89 -36.87
N GLN A 1137 32.79 -8.09 -36.60
CA GLN A 1137 32.64 -6.73 -37.13
C GLN A 1137 33.74 -5.77 -36.65
N LYS A 1138 34.13 -5.82 -35.36
CA LYS A 1138 35.28 -5.06 -34.82
C LYS A 1138 36.61 -5.49 -35.43
N LYS A 1139 36.79 -6.77 -35.76
CA LYS A 1139 37.98 -7.27 -36.48
C LYS A 1139 38.00 -6.80 -37.95
N LYS A 1140 36.85 -6.76 -38.63
CA LYS A 1140 36.73 -6.17 -39.99
C LYS A 1140 36.97 -4.65 -40.01
N LYS A 1141 36.55 -3.91 -38.98
CA LYS A 1141 36.84 -2.47 -38.82
C LYS A 1141 38.29 -2.15 -38.40
N LYS A 1142 39.10 -3.15 -38.05
CA LYS A 1142 40.55 -3.03 -37.75
C LYS A 1142 41.45 -3.31 -38.97
N GLY A 1143 40.94 -3.11 -40.19
CA GLY A 1143 41.79 -2.94 -41.37
C GLY A 1143 42.55 -1.61 -41.24
N LYS A 1144 43.86 -1.69 -40.98
CA LYS A 1144 44.79 -0.57 -40.76
C LYS A 1144 44.97 0.28 -42.02
N VAL A 1145 44.95 1.60 -41.89
CA VAL A 1145 45.75 2.52 -42.73
C VAL A 1145 47.22 2.31 -42.36
N SER A 1146 48.13 2.31 -43.33
CA SER A 1146 49.53 1.90 -43.13
C SER A 1146 50.34 2.98 -42.38
N LYS A 1147 51.38 2.59 -41.63
CA LYS A 1147 52.33 3.53 -40.99
C LYS A 1147 53.04 4.42 -42.03
N GLU A 1148 53.09 3.98 -43.28
CA GLU A 1148 53.70 4.70 -44.40
C GLU A 1148 52.87 5.93 -44.82
N GLU A 1149 51.53 5.83 -44.83
CA GLU A 1149 50.63 6.95 -45.15
C GLU A 1149 50.68 8.07 -44.09
N GLN A 1150 50.90 7.71 -42.82
CA GLN A 1150 51.08 8.69 -41.72
C GLN A 1150 52.39 9.48 -41.83
N ALA A 1151 53.49 8.83 -42.20
CA ALA A 1151 54.79 9.48 -42.38
C ALA A 1151 54.79 10.44 -43.60
N ALA A 1152 54.06 10.08 -44.66
CA ALA A 1152 53.91 10.91 -45.85
C ALA A 1152 53.18 12.23 -45.55
N ALA A 1153 52.03 12.17 -44.86
CA ALA A 1153 51.24 13.37 -44.52
C ALA A 1153 52.00 14.34 -43.58
N LEU A 1154 52.79 13.82 -42.63
CA LEU A 1154 53.64 14.65 -41.76
C LEU A 1154 54.78 15.32 -42.53
N THR A 1155 55.36 14.62 -43.51
CA THR A 1155 56.43 15.17 -44.37
C THR A 1155 55.89 16.31 -45.22
N GLU A 1156 54.73 16.11 -45.86
CA GLU A 1156 54.09 17.12 -46.69
C GLU A 1156 53.67 18.37 -45.89
N LEU A 1157 53.23 18.19 -44.64
CA LEU A 1157 52.92 19.31 -43.75
C LEU A 1157 54.18 20.11 -43.37
N LYS A 1158 55.30 19.44 -43.06
CA LYS A 1158 56.57 20.09 -42.73
C LYS A 1158 57.15 20.87 -43.92
N GLU A 1159 57.04 20.33 -45.13
CA GLU A 1159 57.46 21.01 -46.36
C GLU A 1159 56.63 22.28 -46.61
N ALA A 1160 55.30 22.19 -46.49
CA ALA A 1160 54.41 23.36 -46.64
C ALA A 1160 54.69 24.45 -45.59
N VAL A 1161 55.01 24.06 -44.35
CA VAL A 1161 55.41 24.99 -43.29
C VAL A 1161 56.76 25.65 -43.62
N ALA A 1162 57.75 24.90 -44.12
CA ALA A 1162 59.04 25.45 -44.51
C ALA A 1162 58.92 26.42 -45.70
N GLU A 1163 58.07 26.10 -46.68
CA GLU A 1163 57.77 26.98 -47.81
C GLU A 1163 57.11 28.28 -47.33
N ALA A 1164 56.09 28.20 -46.47
CA ALA A 1164 55.43 29.37 -45.90
C ALA A 1164 56.41 30.29 -45.15
N LYS A 1165 57.36 29.70 -44.40
CA LYS A 1165 58.45 30.44 -43.74
C LYS A 1165 59.37 31.14 -44.75
N SER A 1166 59.75 30.47 -45.84
CA SER A 1166 60.62 31.07 -46.88
C SER A 1166 59.98 32.29 -47.56
N LEU A 1167 58.66 32.34 -47.59
CA LEU A 1167 57.85 33.46 -48.09
C LEU A 1167 57.58 34.53 -47.03
N GLY A 1168 58.17 34.42 -45.83
CA GLY A 1168 58.01 35.36 -44.73
C GLY A 1168 56.66 35.31 -44.02
N LYS A 1169 55.87 34.23 -44.18
CA LYS A 1169 54.56 34.08 -43.54
C LYS A 1169 54.68 33.51 -42.13
N ASN A 1170 53.86 34.00 -41.20
CA ASN A 1170 53.75 33.50 -39.83
C ASN A 1170 52.64 32.44 -39.65
N PHE A 1171 52.08 31.91 -40.75
CA PHE A 1171 51.08 30.86 -40.72
C PHE A 1171 51.12 29.96 -41.97
N CYS A 1172 50.54 28.75 -41.86
CA CYS A 1172 50.38 27.79 -42.94
C CYS A 1172 48.99 27.13 -42.88
N VAL A 1173 48.26 27.08 -44.00
CA VAL A 1173 46.99 26.35 -44.14
C VAL A 1173 47.16 25.27 -45.21
N LYS A 1174 47.12 24.00 -44.78
CA LYS A 1174 47.28 22.84 -45.65
C LYS A 1174 45.96 22.07 -45.77
N THR A 1175 45.66 21.63 -46.97
CA THR A 1175 44.43 20.88 -47.30
C THR A 1175 44.77 19.46 -47.74
N PHE A 1176 44.01 18.48 -47.29
CA PHE A 1176 44.07 17.09 -47.73
C PHE A 1176 42.70 16.65 -48.28
N GLN A 1177 42.70 15.93 -49.41
CA GLN A 1177 41.50 15.38 -50.04
C GLN A 1177 41.60 13.85 -50.14
N GLY A 1178 40.54 13.15 -49.72
CA GLY A 1178 40.39 11.71 -49.90
C GLY A 1178 40.40 10.90 -48.61
N ALA A 1179 39.86 9.67 -48.67
CA ALA A 1179 39.65 8.78 -47.52
C ALA A 1179 40.94 8.16 -46.92
N GLY A 1180 42.12 8.55 -47.41
CA GLY A 1180 43.41 7.94 -47.05
C GLY A 1180 44.05 8.48 -45.76
N VAL A 1181 43.59 9.63 -45.25
CA VAL A 1181 44.17 10.25 -44.05
C VAL A 1181 43.08 10.43 -42.99
N ASP A 1182 43.16 9.66 -41.90
CA ASP A 1182 42.22 9.80 -40.79
C ASP A 1182 42.51 11.06 -39.95
N GLY A 1183 41.47 11.71 -39.43
CA GLY A 1183 41.59 12.94 -38.63
C GLY A 1183 42.41 12.76 -37.35
N LYS A 1184 42.60 11.53 -36.88
CA LYS A 1184 43.44 11.20 -35.72
C LYS A 1184 44.93 11.35 -36.05
N SER A 1185 45.35 10.87 -37.21
CA SER A 1185 46.74 10.95 -37.67
C SER A 1185 47.16 12.41 -37.96
N LEU A 1186 46.25 13.21 -38.54
CA LEU A 1186 46.48 14.64 -38.75
C LEU A 1186 46.56 15.43 -37.44
N ARG A 1187 45.78 15.01 -36.43
CA ARG A 1187 45.84 15.59 -35.09
C ARG A 1187 47.18 15.32 -34.41
N GLU A 1188 47.66 14.09 -34.46
CA GLU A 1188 48.97 13.72 -33.90
C GLU A 1188 50.11 14.43 -34.65
N ALA A 1189 50.01 14.59 -35.97
CA ALA A 1189 50.96 15.36 -36.78
C ALA A 1189 50.99 16.86 -36.46
N ALA A 1190 49.82 17.49 -36.27
CA ALA A 1190 49.70 18.90 -35.94
C ALA A 1190 50.16 19.21 -34.49
N GLN A 1191 50.00 18.27 -33.56
CA GLN A 1191 50.44 18.43 -32.17
C GLN A 1191 51.92 18.06 -31.96
N GLY A 1192 52.45 17.10 -32.72
CA GLY A 1192 53.82 16.59 -32.58
C GLY A 1192 54.87 17.32 -33.43
N GLY A 1193 54.45 18.15 -34.38
CA GLY A 1193 55.35 19.07 -35.08
C GLY A 1193 55.54 20.32 -34.22
N GLU A 1194 56.67 20.47 -33.56
CA GLU A 1194 57.06 21.74 -32.94
C GLU A 1194 57.22 22.78 -34.07
N PHE A 1195 56.14 23.52 -34.37
CA PHE A 1195 56.12 24.52 -35.43
C PHE A 1195 56.23 25.93 -34.83
N ASP A 1196 57.20 26.72 -35.31
CA ASP A 1196 57.38 28.11 -34.86
C ASP A 1196 56.40 29.10 -35.54
N ILE A 1197 55.49 28.61 -36.38
CA ILE A 1197 54.42 29.40 -37.03
C ILE A 1197 53.07 28.72 -36.82
N ALA A 1198 51.95 29.45 -36.96
CA ALA A 1198 50.61 28.89 -36.80
C ALA A 1198 50.25 27.93 -37.95
N VAL A 1199 49.76 26.74 -37.66
CA VAL A 1199 49.44 25.71 -38.67
C VAL A 1199 47.98 25.29 -38.57
N MET A 1200 47.27 25.33 -39.69
CA MET A 1200 45.94 24.75 -39.84
C MET A 1200 45.94 23.64 -40.89
N VAL A 1201 45.29 22.53 -40.56
CA VAL A 1201 45.05 21.40 -41.45
C VAL A 1201 43.55 21.25 -41.66
N LEU A 1202 43.15 21.24 -42.92
CA LEU A 1202 41.78 20.94 -43.35
C LEU A 1202 41.77 19.62 -44.12
N ASN A 1203 40.89 18.70 -43.74
CA ASN A 1203 40.78 17.38 -44.34
C ASN A 1203 39.35 17.10 -44.77
N GLN A 1204 39.15 16.70 -46.02
CA GLN A 1204 37.85 16.28 -46.53
C GLN A 1204 37.87 14.76 -46.77
N PRO A 1205 37.56 13.93 -45.75
CA PRO A 1205 37.63 12.47 -45.87
C PRO A 1205 36.54 11.89 -46.78
N SER A 1206 35.47 12.64 -47.03
CA SER A 1206 34.40 12.31 -47.99
C SER A 1206 33.77 13.59 -48.52
N PRO A 1207 33.09 13.58 -49.68
CA PRO A 1207 32.47 14.79 -50.25
C PRO A 1207 31.56 15.55 -49.28
N LYS A 1208 30.93 14.84 -48.32
CA LYS A 1208 29.96 15.41 -47.36
C LYS A 1208 30.53 15.71 -45.96
N ALA A 1209 31.84 15.61 -45.74
CA ALA A 1209 32.42 15.84 -44.41
C ALA A 1209 33.75 16.59 -44.49
N LEU A 1210 33.92 17.61 -43.64
CA LEU A 1210 35.15 18.39 -43.51
C LEU A 1210 35.61 18.40 -42.05
N GLU A 1211 36.89 18.18 -41.83
CA GLU A 1211 37.56 18.24 -40.53
C GLU A 1211 38.60 19.37 -40.54
N CYS A 1212 38.72 20.09 -39.43
CA CYS A 1212 39.65 21.20 -39.26
C CYS A 1212 40.42 21.07 -37.95
N LEU A 1213 41.74 21.26 -38.01
CA LEU A 1213 42.65 21.20 -36.88
C LEU A 1213 43.59 22.40 -36.96
N ALA A 1214 43.80 23.11 -35.85
CA ALA A 1214 44.75 24.21 -35.78
C ALA A 1214 45.67 24.08 -34.55
N ALA A 1215 46.95 24.35 -34.77
CA ALA A 1215 47.98 24.45 -33.75
C ALA A 1215 48.70 25.79 -33.88
N VAL A 1216 48.78 26.57 -32.79
CA VAL A 1216 49.38 27.90 -32.78
C VAL A 1216 50.47 27.96 -31.69
N PRO A 1217 51.72 28.33 -32.05
CA PRO A 1217 52.81 28.44 -31.07
C PRO A 1217 52.57 29.60 -30.10
N GLU A 1218 53.09 29.48 -28.89
CA GLU A 1218 52.85 30.40 -27.76
C GLU A 1218 53.01 31.88 -28.11
N ALA A 1219 54.06 32.22 -28.89
CA ALA A 1219 54.33 33.59 -29.34
C ALA A 1219 53.23 34.23 -30.20
N LEU A 1220 52.35 33.43 -30.83
CA LEU A 1220 51.27 33.89 -31.71
C LEU A 1220 49.88 33.72 -31.08
N GLN A 1221 49.77 33.10 -29.90
CA GLN A 1221 48.47 32.76 -29.29
C GLN A 1221 47.67 33.98 -28.84
N SER A 1222 48.35 35.08 -28.45
CA SER A 1222 47.69 36.34 -28.07
C SER A 1222 47.06 37.08 -29.25
N GLU A 1223 47.59 36.90 -30.47
CA GLU A 1223 47.10 37.54 -31.69
C GLU A 1223 46.18 36.61 -32.51
N LYS A 1224 46.46 35.30 -32.54
CA LYS A 1224 45.79 34.30 -33.40
C LYS A 1224 45.42 33.03 -32.64
N ALA A 1225 44.52 33.11 -31.67
CA ALA A 1225 44.06 31.94 -30.90
C ALA A 1225 43.46 30.84 -31.79
N ALA A 1226 43.94 29.59 -31.63
CA ALA A 1226 43.55 28.44 -32.47
C ALA A 1226 42.03 28.23 -32.52
N GLY A 1227 41.33 28.37 -31.38
CA GLY A 1227 39.87 28.25 -31.29
C GLY A 1227 39.11 29.22 -32.19
N LYS A 1228 39.53 30.50 -32.24
CA LYS A 1228 38.90 31.51 -33.10
C LYS A 1228 39.20 31.25 -34.57
N TRP A 1229 40.41 30.80 -34.88
CA TRP A 1229 40.83 30.49 -36.24
C TRP A 1229 40.03 29.32 -36.84
N VAL A 1230 39.83 28.24 -36.07
CA VAL A 1230 38.98 27.10 -36.48
C VAL A 1230 37.51 27.50 -36.66
N GLN A 1231 36.99 28.35 -35.78
CA GLN A 1231 35.62 28.86 -35.91
C GLN A 1231 35.44 29.68 -37.20
N ALA A 1232 36.40 30.56 -37.53
CA ALA A 1232 36.36 31.35 -38.75
C ALA A 1232 36.41 30.47 -40.01
N ALA A 1233 37.26 29.44 -40.01
CA ALA A 1233 37.39 28.51 -41.14
C ALA A 1233 36.13 27.67 -41.37
N LEU A 1234 35.44 27.25 -40.31
CA LEU A 1234 34.28 26.35 -40.40
C LEU A 1234 32.94 27.08 -40.52
N ALA A 1235 32.82 28.32 -40.07
CA ALA A 1235 31.57 29.08 -40.11
C ALA A 1235 31.05 29.28 -41.55
N THR A 1236 31.96 29.42 -42.52
CA THR A 1236 31.61 29.61 -43.94
C THR A 1236 31.01 28.38 -44.61
N VAL A 1237 31.14 27.20 -43.97
CA VAL A 1237 30.65 25.91 -44.47
C VAL A 1237 29.68 25.23 -43.50
N GLY A 1238 29.10 25.99 -42.56
CA GLY A 1238 28.13 25.49 -41.59
C GLY A 1238 28.69 24.54 -40.53
N GLY A 1239 30.01 24.52 -40.34
CA GLY A 1239 30.69 23.71 -39.34
C GLY A 1239 30.80 24.37 -37.98
N LYS A 1240 31.09 23.56 -36.95
CA LYS A 1240 31.39 24.05 -35.59
C LYS A 1240 32.72 23.50 -35.10
N GLY A 1241 33.47 24.32 -34.38
CA GLY A 1241 34.75 23.95 -33.80
C GLY A 1241 35.11 24.80 -32.58
N GLY A 1242 36.06 24.33 -31.79
CA GLY A 1242 36.49 24.97 -30.56
C GLY A 1242 37.75 24.34 -29.97
N GLY A 1243 38.39 25.06 -29.05
CA GLY A 1243 39.61 24.61 -28.38
C GLY A 1243 40.31 25.74 -27.63
N GLN A 1244 41.47 25.42 -27.06
CA GLN A 1244 42.31 26.36 -26.32
C GLN A 1244 43.12 27.24 -27.29
N ALA A 1245 43.82 28.25 -26.76
CA ALA A 1245 44.59 29.20 -27.58
C ALA A 1245 45.70 28.51 -28.39
N ALA A 1246 46.32 27.46 -27.84
CA ALA A 1246 47.37 26.67 -28.48
C ALA A 1246 46.85 25.67 -29.51
N PHE A 1247 45.66 25.09 -29.29
CA PHE A 1247 45.16 24.00 -30.12
C PHE A 1247 43.64 23.96 -30.16
N ALA A 1248 43.08 23.77 -31.35
CA ALA A 1248 41.64 23.64 -31.56
C ALA A 1248 41.29 22.69 -32.70
N GLN A 1249 40.06 22.18 -32.64
CA GLN A 1249 39.54 21.25 -33.64
C GLN A 1249 38.05 21.50 -33.91
N GLY A 1250 37.59 21.09 -35.09
CA GLY A 1250 36.18 21.18 -35.46
C GLY A 1250 35.84 20.37 -36.70
N ALA A 1251 34.56 20.29 -37.01
CA ALA A 1251 34.07 19.58 -38.18
C ALA A 1251 32.78 20.19 -38.75
N ALA A 1252 32.53 19.91 -40.03
CA ALA A 1252 31.29 20.21 -40.74
C ALA A 1252 30.77 18.93 -41.41
N LYS A 1253 29.46 18.66 -41.30
CA LYS A 1253 28.78 17.51 -41.94
C LYS A 1253 27.74 18.03 -42.93
N GLY A 1254 27.54 17.29 -44.02
CA GLY A 1254 26.60 17.66 -45.08
C GLY A 1254 27.09 18.82 -45.96
N VAL A 1255 28.41 18.96 -46.11
CA VAL A 1255 29.02 20.05 -46.88
C VAL A 1255 29.04 19.77 -48.38
N GLU A 1256 29.08 20.83 -49.18
CA GLU A 1256 29.25 20.78 -50.64
C GLU A 1256 30.69 20.41 -51.05
N GLU A 1257 30.88 19.99 -52.29
CA GLU A 1257 32.18 19.51 -52.79
C GLU A 1257 33.28 20.57 -52.75
N GLU A 1258 32.93 21.86 -52.88
CA GLU A 1258 33.88 22.99 -52.79
C GLU A 1258 34.22 23.44 -51.35
N ALA A 1259 33.61 22.83 -50.32
CA ALA A 1259 33.72 23.29 -48.95
C ALA A 1259 35.16 23.34 -48.42
N LEU A 1260 36.05 22.45 -48.88
CA LEU A 1260 37.46 22.48 -48.48
C LEU A 1260 38.18 23.74 -48.98
N GLN A 1261 37.89 24.21 -50.19
CA GLN A 1261 38.50 25.42 -50.74
C GLN A 1261 37.96 26.67 -50.02
N VAL A 1262 36.64 26.73 -49.81
CA VAL A 1262 35.98 27.84 -49.11
C VAL A 1262 36.48 27.98 -47.67
N ALA A 1263 36.62 26.86 -46.95
CA ALA A 1263 37.17 26.87 -45.59
C ALA A 1263 38.65 27.26 -45.56
N ALA A 1264 39.45 26.81 -46.55
CA ALA A 1264 40.87 27.15 -46.64
C ALA A 1264 41.10 28.64 -46.96
N GLU A 1265 40.27 29.25 -47.79
CA GLU A 1265 40.31 30.69 -48.06
C GLU A 1265 39.89 31.51 -46.84
N ALA A 1266 38.79 31.11 -46.17
CA ALA A 1266 38.36 31.74 -44.93
C ALA A 1266 39.45 31.68 -43.84
N ALA A 1267 40.14 30.55 -43.72
CA ALA A 1267 41.27 30.38 -42.81
C ALA A 1267 42.47 31.27 -43.16
N ARG A 1268 42.74 31.54 -44.44
CA ARG A 1268 43.86 32.41 -44.85
C ARG A 1268 43.55 33.90 -44.69
N ASN A 1269 42.27 34.27 -44.81
CA ASN A 1269 41.82 35.65 -44.68
C ASN A 1269 41.73 36.14 -43.23
N PHE A 1270 41.47 35.22 -42.30
CA PHE A 1270 41.55 35.45 -40.86
C PHE A 1270 43.00 35.56 -40.39
#